data_AF-A0A1J0R330-F1
#
_entry.id   AF-A0A1J0R330-F1
#
_cell.length_a   1.000
_cell.length_b   1.000
_cell.length_c   1.000
_cell.angle_alpha   90.00
_cell.angle_beta   90.00
_cell.angle_gamma   90.00
#
_symmetry.space_group_name_H-M   'P 1'
#
loop_
_entity.id
_entity.type
_entity.pdbx_description
1 polymer ?
#
loop_
_entity_poly.entity_id
_entity_poly.type
_entity_poly.pdbx_seq_one_letter_code
_entity_poly.pdbx_strand_id
1 'polypeptide(L)'
;QGLKRLAKESGASMFMVVHAAVATLLHRMGAGTDIPLGSPIAGRADEALDDLVGFFVNTLVLRTDLSGDPSFTELLARVRDTDLAAFSHADVPFESVVEKLNPTRSLARNPLFQVMVGYHNRTEGELDLAGLDVEYVPFRISSAKFDLVFSFTEQTSADRDSGSLVCRLEFATELFDQETAERLGERLQLLVAAVAAAPEQPVSAAGVLARDEHHLVLEGFNATAREVEEASLPALFGRLVAGQPDAIAVVERSTEVSYAQLDARSNRIARLLAARGVGAESVVGVAVPRSVDMIATVLAALKLGAAFLPLDLAHPADRLGYMIEDSRAALVVGTEPVAGKIPDVAGVPLVLLDAPGTVTELAGLSDLAPAGLPVGLDQAAYVIYTSGSTGRPKGVVLPHEGISSLVATAVDRMGLEHDSRVLQFASIGFDVFVFELSMALCHGGRLVLISDEARVAGPALTDFLAEHGISHMILPPSLVSALPSGCELPEGSTILVGTETVPPDLFERFGATANLICAYGLTEATVNSTLWHSRPSGQAATRPGGRVPIGIPDPNTLCYVLDDRLAPVPPGVVGELYVSGRGLARGYLGRSGLTSERFVADPYGPPGSRMYRTGDRARWRRDGNLDFLGRVDNQVKIRGFRIELGEIEAALAGHPAVSQTAVVPDRDGDIVRLVAYVVPEQSSLVPEHRTVDPQEIRAHLSGLLPEYMVPALVVPLDGPLPLTPNGKLDHKALPAPDWSGMTGDARPATETQARLAELFGEILKLEDVGIHDNFFALGGHSMASMRLLGRIRSEFGVELSIRDVFDALTVAGIAAKLDGASAARPPLRPVGHTEGLPLPVAPVQRWQWSSYRRHSGFDHALVLRSPGGLDADALSAALGDVVARHEPLRTVFTERDGAVHQQAAEPPALEREHCADLDARLAELAAQAPDLIQEPPLRARLLTGADGTQAVLLTMHYLAVDEWSVVPLFRDLTTAYEARTHGREPAWEPLPVTYADYTHWAHEVLGDLTDPDSLGGRQLAYWQQTLKDLPRELALPMDRPRPAAPGLPRHSGDHVGFVLDEQLHADVDKLARATGTSMFMVLHSALSALLTAHGAGTDLPIGTMVAGRTDDQLADLVGCFFNTVVLRTDTAEDPTFAELLTRVRETTLSALDRQDVPFDDVVRATGLPPAGPQVMVIHHEQAQLAELEGGVGSLDVVPTGSAKAELTLSFYEPRGDGPVHCALIYATELLGRAKAEQLADELQMLLRNAAADSEQPLSELFTVTSMRSDDV
;
A
#
# COMPACT_ATOMS: atom_id res chain seq x y z
N GLN A 1 45.98 -14.23 -12.87
CA GLN A 1 47.18 -13.51 -13.38
C GLN A 1 46.88 -12.06 -13.76
N GLY A 2 45.87 -11.77 -14.60
CA GLY A 2 45.50 -10.39 -14.96
C GLY A 2 45.25 -9.47 -13.76
N LEU A 3 44.52 -9.94 -12.73
CA LEU A 3 44.29 -9.18 -11.50
C LEU A 3 45.57 -8.90 -10.69
N LYS A 4 46.52 -9.84 -10.65
CA LYS A 4 47.82 -9.65 -9.97
C LYS A 4 48.64 -8.54 -10.65
N ARG A 5 48.57 -8.48 -11.99
CA ARG A 5 49.17 -7.41 -12.78
C ARG A 5 48.49 -6.07 -12.47
N LEU A 6 47.17 -6.00 -12.47
CA LEU A 6 46.43 -4.78 -12.13
C LEU A 6 46.75 -4.26 -10.73
N ALA A 7 46.76 -5.14 -9.73
CA ALA A 7 47.15 -4.81 -8.36
C ALA A 7 48.57 -4.21 -8.31
N LYS A 8 49.53 -4.86 -8.98
CA LYS A 8 50.93 -4.41 -9.02
C LYS A 8 51.11 -3.08 -9.75
N GLU A 9 50.52 -2.92 -10.92
CA GLU A 9 50.65 -1.72 -11.76
C GLU A 9 49.97 -0.49 -11.13
N SER A 10 48.87 -0.71 -10.41
CA SER A 10 48.10 0.37 -9.74
C SER A 10 48.56 0.64 -8.30
N GLY A 11 49.52 -0.15 -7.80
CA GLY A 11 49.96 -0.08 -6.39
C GLY A 11 48.83 -0.38 -5.39
N ALA A 12 47.87 -1.21 -5.78
CA ALA A 12 46.71 -1.58 -4.97
C ALA A 12 46.85 -3.02 -4.44
N SER A 13 46.18 -3.34 -3.33
CA SER A 13 46.12 -4.71 -2.83
C SER A 13 45.15 -5.56 -3.65
N MET A 14 45.24 -6.89 -3.57
CA MET A 14 44.25 -7.76 -4.22
C MET A 14 42.84 -7.54 -3.67
N PHE A 15 42.72 -7.23 -2.37
CA PHE A 15 41.46 -6.83 -1.75
C PHE A 15 40.84 -5.61 -2.45
N MET A 16 41.60 -4.55 -2.67
CA MET A 16 41.12 -3.33 -3.36
C MET A 16 40.65 -3.63 -4.80
N VAL A 17 41.32 -4.55 -5.50
CA VAL A 17 40.91 -4.96 -6.85
C VAL A 17 39.56 -5.68 -6.84
N VAL A 18 39.35 -6.64 -5.93
CA VAL A 18 38.06 -7.36 -5.84
C VAL A 18 36.96 -6.48 -5.27
N HIS A 19 37.29 -5.56 -4.36
CA HIS A 19 36.39 -4.50 -3.88
C HIS A 19 35.88 -3.66 -5.07
N ALA A 20 36.79 -3.10 -5.88
CA ALA A 20 36.42 -2.32 -7.07
C ALA A 20 35.57 -3.12 -8.06
N ALA A 21 35.86 -4.41 -8.25
CA ALA A 21 35.08 -5.30 -9.12
C ALA A 21 33.66 -5.54 -8.60
N VAL A 22 33.47 -5.80 -7.30
CA VAL A 22 32.14 -5.97 -6.69
C VAL A 22 31.34 -4.67 -6.76
N ALA A 23 31.94 -3.52 -6.45
CA ALA A 23 31.29 -2.22 -6.55
C ALA A 23 30.85 -1.93 -8.00
N THR A 24 31.70 -2.24 -8.98
CA THR A 24 31.37 -2.11 -10.41
C THR A 24 30.22 -3.03 -10.81
N LEU A 25 30.21 -4.28 -10.35
CA LEU A 25 29.11 -5.21 -10.62
C LEU A 25 27.79 -4.63 -10.10
N LEU A 26 27.75 -4.19 -8.84
CA LEU A 26 26.54 -3.64 -8.22
C LEU A 26 26.06 -2.38 -8.93
N HIS A 27 26.96 -1.48 -9.31
CA HIS A 27 26.65 -0.31 -10.13
C HIS A 27 25.94 -0.71 -11.44
N ARG A 28 26.49 -1.70 -12.14
CA ARG A 28 25.92 -2.25 -13.39
C ARG A 28 24.65 -3.06 -13.18
N MET A 29 24.33 -3.41 -11.94
CA MET A 29 23.10 -4.09 -11.53
C MET A 29 22.04 -3.10 -10.99
N GLY A 30 22.29 -1.79 -11.08
CA GLY A 30 21.34 -0.74 -10.74
C GLY A 30 21.44 -0.20 -9.31
N ALA A 31 22.53 -0.50 -8.58
CA ALA A 31 22.72 -0.04 -7.20
C ALA A 31 23.11 1.46 -7.09
N GLY A 32 23.23 2.18 -8.19
CA GLY A 32 23.65 3.59 -8.23
C GLY A 32 25.15 3.77 -8.42
N THR A 33 25.65 4.99 -8.20
CA THR A 33 27.08 5.33 -8.40
C THR A 33 27.87 5.48 -7.10
N ASP A 34 27.21 5.51 -5.94
CA ASP A 34 27.85 5.63 -4.62
C ASP A 34 27.50 4.38 -3.82
N ILE A 35 28.44 3.44 -3.77
CA ILE A 35 28.20 2.08 -3.27
C ILE A 35 28.91 1.90 -1.92
N PRO A 36 28.17 1.83 -0.80
CA PRO A 36 28.76 1.47 0.49
C PRO A 36 28.90 -0.05 0.61
N LEU A 37 30.11 -0.52 0.89
CA LEU A 37 30.41 -1.94 1.14
C LEU A 37 30.99 -2.14 2.53
N GLY A 38 30.53 -3.18 3.21
CA GLY A 38 31.13 -3.61 4.47
C GLY A 38 32.40 -4.42 4.21
N SER A 39 33.40 -4.30 5.09
CA SER A 39 34.54 -5.22 5.09
C SER A 39 34.96 -5.58 6.52
N PRO A 40 35.13 -6.88 6.83
CA PRO A 40 35.67 -7.30 8.11
C PRO A 40 37.17 -7.05 8.15
N ILE A 41 37.64 -6.42 9.22
CA ILE A 41 39.06 -6.20 9.48
C ILE A 41 39.46 -6.88 10.78
N ALA A 42 40.68 -7.42 10.82
CA ALA A 42 41.27 -7.87 12.07
C ALA A 42 41.73 -6.64 12.86
N GLY A 43 41.07 -6.34 13.98
CA GLY A 43 41.45 -5.30 14.95
C GLY A 43 42.71 -5.64 15.76
N ARG A 44 43.64 -6.40 15.18
CA ARG A 44 44.95 -6.74 15.77
C ARG A 44 45.98 -5.73 15.27
N ALA A 45 45.95 -4.53 15.85
CA ALA A 45 46.86 -3.45 15.47
C ALA A 45 48.26 -3.58 16.08
N ASP A 46 48.43 -4.49 17.06
CA ASP A 46 49.68 -4.75 17.78
C ASP A 46 50.08 -6.22 17.57
N GLU A 47 51.35 -6.45 17.20
CA GLU A 47 51.94 -7.78 16.97
C GLU A 47 51.80 -8.70 18.20
N ALA A 48 51.76 -8.13 19.41
CA ALA A 48 51.51 -8.89 20.64
C ALA A 48 50.11 -9.55 20.68
N LEU A 49 49.17 -9.08 19.87
CA LEU A 49 47.84 -9.65 19.75
C LEU A 49 47.77 -10.79 18.73
N ASP A 50 48.80 -11.04 17.91
CA ASP A 50 48.72 -12.05 16.83
C ASP A 50 48.47 -13.46 17.36
N ASP A 51 49.12 -13.84 18.46
CA ASP A 51 48.95 -15.16 19.09
C ASP A 51 47.82 -15.22 20.14
N LEU A 52 47.11 -14.11 20.39
CA LEU A 52 46.08 -14.03 21.42
C LEU A 52 44.74 -14.60 20.94
N VAL A 53 44.16 -15.52 21.72
CA VAL A 53 42.84 -16.11 21.43
C VAL A 53 41.76 -15.19 21.99
N GLY A 54 40.93 -14.61 21.11
CA GLY A 54 39.86 -13.67 21.46
C GLY A 54 39.14 -13.14 20.22
N PHE A 55 38.04 -12.40 20.41
CA PHE A 55 37.26 -11.79 19.34
C PHE A 55 37.77 -10.37 19.06
N PHE A 56 38.40 -10.16 17.90
CA PHE A 56 39.04 -8.89 17.51
C PHE A 56 38.54 -8.38 16.16
N VAL A 57 37.40 -8.86 15.66
CA VAL A 57 36.90 -8.44 14.34
C VAL A 57 36.17 -7.11 14.49
N ASN A 58 36.56 -6.12 13.70
CA ASN A 58 35.81 -4.87 13.49
C ASN A 58 35.28 -4.82 12.04
N THR A 59 34.34 -3.93 11.74
CA THR A 59 33.75 -3.77 10.41
C THR A 59 33.91 -2.35 9.91
N LEU A 60 34.44 -2.20 8.69
CA LEU A 60 34.56 -0.90 8.02
C LEU A 60 33.49 -0.75 6.94
N VAL A 61 33.02 0.49 6.77
CA VAL A 61 32.17 0.88 5.64
C VAL A 61 33.02 1.61 4.61
N LEU A 62 33.15 1.01 3.44
CA LEU A 62 33.97 1.51 2.34
C LEU A 62 33.03 2.05 1.26
N ARG A 63 32.97 3.37 1.12
CA ARG A 63 32.13 4.04 0.11
C ARG A 63 32.89 4.20 -1.20
N THR A 64 32.39 3.55 -2.25
CA THR A 64 33.01 3.59 -3.58
C THR A 64 32.21 4.47 -4.54
N ASP A 65 32.86 5.52 -5.06
CA ASP A 65 32.29 6.48 -6.01
C ASP A 65 32.64 6.15 -7.47
N LEU A 66 31.63 5.69 -8.21
CA LEU A 66 31.65 5.41 -9.65
C LEU A 66 31.09 6.58 -10.49
N SER A 67 30.85 7.75 -9.91
CA SER A 67 30.38 8.91 -10.66
C SER A 67 31.36 9.33 -11.76
N GLY A 68 30.80 9.77 -12.89
CA GLY A 68 31.56 10.16 -14.08
C GLY A 68 32.00 9.00 -14.98
N ASP A 69 31.59 7.75 -14.68
CA ASP A 69 31.95 6.54 -15.46
C ASP A 69 33.47 6.40 -15.67
N PRO A 70 34.22 6.23 -14.57
CA PRO A 70 35.67 6.16 -14.64
C PRO A 70 36.14 4.92 -15.40
N SER A 71 37.39 4.93 -15.85
CA SER A 71 38.07 3.68 -16.21
C SER A 71 38.23 2.79 -14.97
N PHE A 72 38.46 1.48 -15.16
CA PHE A 72 38.69 0.60 -14.02
C PHE A 72 39.98 0.98 -13.27
N THR A 73 41.01 1.47 -13.98
CA THR A 73 42.24 1.99 -13.36
C THR A 73 41.97 3.24 -12.49
N GLU A 74 41.16 4.17 -12.98
CA GLU A 74 40.75 5.37 -12.23
C GLU A 74 39.92 5.00 -11.00
N LEU A 75 38.97 4.06 -11.15
CA LEU A 75 38.19 3.55 -10.02
C LEU A 75 39.07 2.88 -8.97
N LEU A 76 40.04 2.06 -9.39
CA LEU A 76 40.95 1.39 -8.48
C LEU A 76 41.85 2.39 -7.71
N ALA A 77 42.23 3.50 -8.35
CA ALA A 77 42.92 4.59 -7.66
C ALA A 77 42.02 5.24 -6.58
N ARG A 78 40.75 5.51 -6.90
CA ARG A 78 39.76 6.02 -5.94
C ARG A 78 39.58 5.04 -4.77
N VAL A 79 39.36 3.76 -5.05
CA VAL A 79 39.19 2.71 -4.03
C VAL A 79 40.43 2.59 -3.16
N ARG A 80 41.64 2.63 -3.74
CA ARG A 80 42.89 2.58 -2.96
C ARG A 80 42.98 3.75 -1.98
N ASP A 81 42.70 4.96 -2.44
CA ASP A 81 42.80 6.16 -1.60
C ASP A 81 41.73 6.16 -0.49
N THR A 82 40.49 5.74 -0.80
CA THR A 82 39.41 5.61 0.18
C THR A 82 39.67 4.48 1.20
N ASP A 83 40.09 3.30 0.74
CA ASP A 83 40.34 2.15 1.61
C ASP A 83 41.51 2.42 2.56
N LEU A 84 42.60 3.04 2.08
CA LEU A 84 43.73 3.44 2.93
C LEU A 84 43.32 4.47 3.98
N ALA A 85 42.47 5.44 3.61
CA ALA A 85 41.94 6.41 4.56
C ALA A 85 41.06 5.72 5.62
N ALA A 86 40.18 4.80 5.22
CA ALA A 86 39.34 4.03 6.14
C ALA A 86 40.17 3.13 7.08
N PHE A 87 41.19 2.43 6.56
CA PHE A 87 42.08 1.59 7.37
C PHE A 87 42.89 2.39 8.40
N SER A 88 43.17 3.68 8.14
CA SER A 88 43.83 4.55 9.13
C SER A 88 42.97 4.89 10.35
N HIS A 89 41.68 4.55 10.31
CA HIS A 89 40.68 4.72 11.37
C HIS A 89 40.03 3.39 11.77
N ALA A 90 40.73 2.28 11.54
CA ALA A 90 40.30 0.90 11.82
C ALA A 90 39.98 0.61 13.30
N ASP A 91 40.46 1.47 14.21
CA ASP A 91 40.26 1.41 15.65
C ASP A 91 38.90 1.98 16.11
N VAL A 92 38.20 2.72 15.24
CA VAL A 92 36.85 3.24 15.54
C VAL A 92 35.84 2.09 15.46
N PRO A 93 35.09 1.79 16.54
CA PRO A 93 34.06 0.76 16.51
C PRO A 93 32.95 1.08 15.50
N PHE A 94 32.51 0.09 14.74
CA PHE A 94 31.43 0.25 13.77
C PHE A 94 30.17 0.87 14.39
N GLU A 95 29.81 0.42 15.60
CA GLU A 95 28.64 0.87 16.35
C GLU A 95 28.69 2.38 16.63
N SER A 96 29.87 2.92 16.94
CA SER A 96 30.05 4.36 17.15
C SER A 96 29.85 5.18 15.88
N VAL A 97 30.20 4.62 14.72
CA VAL A 97 29.94 5.27 13.41
C VAL A 97 28.44 5.29 13.11
N VAL A 98 27.75 4.17 13.34
CA VAL A 98 26.28 4.07 13.18
C VAL A 98 25.57 5.05 14.10
N GLU A 99 25.94 5.10 15.38
CA GLU A 99 25.36 6.01 16.37
C GLU A 99 25.55 7.47 15.96
N LYS A 100 26.76 7.83 15.50
CA LYS A 100 27.07 9.22 15.13
C LYS A 100 26.37 9.68 13.86
N LEU A 101 26.22 8.79 12.87
CA LEU A 101 25.53 9.10 11.62
C LEU A 101 24.01 9.06 11.78
N ASN A 102 23.50 8.34 12.78
CA ASN A 102 22.08 8.15 13.08
C ASN A 102 21.20 7.89 11.83
N PRO A 103 21.56 6.91 10.97
CA PRO A 103 20.78 6.60 9.78
C PRO A 103 19.39 6.05 10.16
N THR A 104 18.42 6.17 9.24
CA THR A 104 17.09 5.56 9.41
C THR A 104 17.24 4.07 9.67
N ARG A 105 16.96 3.64 10.90
CA ARG A 105 17.17 2.25 11.33
C ARG A 105 16.10 1.35 10.71
N SER A 106 16.52 0.16 10.29
CA SER A 106 15.64 -0.88 9.76
C SER A 106 16.12 -2.21 10.31
N LEU A 107 15.19 -3.04 10.78
CA LEU A 107 15.51 -4.39 11.25
C LEU A 107 15.77 -5.38 10.10
N ALA A 108 15.39 -5.00 8.87
CA ALA A 108 15.53 -5.85 7.68
C ALA A 108 16.88 -5.70 6.96
N ARG A 109 17.71 -4.70 7.30
CA ARG A 109 18.98 -4.44 6.62
C ARG A 109 19.98 -3.70 7.51
N ASN A 110 21.27 -3.95 7.31
CA ASN A 110 22.30 -3.22 8.04
C ASN A 110 22.25 -1.70 7.72
N PRO A 111 22.43 -0.83 8.74
CA PRO A 111 22.16 0.60 8.65
C PRO A 111 23.06 1.38 7.70
N LEU A 112 24.24 0.86 7.33
CA LEU A 112 25.22 1.59 6.52
C LEU A 112 25.61 0.89 5.22
N PHE A 113 25.45 -0.44 5.11
CA PHE A 113 25.72 -1.21 3.90
C PHE A 113 24.90 -2.50 3.88
N GLN A 114 24.66 -3.07 2.69
CA GLN A 114 23.93 -4.36 2.54
C GLN A 114 24.81 -5.47 1.99
N VAL A 115 25.95 -5.13 1.38
CA VAL A 115 26.89 -6.08 0.79
C VAL A 115 28.22 -6.03 1.54
N MET A 116 28.72 -7.20 1.94
CA MET A 116 30.03 -7.34 2.59
C MET A 116 31.04 -7.98 1.64
N VAL A 117 32.27 -7.46 1.62
CA VAL A 117 33.40 -8.02 0.87
C VAL A 117 34.51 -8.40 1.84
N GLY A 118 34.84 -9.69 1.88
CA GLY A 118 35.93 -10.25 2.67
C GLY A 118 37.04 -10.83 1.79
N TYR A 119 38.28 -10.74 2.24
CA TYR A 119 39.43 -11.33 1.56
C TYR A 119 40.31 -12.09 2.55
N HIS A 120 40.62 -13.34 2.23
CA HIS A 120 41.44 -14.23 3.04
C HIS A 120 42.64 -14.72 2.23
N ASN A 121 43.82 -14.67 2.85
CA ASN A 121 45.02 -15.29 2.30
C ASN A 121 45.30 -16.57 3.10
N ARG A 122 45.01 -17.76 2.53
CA ARG A 122 45.38 -19.03 3.19
C ARG A 122 46.79 -19.42 2.77
N THR A 123 47.73 -19.21 3.68
CA THR A 123 48.97 -19.99 3.69
C THR A 123 48.62 -21.42 4.08
N GLU A 124 48.94 -22.41 3.26
CA GLU A 124 48.79 -23.82 3.63
C GLU A 124 49.59 -24.10 4.91
N GLY A 125 48.85 -24.27 6.01
CA GLY A 125 49.33 -24.93 7.20
C GLY A 125 48.49 -26.19 7.36
N GLU A 126 48.97 -27.32 6.84
CA GLU A 126 48.53 -28.62 7.34
C GLU A 126 48.76 -28.60 8.85
N LEU A 127 47.71 -28.85 9.63
CA LEU A 127 47.85 -29.17 11.05
C LEU A 127 48.61 -30.50 11.12
N ASP A 128 49.94 -30.44 11.13
CA ASP A 128 50.82 -31.61 11.26
C ASP A 128 50.74 -32.15 12.69
N LEU A 129 49.69 -32.93 12.94
CA LEU A 129 49.57 -33.77 14.12
C LEU A 129 50.25 -35.09 13.78
N ALA A 130 51.41 -35.35 14.40
CA ALA A 130 52.26 -36.50 14.09
C ALA A 130 51.47 -37.82 13.92
N GLY A 131 51.31 -38.26 12.67
CA GLY A 131 50.68 -39.53 12.28
C GLY A 131 49.16 -39.48 12.04
N LEU A 132 48.54 -38.30 11.94
CA LEU A 132 47.11 -38.11 11.65
C LEU A 132 46.90 -37.26 10.40
N ASP A 133 46.15 -37.78 9.43
CA ASP A 133 45.63 -36.97 8.32
C ASP A 133 44.42 -36.17 8.84
N VAL A 134 44.55 -34.84 8.91
CA VAL A 134 43.50 -33.94 9.41
C VAL A 134 42.87 -33.20 8.25
N GLU A 135 41.58 -33.42 8.03
CA GLU A 135 40.77 -32.68 7.05
C GLU A 135 39.86 -31.69 7.79
N TYR A 136 39.87 -30.42 7.36
CA TYR A 136 38.94 -29.42 7.87
C TYR A 136 37.54 -29.67 7.29
N VAL A 137 36.61 -30.11 8.13
CA VAL A 137 35.19 -30.22 7.76
C VAL A 137 34.51 -28.89 8.07
N PRO A 138 34.11 -28.09 7.07
CA PRO A 138 33.46 -26.81 7.31
C PRO A 138 32.09 -27.01 7.98
N PHE A 139 31.84 -26.26 9.06
CA PHE A 139 30.51 -26.13 9.65
C PHE A 139 29.61 -25.32 8.71
N ARG A 140 28.42 -25.85 8.38
CA ARG A 140 27.45 -25.16 7.54
C ARG A 140 26.57 -24.28 8.40
N ILE A 141 26.72 -22.97 8.25
CA ILE A 141 25.82 -21.98 8.84
C ILE A 141 24.67 -21.79 7.84
N SER A 142 23.42 -21.87 8.30
CA SER A 142 22.22 -21.74 7.47
C SER A 142 21.52 -20.37 7.63
N SER A 143 22.21 -19.38 8.19
CA SER A 143 21.72 -18.01 8.35
C SER A 143 22.68 -17.02 7.69
N ALA A 144 22.13 -16.13 6.86
CA ALA A 144 22.87 -15.02 6.25
C ALA A 144 22.78 -13.79 7.15
N LYS A 145 23.91 -13.09 7.34
CA LYS A 145 23.98 -11.88 8.18
C LYS A 145 23.76 -10.57 7.40
N PHE A 146 23.91 -10.64 6.09
CA PHE A 146 23.79 -9.53 5.15
C PHE A 146 23.11 -10.05 3.88
N ASP A 147 22.57 -9.13 3.06
CA ASP A 147 21.92 -9.46 1.80
C ASP A 147 22.84 -10.29 0.90
N LEU A 148 24.11 -9.87 0.77
CA LEU A 148 25.18 -10.57 0.05
C LEU A 148 26.52 -10.48 0.78
N VAL A 149 27.28 -11.56 0.82
CA VAL A 149 28.67 -11.59 1.32
C VAL A 149 29.58 -12.27 0.30
N PHE A 150 30.47 -11.48 -0.31
CA PHE A 150 31.52 -11.97 -1.21
C PHE A 150 32.79 -12.27 -0.41
N SER A 151 33.09 -13.55 -0.21
CA SER A 151 34.29 -14.02 0.50
C SER A 151 35.32 -14.55 -0.50
N PHE A 152 36.35 -13.77 -0.77
CA PHE A 152 37.45 -14.16 -1.63
C PHE A 152 38.54 -14.88 -0.83
N THR A 153 39.04 -16.01 -1.33
CA THR A 153 40.17 -16.74 -0.77
C THR A 153 41.20 -16.96 -1.86
N GLU A 154 42.42 -16.46 -1.65
CA GLU A 154 43.55 -16.77 -2.52
C GLU A 154 44.13 -18.13 -2.11
N GLN A 155 44.25 -19.04 -3.08
CA GLN A 155 44.92 -20.33 -2.94
C GLN A 155 46.25 -20.27 -3.68
N THR A 156 47.35 -20.47 -2.95
CA THR A 156 48.70 -20.59 -3.52
C THR A 156 49.04 -22.06 -3.74
N SER A 157 49.34 -22.44 -4.98
CA SER A 157 49.93 -23.75 -5.28
C SER A 157 51.43 -23.78 -4.91
N ALA A 158 51.98 -24.98 -4.69
CA ALA A 158 53.42 -25.21 -4.47
C ALA A 158 54.31 -24.64 -5.59
N ASP A 159 53.78 -24.52 -6.82
CA ASP A 159 54.36 -23.69 -7.87
C ASP A 159 53.91 -22.23 -7.68
N ARG A 160 54.81 -21.41 -7.12
CA ARG A 160 54.62 -20.00 -6.70
C ARG A 160 54.08 -19.03 -7.77
N ASP A 161 53.89 -19.46 -9.01
CA ASP A 161 53.38 -18.67 -10.15
C ASP A 161 51.92 -19.00 -10.56
N SER A 162 51.28 -20.01 -9.95
CA SER A 162 49.87 -20.36 -10.22
C SER A 162 49.05 -20.32 -8.92
N GLY A 163 48.22 -19.29 -8.78
CA GLY A 163 47.25 -19.19 -7.69
C GLY A 163 45.84 -18.98 -8.24
N SER A 164 44.87 -19.66 -7.65
CA SER A 164 43.43 -19.48 -7.92
C SER A 164 42.84 -18.53 -6.88
N LEU A 165 41.86 -17.74 -7.30
CA LEU A 165 41.04 -16.93 -6.40
C LEU A 165 39.66 -17.59 -6.36
N VAL A 166 39.26 -18.08 -5.20
CA VAL A 166 37.95 -18.70 -4.99
C VAL A 166 37.05 -17.66 -4.33
N CYS A 167 35.87 -17.40 -4.90
CA CYS A 167 34.85 -16.56 -4.28
C CYS A 167 33.72 -17.44 -3.75
N ARG A 168 33.43 -17.34 -2.46
CA ARG A 168 32.21 -17.89 -1.86
C ARG A 168 31.20 -16.75 -1.72
N LEU A 169 30.03 -16.93 -2.32
CA LEU A 169 28.91 -16.00 -2.17
C LEU A 169 27.91 -16.58 -1.15
N GLU A 170 27.71 -15.86 -0.06
CA GLU A 170 26.62 -16.08 0.89
C GLU A 170 25.53 -15.04 0.63
N PHE A 171 24.26 -15.42 0.76
CA PHE A 171 23.13 -14.57 0.39
C PHE A 171 21.91 -14.87 1.28
N ALA A 172 21.08 -13.85 1.53
CA ALA A 172 19.82 -14.02 2.24
C ALA A 172 18.79 -14.72 1.35
N THR A 173 18.29 -15.89 1.76
CA THR A 173 17.33 -16.69 0.97
C THR A 173 15.94 -16.06 0.86
N GLU A 174 15.64 -15.08 1.72
CA GLU A 174 14.45 -14.24 1.62
C GLU A 174 14.53 -13.27 0.42
N LEU A 175 15.75 -12.96 -0.05
CA LEU A 175 16.01 -11.98 -1.11
C LEU A 175 16.52 -12.62 -2.41
N PHE A 176 17.30 -13.71 -2.31
CA PHE A 176 17.94 -14.35 -3.46
C PHE A 176 17.72 -15.86 -3.45
N ASP A 177 17.30 -16.40 -4.59
CA ASP A 177 17.40 -17.83 -4.86
C ASP A 177 18.83 -18.23 -5.29
N GLN A 178 19.13 -19.52 -5.20
CA GLN A 178 20.45 -20.06 -5.54
C GLN A 178 20.87 -19.73 -6.98
N GLU A 179 19.94 -19.83 -7.94
CA GLU A 179 20.22 -19.53 -9.35
C GLU A 179 20.66 -18.06 -9.54
N THR A 180 20.00 -17.13 -8.84
CA THR A 180 20.33 -15.70 -8.87
C THR A 180 21.73 -15.43 -8.32
N ALA A 181 22.09 -16.09 -7.22
CA ALA A 181 23.42 -15.99 -6.63
C ALA A 181 24.50 -16.57 -7.57
N GLU A 182 24.24 -17.71 -8.20
CA GLU A 182 25.14 -18.32 -9.19
C GLU A 182 25.36 -17.39 -10.39
N ARG A 183 24.28 -16.78 -10.92
CA ARG A 183 24.37 -15.79 -11.99
C ARG A 183 25.16 -14.56 -11.59
N LEU A 184 25.01 -14.02 -10.37
CA LEU A 184 25.86 -12.93 -9.89
C LEU A 184 27.35 -13.31 -9.92
N GLY A 185 27.68 -14.56 -9.58
CA GLY A 185 29.03 -15.11 -9.71
C GLY A 185 29.55 -15.15 -11.16
N GLU A 186 28.73 -15.61 -12.11
CA GLU A 186 29.07 -15.62 -13.54
C GLU A 186 29.31 -14.20 -14.08
N ARG A 187 28.43 -13.25 -13.73
CA ARG A 187 28.56 -11.85 -14.14
C ARG A 187 29.81 -11.20 -13.56
N LEU A 188 30.15 -11.52 -12.31
CA LEU A 188 31.41 -11.08 -11.70
C LEU A 188 32.62 -11.62 -12.47
N GLN A 189 32.60 -12.88 -12.90
CA GLN A 189 33.68 -13.47 -13.70
C GLN A 189 33.84 -12.78 -15.06
N LEU A 190 32.73 -12.52 -15.75
CA LEU A 190 32.73 -11.80 -17.04
C LEU A 190 33.29 -10.38 -16.88
N LEU A 191 32.80 -9.66 -15.87
CA LEU A 191 33.26 -8.31 -15.54
C LEU A 191 34.76 -8.30 -15.24
N VAL A 192 35.22 -9.18 -14.35
CA VAL A 192 36.63 -9.31 -13.96
C VAL A 192 37.51 -9.63 -15.17
N ALA A 193 37.06 -10.48 -16.08
CA ALA A 193 37.78 -10.77 -17.32
C ALA A 193 37.86 -9.55 -18.24
N ALA A 194 36.76 -8.79 -18.39
CA ALA A 194 36.71 -7.58 -19.22
C ALA A 194 37.65 -6.49 -18.69
N VAL A 195 37.57 -6.17 -17.39
CA VAL A 195 38.40 -5.12 -16.78
C VAL A 195 39.87 -5.53 -16.69
N ALA A 196 40.19 -6.82 -16.58
CA ALA A 196 41.57 -7.30 -16.63
C ALA A 196 42.18 -7.27 -18.04
N ALA A 197 41.34 -7.30 -19.09
CA ALA A 197 41.77 -7.23 -20.48
C ALA A 197 41.91 -5.78 -20.97
N ALA A 198 41.01 -4.88 -20.55
CA ALA A 198 40.97 -3.49 -20.98
C ALA A 198 40.66 -2.52 -19.82
N PRO A 199 41.57 -2.35 -18.84
CA PRO A 199 41.31 -1.57 -17.63
C PRO A 199 41.14 -0.06 -17.86
N GLU A 200 41.64 0.44 -18.99
CA GLU A 200 41.51 1.85 -19.39
C GLU A 200 40.15 2.17 -20.03
N GLN A 201 39.31 1.16 -20.30
CA GLN A 201 37.95 1.41 -20.77
C GLN A 201 37.04 1.84 -19.62
N PRO A 202 36.04 2.69 -19.89
CA PRO A 202 35.03 3.04 -18.90
C PRO A 202 34.32 1.80 -18.37
N VAL A 203 34.01 1.77 -17.08
CA VAL A 203 33.38 0.62 -16.42
C VAL A 203 31.99 0.27 -16.99
N SER A 204 31.28 1.24 -17.58
CA SER A 204 30.04 1.01 -18.33
C SER A 204 30.22 0.17 -19.61
N ALA A 205 31.41 0.15 -20.20
CA ALA A 205 31.70 -0.62 -21.41
C ALA A 205 31.94 -2.12 -21.11
N ALA A 206 32.21 -2.48 -19.85
CA ALA A 206 32.47 -3.87 -19.47
C ALA A 206 31.19 -4.70 -19.53
N GLY A 207 31.12 -5.74 -20.36
CA GLY A 207 29.91 -6.58 -20.44
C GLY A 207 29.63 -7.31 -19.12
N VAL A 208 28.44 -7.12 -18.55
CA VAL A 208 27.95 -7.89 -17.39
C VAL A 208 26.88 -8.92 -17.76
N LEU A 209 26.27 -8.80 -18.94
CA LEU A 209 25.31 -9.76 -19.47
C LEU A 209 26.03 -10.97 -20.04
N ALA A 210 25.60 -12.16 -19.65
CA ALA A 210 25.99 -13.38 -20.35
C ALA A 210 25.35 -13.41 -21.77
N ARG A 211 25.93 -14.19 -22.70
CA ARG A 211 25.49 -14.22 -24.10
C ARG A 211 24.05 -14.71 -24.26
N ASP A 212 23.65 -15.69 -23.45
CA ASP A 212 22.28 -16.20 -23.35
C ASP A 212 21.33 -15.13 -22.83
N GLU A 213 21.70 -14.38 -21.79
CA GLU A 213 20.86 -13.28 -21.25
C GLU A 213 20.69 -12.15 -22.26
N HIS A 214 21.76 -11.78 -22.99
CA HIS A 214 21.71 -10.75 -24.02
C HIS A 214 20.76 -11.13 -25.16
N HIS A 215 20.83 -12.37 -25.65
CA HIS A 215 19.89 -12.89 -26.64
C HIS A 215 18.47 -12.97 -26.06
N LEU A 216 18.31 -13.37 -24.80
CA LEU A 216 17.01 -13.49 -24.15
C LEU A 216 16.26 -12.16 -24.08
N VAL A 217 16.89 -11.08 -23.58
CA VAL A 217 16.21 -9.79 -23.39
C VAL A 217 16.02 -8.96 -24.66
N LEU A 218 16.81 -9.24 -25.71
CA LEU A 218 16.68 -8.54 -27.00
C LEU A 218 15.84 -9.30 -28.01
N GLU A 219 15.97 -10.63 -28.08
CA GLU A 219 15.33 -11.48 -29.10
C GLU A 219 14.32 -12.45 -28.48
N GLY A 220 14.67 -13.14 -27.40
CA GLY A 220 13.84 -14.18 -26.79
C GLY A 220 12.48 -13.69 -26.27
N PHE A 221 12.49 -12.72 -25.34
CA PHE A 221 11.28 -12.09 -24.81
C PHE A 221 10.55 -11.20 -25.83
N ASN A 222 11.23 -10.87 -26.93
CA ASN A 222 10.73 -10.05 -28.02
C ASN A 222 10.39 -10.87 -29.28
N ALA A 223 10.22 -12.19 -29.14
CA ALA A 223 9.82 -13.08 -30.22
C ALA A 223 8.32 -12.92 -30.56
N THR A 224 7.91 -11.70 -30.92
CA THR A 224 6.51 -11.28 -31.07
C THR A 224 6.09 -11.08 -32.52
N ALA A 225 6.97 -11.37 -33.48
CA ALA A 225 6.69 -11.22 -34.90
C ALA A 225 5.47 -12.07 -35.29
N ARG A 226 4.44 -11.41 -35.81
CA ARG A 226 3.18 -12.01 -36.22
C ARG A 226 2.79 -11.48 -37.58
N GLU A 227 2.68 -12.37 -38.56
CA GLU A 227 2.16 -12.00 -39.88
C GLU A 227 0.73 -11.48 -39.72
N VAL A 228 0.50 -10.23 -40.11
CA VAL A 228 -0.82 -9.58 -40.06
C VAL A 228 -1.13 -9.01 -41.43
N GLU A 229 -2.42 -8.85 -41.69
CA GLU A 229 -2.85 -8.25 -42.94
C GLU A 229 -2.46 -6.77 -43.01
N GLU A 230 -1.79 -6.38 -44.10
CA GLU A 230 -1.37 -5.00 -44.35
C GLU A 230 -2.50 -4.18 -44.98
N ALA A 231 -3.52 -3.86 -44.17
CA ALA A 231 -4.68 -3.10 -44.60
C ALA A 231 -5.06 -2.03 -43.57
N SER A 232 -5.55 -0.88 -44.07
CA SER A 232 -6.09 0.17 -43.22
C SER A 232 -7.45 -0.25 -42.64
N LEU A 233 -7.84 0.35 -41.51
CA LEU A 233 -9.15 0.14 -40.88
C LEU A 233 -10.33 0.19 -41.87
N PRO A 234 -10.49 1.21 -42.74
CA PRO A 234 -11.58 1.23 -43.70
C PRO A 234 -11.51 0.09 -44.74
N ALA A 235 -10.31 -0.41 -45.07
CA ALA A 235 -10.15 -1.55 -45.96
C ALA A 235 -10.53 -2.88 -45.27
N LEU A 236 -10.15 -3.07 -44.01
CA LEU A 236 -10.57 -4.21 -43.18
C LEU A 236 -12.10 -4.24 -43.02
N PHE A 237 -12.68 -3.09 -42.66
CA PHE A 237 -14.13 -2.92 -42.57
C PHE A 237 -14.83 -3.20 -43.91
N GLY A 238 -14.32 -2.66 -45.02
CA GLY A 238 -14.90 -2.86 -46.35
C GLY A 238 -14.94 -4.34 -46.80
N ARG A 239 -13.97 -5.15 -46.36
CA ARG A 239 -13.99 -6.61 -46.62
C ARG A 239 -15.12 -7.30 -45.88
N LEU A 240 -15.37 -6.91 -44.63
CA LEU A 240 -16.48 -7.44 -43.84
C LEU A 240 -17.83 -7.03 -44.44
N VAL A 241 -17.96 -5.80 -44.93
CA VAL A 241 -19.15 -5.35 -45.67
C VAL A 241 -19.40 -6.22 -46.92
N ALA A 242 -18.34 -6.57 -47.66
CA ALA A 242 -18.46 -7.41 -48.85
C ALA A 242 -18.75 -8.89 -48.54
N GLY A 243 -18.19 -9.41 -47.44
CA GLY A 243 -18.32 -10.83 -47.05
C GLY A 243 -19.57 -11.14 -46.24
N GLN A 244 -20.00 -10.23 -45.36
CA GLN A 244 -21.11 -10.40 -44.42
C GLN A 244 -21.97 -9.12 -44.28
N PRO A 245 -22.59 -8.63 -45.36
CA PRO A 245 -23.30 -7.34 -45.38
C PRO A 245 -24.47 -7.25 -44.39
N ASP A 246 -25.15 -8.36 -44.14
CA ASP A 246 -26.34 -8.44 -43.28
C ASP A 246 -26.00 -8.72 -41.81
N ALA A 247 -24.72 -8.98 -41.47
CA ALA A 247 -24.29 -9.14 -40.09
C ALA A 247 -24.43 -7.81 -39.32
N ILE A 248 -24.76 -7.88 -38.03
CA ILE A 248 -24.92 -6.70 -37.18
C ILE A 248 -23.56 -6.11 -36.85
N ALA A 249 -23.35 -4.83 -37.17
CA ALA A 249 -22.12 -4.11 -36.89
C ALA A 249 -22.20 -3.29 -35.59
N VAL A 250 -23.32 -2.60 -35.37
CA VAL A 250 -23.52 -1.71 -34.21
C VAL A 250 -24.90 -1.93 -33.60
N VAL A 251 -24.95 -1.97 -32.27
CA VAL A 251 -26.20 -2.01 -31.49
C VAL A 251 -26.29 -0.74 -30.66
N GLU A 252 -27.36 0.02 -30.85
CA GLU A 252 -27.70 1.23 -30.10
C GLU A 252 -29.05 1.03 -29.43
N ARG A 253 -29.06 0.81 -28.11
CA ARG A 253 -30.27 0.41 -27.36
C ARG A 253 -30.90 -0.84 -28.01
N SER A 254 -32.15 -0.76 -28.45
CA SER A 254 -32.85 -1.83 -29.17
C SER A 254 -32.69 -1.79 -30.69
N THR A 255 -31.92 -0.83 -31.23
CA THR A 255 -31.71 -0.68 -32.67
C THR A 255 -30.44 -1.42 -33.10
N GLU A 256 -30.58 -2.35 -34.04
CA GLU A 256 -29.47 -3.07 -34.65
C GLU A 256 -29.19 -2.53 -36.05
N VAL A 257 -27.92 -2.22 -36.34
CA VAL A 257 -27.46 -1.69 -37.62
C VAL A 257 -26.48 -2.67 -38.26
N SER A 258 -26.77 -3.13 -39.47
CA SER A 258 -25.90 -4.06 -40.20
C SER A 258 -24.63 -3.40 -40.75
N TYR A 259 -23.63 -4.20 -41.10
CA TYR A 259 -22.42 -3.74 -41.79
C TYR A 259 -22.76 -2.94 -43.06
N ALA A 260 -23.68 -3.42 -43.89
CA ALA A 260 -24.10 -2.70 -45.10
C ALA A 260 -24.82 -1.38 -44.80
N GLN A 261 -25.64 -1.33 -43.75
CA GLN A 261 -26.34 -0.10 -43.35
C GLN A 261 -25.37 0.95 -42.78
N LEU A 262 -24.41 0.52 -41.95
CA LEU A 262 -23.35 1.38 -41.43
C LEU A 262 -22.43 1.88 -42.55
N ASP A 263 -22.10 1.02 -43.52
CA ASP A 263 -21.31 1.38 -44.70
C ASP A 263 -22.02 2.43 -45.55
N ALA A 264 -23.30 2.23 -45.86
CA ALA A 264 -24.11 3.18 -46.61
C ALA A 264 -24.20 4.54 -45.91
N ARG A 265 -24.39 4.54 -44.58
CA ARG A 265 -24.45 5.78 -43.78
C ARG A 265 -23.12 6.51 -43.78
N SER A 266 -22.02 5.81 -43.50
CA SER A 266 -20.67 6.39 -43.52
C SER A 266 -20.25 6.84 -44.92
N ASN A 267 -20.68 6.19 -46.00
CA ASN A 267 -20.41 6.62 -47.38
C ASN A 267 -21.10 7.95 -47.72
N ARG A 268 -22.36 8.13 -47.28
CA ARG A 268 -23.07 9.41 -47.45
C ARG A 268 -22.40 10.53 -46.67
N ILE A 269 -22.02 10.29 -45.42
CA ILE A 269 -21.26 11.25 -44.61
C ILE A 269 -19.91 11.54 -45.29
N ALA A 270 -19.17 10.54 -45.76
CA ALA A 270 -17.89 10.75 -46.43
C ALA A 270 -18.04 11.64 -47.68
N ARG A 271 -19.09 11.46 -48.48
CA ARG A 271 -19.37 12.34 -49.63
C ARG A 271 -19.71 13.77 -49.20
N LEU A 272 -20.47 13.92 -48.12
CA LEU A 272 -20.79 15.22 -47.53
C LEU A 272 -19.52 15.97 -47.09
N LEU A 273 -18.61 15.26 -46.42
CA LEU A 273 -17.33 15.79 -45.94
C LEU A 273 -16.38 16.11 -47.10
N ALA A 274 -16.30 15.24 -48.10
CA ALA A 274 -15.51 15.48 -49.31
C ALA A 274 -15.99 16.72 -50.09
N ALA A 275 -17.31 16.91 -50.20
CA ALA A 275 -17.89 18.11 -50.80
C ALA A 275 -17.57 19.39 -50.01
N ARG A 276 -17.26 19.26 -48.71
CA ARG A 276 -16.81 20.34 -47.82
C ARG A 276 -15.27 20.45 -47.73
N GLY A 277 -14.54 19.76 -48.60
CA GLY A 277 -13.08 19.90 -48.75
C GLY A 277 -12.23 18.94 -47.93
N VAL A 278 -12.82 17.97 -47.24
CA VAL A 278 -12.06 16.92 -46.54
C VAL A 278 -11.45 15.94 -47.54
N GLY A 279 -10.17 15.62 -47.36
CA GLY A 279 -9.47 14.60 -48.15
C GLY A 279 -8.36 13.92 -47.35
N ALA A 280 -7.46 13.22 -48.04
CA ALA A 280 -6.34 12.53 -47.40
C ALA A 280 -5.51 13.46 -46.51
N GLU A 281 -5.11 12.98 -45.32
CA GLU A 281 -4.36 13.70 -44.29
C GLU A 281 -5.07 14.96 -43.71
N SER A 282 -6.34 15.19 -44.05
CA SER A 282 -7.16 16.19 -43.35
C SER A 282 -7.44 15.72 -41.92
N VAL A 283 -7.66 16.64 -40.99
CA VAL A 283 -8.17 16.33 -39.65
C VAL A 283 -9.65 16.70 -39.57
N VAL A 284 -10.50 15.77 -39.14
CA VAL A 284 -11.95 15.98 -38.96
C VAL A 284 -12.28 15.92 -37.47
N GLY A 285 -12.72 17.04 -36.89
CA GLY A 285 -13.20 17.06 -35.51
C GLY A 285 -14.53 16.31 -35.37
N VAL A 286 -14.63 15.37 -34.44
CA VAL A 286 -15.83 14.55 -34.19
C VAL A 286 -16.36 14.87 -32.80
N ALA A 287 -17.39 15.71 -32.76
CA ALA A 287 -18.13 16.13 -31.57
C ALA A 287 -19.57 15.55 -31.58
N VAL A 288 -19.71 14.33 -32.08
CA VAL A 288 -20.98 13.61 -32.18
C VAL A 288 -21.15 12.75 -30.92
N PRO A 289 -22.28 12.87 -30.18
CA PRO A 289 -22.54 12.02 -29.02
C PRO A 289 -22.52 10.52 -29.37
N ARG A 290 -22.23 9.66 -28.38
CA ARG A 290 -22.18 8.20 -28.56
C ARG A 290 -23.46 7.70 -29.22
N SER A 291 -23.33 7.30 -30.48
CA SER A 291 -24.43 6.91 -31.35
C SER A 291 -23.90 6.20 -32.59
N VAL A 292 -24.80 5.61 -33.38
CA VAL A 292 -24.45 5.08 -34.71
C VAL A 292 -23.83 6.16 -35.61
N ASP A 293 -24.28 7.42 -35.47
CA ASP A 293 -23.73 8.55 -36.24
C ASP A 293 -22.29 8.88 -35.89
N MET A 294 -21.90 8.73 -34.62
CA MET A 294 -20.50 8.89 -34.20
C MET A 294 -19.61 7.88 -34.92
N ILE A 295 -20.00 6.59 -34.90
CA ILE A 295 -19.26 5.51 -35.57
C ILE A 295 -19.21 5.73 -37.08
N ALA A 296 -20.35 6.09 -37.69
CA ALA A 296 -20.43 6.37 -39.13
C ALA A 296 -19.57 7.58 -39.54
N THR A 297 -19.46 8.60 -38.69
CA THR A 297 -18.62 9.80 -38.92
C THR A 297 -17.13 9.47 -38.84
N VAL A 298 -16.73 8.66 -37.86
CA VAL A 298 -15.34 8.16 -37.76
C VAL A 298 -14.98 7.37 -39.02
N LEU A 299 -15.80 6.39 -39.41
CA LEU A 299 -15.58 5.61 -40.64
C LEU A 299 -15.56 6.50 -41.88
N ALA A 300 -16.41 7.53 -41.94
CA ALA A 300 -16.44 8.47 -43.05
C ALA A 300 -15.14 9.25 -43.22
N ALA A 301 -14.56 9.77 -42.12
CA ALA A 301 -13.26 10.44 -42.14
C ALA A 301 -12.16 9.48 -42.62
N LEU A 302 -12.09 8.28 -42.03
CA LEU A 302 -11.09 7.27 -42.38
C LEU A 302 -11.18 6.83 -43.84
N LYS A 303 -12.39 6.67 -44.41
CA LYS A 303 -12.60 6.33 -45.83
C LYS A 303 -12.08 7.40 -46.80
N LEU A 304 -11.98 8.66 -46.36
CA LEU A 304 -11.38 9.74 -47.14
C LEU A 304 -9.86 9.81 -46.99
N GLY A 305 -9.26 8.93 -46.18
CA GLY A 305 -7.86 8.99 -45.76
C GLY A 305 -7.58 10.15 -44.78
N ALA A 306 -8.64 10.70 -44.15
CA ALA A 306 -8.53 11.75 -43.15
C ALA A 306 -8.39 11.15 -41.75
N ALA A 307 -7.66 11.83 -40.88
CA ALA A 307 -7.59 11.50 -39.47
C ALA A 307 -8.82 12.07 -38.75
N PHE A 308 -9.45 11.29 -37.87
CA PHE A 308 -10.44 11.86 -36.97
C PHE A 308 -9.77 12.43 -35.71
N LEU A 309 -10.29 13.55 -35.23
CA LEU A 309 -9.95 14.17 -33.95
C LEU A 309 -11.17 14.02 -33.03
N PRO A 310 -11.11 13.19 -31.98
CA PRO A 310 -12.20 13.12 -31.02
C PRO A 310 -12.32 14.40 -30.20
N LEU A 311 -13.55 14.91 -30.06
CA LEU A 311 -13.88 16.06 -29.23
C LEU A 311 -14.88 15.62 -28.16
N ASP A 312 -14.38 15.29 -26.97
CA ASP A 312 -15.22 14.95 -25.82
C ASP A 312 -15.88 16.21 -25.24
N LEU A 313 -17.20 16.29 -25.39
CA LEU A 313 -18.02 17.42 -24.97
C LEU A 313 -18.12 17.60 -23.44
N ALA A 314 -17.53 16.68 -22.66
CA ALA A 314 -17.31 16.88 -21.22
C ALA A 314 -16.14 17.84 -20.93
N HIS A 315 -15.25 18.08 -21.90
CA HIS A 315 -14.15 19.02 -21.73
C HIS A 315 -14.62 20.49 -21.79
N PRO A 316 -13.90 21.40 -21.11
CA PRO A 316 -14.16 22.83 -21.22
C PRO A 316 -14.02 23.35 -22.66
N ALA A 317 -14.79 24.38 -23.00
CA ALA A 317 -14.82 24.96 -24.35
C ALA A 317 -13.45 25.42 -24.83
N ASP A 318 -12.63 26.02 -23.95
CA ASP A 318 -11.28 26.49 -24.29
C ASP A 318 -10.35 25.34 -24.69
N ARG A 319 -10.44 24.19 -24.00
CA ARG A 319 -9.67 22.99 -24.33
C ARG A 319 -10.08 22.45 -25.70
N LEU A 320 -11.39 22.37 -25.97
CA LEU A 320 -11.92 21.95 -27.26
C LEU A 320 -11.50 22.91 -28.38
N GLY A 321 -11.53 24.22 -28.12
CA GLY A 321 -11.10 25.26 -29.06
C GLY A 321 -9.63 25.11 -29.40
N TYR A 322 -8.76 24.94 -28.40
CA TYR A 322 -7.34 24.67 -28.60
C TYR A 322 -7.09 23.41 -29.43
N MET A 323 -7.79 22.30 -29.15
CA MET A 323 -7.61 21.06 -29.91
C MET A 323 -7.98 21.24 -31.39
N ILE A 324 -9.08 21.94 -31.68
CA ILE A 324 -9.53 22.27 -33.03
C ILE A 324 -8.49 23.14 -33.75
N GLU A 325 -7.95 24.16 -33.08
CA GLU A 325 -6.95 25.07 -33.64
C GLU A 325 -5.58 24.39 -33.88
N ASP A 326 -5.01 23.73 -32.86
CA ASP A 326 -3.69 23.10 -32.92
C ASP A 326 -3.67 21.97 -33.95
N SER A 327 -4.80 21.24 -34.07
CA SER A 327 -4.95 20.18 -35.07
C SER A 327 -5.12 20.69 -36.50
N ARG A 328 -5.49 21.96 -36.66
CA ARG A 328 -5.93 22.54 -37.93
C ARG A 328 -7.07 21.73 -38.55
N ALA A 329 -8.07 21.40 -37.74
CA ALA A 329 -9.23 20.65 -38.20
C ALA A 329 -9.85 21.33 -39.44
N ALA A 330 -10.08 20.55 -40.50
CA ALA A 330 -10.67 21.04 -41.73
C ALA A 330 -12.14 21.45 -41.53
N LEU A 331 -12.83 20.74 -40.63
CA LEU A 331 -14.18 21.02 -40.15
C LEU A 331 -14.42 20.24 -38.85
N VAL A 332 -15.49 20.57 -38.15
CA VAL A 332 -16.03 19.82 -37.01
C VAL A 332 -17.41 19.27 -37.37
N VAL A 333 -17.69 18.03 -36.99
CA VAL A 333 -19.00 17.37 -37.15
C VAL A 333 -19.65 17.21 -35.78
N GLY A 334 -20.92 17.59 -35.66
CA GLY A 334 -21.70 17.47 -34.43
C GLY A 334 -23.19 17.26 -34.71
N THR A 335 -24.02 17.47 -33.70
CA THR A 335 -25.49 17.43 -33.80
C THR A 335 -26.13 18.67 -33.16
N GLU A 336 -27.34 19.04 -33.57
CA GLU A 336 -28.07 20.21 -33.08
C GLU A 336 -28.17 20.28 -31.55
N PRO A 337 -28.49 19.18 -30.81
CA PRO A 337 -28.60 19.21 -29.36
C PRO A 337 -27.32 19.59 -28.61
N VAL A 338 -26.15 19.37 -29.23
CA VAL A 338 -24.85 19.64 -28.61
C VAL A 338 -24.08 20.78 -29.28
N ALA A 339 -24.63 21.40 -30.32
CA ALA A 339 -23.99 22.48 -31.06
C ALA A 339 -23.52 23.63 -30.14
N GLY A 340 -24.30 23.95 -29.09
CA GLY A 340 -23.95 24.99 -28.12
C GLY A 340 -22.76 24.65 -27.20
N LYS A 341 -22.29 23.40 -27.18
CA LYS A 341 -21.08 22.98 -26.45
C LYS A 341 -19.83 22.98 -27.32
N ILE A 342 -19.98 23.13 -28.64
CA ILE A 342 -18.87 23.13 -29.59
C ILE A 342 -18.40 24.59 -29.73
N PRO A 343 -17.14 24.92 -29.41
CA PRO A 343 -16.64 26.28 -29.53
C PRO A 343 -16.60 26.72 -31.00
N ASP A 344 -16.98 27.97 -31.26
CA ASP A 344 -16.87 28.59 -32.58
C ASP A 344 -15.42 29.00 -32.84
N VAL A 345 -14.72 28.24 -33.68
CA VAL A 345 -13.33 28.50 -34.06
C VAL A 345 -13.29 29.12 -35.45
N ALA A 346 -12.71 30.31 -35.54
CA ALA A 346 -12.69 31.09 -36.77
C ALA A 346 -12.07 30.32 -37.95
N GLY A 347 -12.85 30.16 -39.02
CA GLY A 347 -12.41 29.49 -40.25
C GLY A 347 -12.55 27.97 -40.25
N VAL A 348 -13.09 27.37 -39.18
CA VAL A 348 -13.38 25.93 -39.11
C VAL A 348 -14.90 25.71 -39.20
N PRO A 349 -15.44 25.18 -40.32
CA PRO A 349 -16.87 24.95 -40.46
C PRO A 349 -17.42 23.91 -39.48
N LEU A 350 -18.60 24.17 -38.91
CA LEU A 350 -19.38 23.18 -38.13
C LEU A 350 -20.46 22.54 -39.02
N VAL A 351 -20.46 21.21 -39.11
CA VAL A 351 -21.46 20.41 -39.83
C VAL A 351 -22.33 19.67 -38.82
N LEU A 352 -23.61 20.05 -38.74
CA LEU A 352 -24.59 19.37 -37.90
C LEU A 352 -25.32 18.30 -38.72
N LEU A 353 -25.19 17.03 -38.34
CA LEU A 353 -25.69 15.88 -39.11
C LEU A 353 -27.23 15.81 -39.17
N ASP A 354 -27.88 16.22 -38.09
CA ASP A 354 -29.32 16.19 -37.86
C ASP A 354 -30.02 17.52 -38.23
N ALA A 355 -29.26 18.53 -38.63
CA ALA A 355 -29.84 19.77 -39.13
C ALA A 355 -30.71 19.49 -40.38
N PRO A 356 -31.95 20.04 -40.48
CA PRO A 356 -32.90 19.66 -41.54
C PRO A 356 -32.35 19.74 -42.97
N GLY A 357 -31.51 20.75 -43.25
CA GLY A 357 -30.84 20.91 -44.54
C GLY A 357 -29.81 19.81 -44.80
N THR A 358 -28.98 19.48 -43.81
CA THR A 358 -27.97 18.41 -43.89
C THR A 358 -28.62 17.04 -44.04
N VAL A 359 -29.70 16.76 -43.31
CA VAL A 359 -30.44 15.49 -43.43
C VAL A 359 -30.98 15.30 -44.84
N THR A 360 -31.54 16.35 -45.44
CA THR A 360 -32.04 16.33 -46.82
C THR A 360 -30.90 16.12 -47.83
N GLU A 361 -29.76 16.77 -47.62
CA GLU A 361 -28.55 16.61 -48.44
C GLU A 361 -28.02 15.17 -48.36
N LEU A 362 -27.84 14.64 -47.16
CA LEU A 362 -27.38 13.27 -46.90
C LEU A 362 -28.28 12.22 -47.55
N ALA A 363 -29.61 12.39 -47.48
CA ALA A 363 -30.56 11.47 -48.10
C ALA A 363 -30.46 11.46 -49.64
N GLY A 364 -30.01 12.56 -50.25
CA GLY A 364 -29.79 12.68 -51.69
C GLY A 364 -28.41 12.19 -52.16
N LEU A 365 -27.47 11.94 -51.25
CA LEU A 365 -26.13 11.45 -51.59
C LEU A 365 -26.14 9.93 -51.82
N SER A 366 -25.32 9.49 -52.79
CA SER A 366 -25.11 8.07 -53.05
C SER A 366 -24.52 7.36 -51.83
N ASP A 367 -24.99 6.16 -51.57
CA ASP A 367 -24.46 5.24 -50.56
C ASP A 367 -23.24 4.43 -51.04
N LEU A 368 -22.81 4.61 -52.29
CA LEU A 368 -21.56 4.02 -52.79
C LEU A 368 -20.35 4.73 -52.21
N ALA A 369 -19.29 3.98 -51.94
CA ALA A 369 -18.01 4.51 -51.45
C ALA A 369 -17.51 5.69 -52.32
N PRO A 370 -16.89 6.72 -51.71
CA PRO A 370 -16.26 7.81 -52.45
C PRO A 370 -15.18 7.29 -53.42
N ALA A 371 -15.01 7.95 -54.57
CA ALA A 371 -13.92 7.62 -55.48
C ALA A 371 -12.59 8.17 -54.92
N GLY A 372 -11.55 7.32 -54.84
CA GLY A 372 -10.24 7.70 -54.31
C GLY A 372 -9.22 6.58 -54.44
N LEU A 373 -7.95 6.90 -54.16
CA LEU A 373 -6.91 5.88 -53.99
C LEU A 373 -7.14 5.14 -52.66
N PRO A 374 -6.74 3.85 -52.55
CA PRO A 374 -6.75 3.15 -51.28
C PRO A 374 -5.97 3.92 -50.21
N VAL A 375 -6.48 3.92 -48.98
CA VAL A 375 -5.84 4.56 -47.83
C VAL A 375 -4.56 3.80 -47.47
N GLY A 376 -3.44 4.52 -47.46
CA GLY A 376 -2.12 4.00 -47.10
C GLY A 376 -1.97 3.74 -45.60
N LEU A 377 -1.09 2.82 -45.22
CA LEU A 377 -0.87 2.46 -43.82
C LEU A 377 -0.13 3.54 -43.02
N ASP A 378 0.72 4.30 -43.68
CA ASP A 378 1.48 5.42 -43.11
C ASP A 378 0.61 6.67 -42.91
N GLN A 379 -0.59 6.70 -43.51
CA GLN A 379 -1.53 7.80 -43.37
C GLN A 379 -2.12 7.87 -41.96
N ALA A 380 -2.37 9.09 -41.49
CA ALA A 380 -2.90 9.33 -40.15
C ALA A 380 -4.35 8.82 -40.04
N ALA A 381 -4.60 7.91 -39.10
CA ALA A 381 -5.92 7.39 -38.78
C ALA A 381 -6.62 8.28 -37.75
N TYR A 382 -5.90 8.74 -36.73
CA TYR A 382 -6.47 9.59 -35.69
C TYR A 382 -5.41 10.46 -35.02
N VAL A 383 -5.89 11.53 -34.39
CA VAL A 383 -5.08 12.42 -33.55
C VAL A 383 -5.70 12.46 -32.16
N ILE A 384 -4.99 11.96 -31.16
CA ILE A 384 -5.44 12.01 -29.76
C ILE A 384 -4.56 12.94 -28.95
N TYR A 385 -5.19 13.82 -28.17
CA TYR A 385 -4.48 14.75 -27.32
C TYR A 385 -4.21 14.15 -25.95
N THR A 386 -2.93 14.04 -25.61
CA THR A 386 -2.49 13.68 -24.26
C THR A 386 -2.02 14.91 -23.50
N SER A 387 -1.94 14.81 -22.17
CA SER A 387 -1.34 15.83 -21.33
C SER A 387 0.13 16.03 -21.71
N GLY A 388 0.55 17.28 -21.90
CA GLY A 388 1.90 17.62 -22.36
C GLY A 388 2.82 17.98 -21.21
N SER A 389 4.10 17.59 -21.27
CA SER A 389 5.13 18.05 -20.32
C SER A 389 5.43 19.55 -20.42
N THR A 390 5.09 20.17 -21.56
CA THR A 390 5.11 21.65 -21.77
C THR A 390 3.78 22.30 -21.41
N GLY A 391 2.87 21.51 -20.85
CA GLY A 391 1.59 21.84 -20.29
C GLY A 391 0.42 22.23 -21.19
N ARG A 392 0.65 22.36 -22.50
CA ARG A 392 -0.46 22.33 -23.45
C ARG A 392 -0.69 20.88 -23.89
N PRO A 393 -1.95 20.45 -24.08
CA PRO A 393 -2.22 19.13 -24.63
C PRO A 393 -1.45 18.94 -25.96
N LYS A 394 -0.85 17.76 -26.14
CA LYS A 394 -0.06 17.43 -27.33
C LYS A 394 -0.81 16.41 -28.18
N GLY A 395 -1.06 16.74 -29.44
CA GLY A 395 -1.70 15.81 -30.38
C GLY A 395 -0.72 14.70 -30.78
N VAL A 396 -1.01 13.45 -30.43
CA VAL A 396 -0.28 12.27 -30.90
C VAL A 396 -0.90 11.84 -32.23
N VAL A 397 -0.09 11.70 -33.28
CA VAL A 397 -0.56 11.34 -34.63
C VAL A 397 -0.33 9.85 -34.87
N LEU A 398 -1.42 9.09 -34.94
CA LEU A 398 -1.35 7.63 -35.08
C LEU A 398 -1.66 7.19 -36.52
N PRO A 399 -0.77 6.43 -37.17
CA PRO A 399 -1.00 5.90 -38.50
C PRO A 399 -1.93 4.68 -38.47
N HIS A 400 -2.43 4.27 -39.64
CA HIS A 400 -3.19 3.04 -39.79
C HIS A 400 -2.36 1.76 -39.54
N GLU A 401 -1.04 1.84 -39.70
CA GLU A 401 -0.10 0.70 -39.61
C GLU A 401 -0.22 -0.13 -38.32
N GLY A 402 -0.45 0.53 -37.17
CA GLY A 402 -0.55 -0.16 -35.88
C GLY A 402 -1.83 -0.98 -35.71
N ILE A 403 -2.89 -0.68 -36.47
CA ILE A 403 -4.24 -1.21 -36.23
C ILE A 403 -4.31 -2.73 -36.45
N SER A 404 -3.69 -3.27 -37.51
CA SER A 404 -3.71 -4.72 -37.75
C SER A 404 -3.00 -5.52 -36.66
N SER A 405 -1.96 -4.95 -36.05
CA SER A 405 -1.26 -5.58 -34.91
C SER A 405 -2.11 -5.50 -33.64
N LEU A 406 -2.86 -4.42 -33.45
CA LEU A 406 -3.84 -4.29 -32.37
C LEU A 406 -4.99 -5.30 -32.53
N VAL A 407 -5.49 -5.52 -33.74
CA VAL A 407 -6.46 -6.59 -34.04
C VAL A 407 -5.88 -7.97 -33.75
N ALA A 408 -4.64 -8.23 -34.15
CA ALA A 408 -3.95 -9.49 -33.83
C ALA A 408 -3.80 -9.70 -32.31
N THR A 409 -3.60 -8.63 -31.54
CA THR A 409 -3.60 -8.69 -30.08
C THR A 409 -4.96 -9.17 -29.55
N ALA A 410 -6.06 -8.60 -30.04
CA ALA A 410 -7.38 -9.05 -29.62
C ALA A 410 -7.67 -10.50 -30.02
N VAL A 411 -7.28 -10.93 -31.22
CA VAL A 411 -7.50 -12.31 -31.69
C VAL A 411 -6.62 -13.29 -30.93
N ASP A 412 -5.30 -13.09 -30.95
CA ASP A 412 -4.33 -14.07 -30.46
C ASP A 412 -4.29 -14.11 -28.91
N ARG A 413 -4.66 -13.02 -28.22
CA ARG A 413 -4.56 -12.91 -26.75
C ARG A 413 -5.91 -12.70 -26.06
N MET A 414 -6.83 -11.95 -26.63
CA MET A 414 -8.13 -11.74 -25.97
C MET A 414 -9.17 -12.82 -26.34
N GLY A 415 -8.86 -13.67 -27.32
CA GLY A 415 -9.79 -14.70 -27.80
C GLY A 415 -10.94 -14.12 -28.60
N LEU A 416 -10.70 -13.03 -29.33
CA LEU A 416 -11.72 -12.37 -30.14
C LEU A 416 -12.16 -13.27 -31.29
N GLU A 417 -13.47 -13.54 -31.37
CA GLU A 417 -14.12 -14.30 -32.44
C GLU A 417 -15.01 -13.42 -33.33
N HIS A 418 -15.37 -13.93 -34.52
CA HIS A 418 -16.18 -13.22 -35.53
C HIS A 418 -17.59 -12.82 -35.06
N ASP A 419 -18.17 -13.44 -34.03
CA ASP A 419 -19.51 -13.11 -33.50
C ASP A 419 -19.47 -12.43 -32.11
N SER A 420 -18.25 -12.07 -31.65
CA SER A 420 -17.99 -11.40 -30.38
C SER A 420 -18.76 -10.09 -30.26
N ARG A 421 -19.23 -9.81 -29.04
CA ARG A 421 -19.94 -8.57 -28.70
C ARG A 421 -19.01 -7.70 -27.87
N VAL A 422 -18.53 -6.64 -28.50
CA VAL A 422 -17.56 -5.71 -27.92
C VAL A 422 -18.33 -4.53 -27.33
N LEU A 423 -18.11 -4.25 -26.05
CA LEU A 423 -18.65 -3.05 -25.41
C LEU A 423 -17.91 -1.81 -25.91
N GLN A 424 -18.65 -0.79 -26.33
CA GLN A 424 -18.11 0.56 -26.54
C GLN A 424 -18.28 1.35 -25.23
N PHE A 425 -17.29 1.30 -24.35
CA PHE A 425 -17.32 1.93 -23.03
C PHE A 425 -16.54 3.25 -23.01
N ALA A 426 -15.36 3.26 -23.60
CA ALA A 426 -14.43 4.38 -23.54
C ALA A 426 -15.07 5.68 -24.05
N SER A 427 -14.63 6.81 -23.50
CA SER A 427 -14.88 8.09 -24.17
C SER A 427 -14.11 8.13 -25.47
N ILE A 428 -14.68 8.77 -26.49
CA ILE A 428 -14.04 8.98 -27.80
C ILE A 428 -12.69 9.70 -27.67
N GLY A 429 -12.50 10.49 -26.60
CA GLY A 429 -11.26 11.22 -26.31
C GLY A 429 -10.06 10.34 -25.91
N PHE A 430 -10.29 9.05 -25.61
CA PHE A 430 -9.23 8.10 -25.29
C PHE A 430 -9.01 7.11 -26.44
N ASP A 431 -7.78 6.68 -26.63
CA ASP A 431 -7.36 5.78 -27.72
C ASP A 431 -7.91 4.36 -27.56
N VAL A 432 -8.29 3.96 -26.34
CA VAL A 432 -9.08 2.75 -26.05
C VAL A 432 -10.34 2.64 -26.92
N PHE A 433 -10.97 3.77 -27.27
CA PHE A 433 -12.10 3.80 -28.22
C PHE A 433 -11.74 3.19 -29.58
N VAL A 434 -10.51 3.42 -30.06
CA VAL A 434 -10.03 2.84 -31.32
C VAL A 434 -9.82 1.34 -31.17
N PHE A 435 -9.45 0.85 -30.00
CA PHE A 435 -9.31 -0.58 -29.77
C PHE A 435 -10.67 -1.28 -29.76
N GLU A 436 -11.68 -0.71 -29.10
CA GLU A 436 -13.07 -1.19 -29.14
C GLU A 436 -13.60 -1.26 -30.58
N LEU A 437 -13.37 -0.21 -31.37
CA LEU A 437 -13.69 -0.16 -32.80
C LEU A 437 -12.97 -1.24 -33.60
N SER A 438 -11.66 -1.42 -33.36
CA SER A 438 -10.82 -2.35 -34.11
C SER A 438 -11.24 -3.80 -33.84
N MET A 439 -11.55 -4.14 -32.59
CA MET A 439 -12.08 -5.45 -32.21
C MET A 439 -13.39 -5.75 -32.93
N ALA A 440 -14.35 -4.83 -32.90
CA ALA A 440 -15.64 -5.07 -33.54
C ALA A 440 -15.54 -5.03 -35.08
N LEU A 441 -15.07 -3.92 -35.63
CA LEU A 441 -15.28 -3.55 -37.04
C LEU A 441 -14.15 -3.95 -37.99
N CYS A 442 -13.04 -4.51 -37.49
CA CYS A 442 -11.96 -5.05 -38.34
C CYS A 442 -11.90 -6.57 -38.34
N HIS A 443 -12.56 -7.24 -37.39
CA HIS A 443 -12.57 -8.69 -37.28
C HIS A 443 -13.97 -9.32 -37.42
N GLY A 444 -15.04 -8.53 -37.59
CA GLY A 444 -16.37 -9.04 -37.92
C GLY A 444 -17.34 -9.13 -36.75
N GLY A 445 -16.91 -8.77 -35.53
CA GLY A 445 -17.76 -8.68 -34.36
C GLY A 445 -18.78 -7.55 -34.42
N ARG A 446 -19.53 -7.37 -33.34
CA ARG A 446 -20.52 -6.29 -33.16
C ARG A 446 -20.12 -5.36 -32.03
N LEU A 447 -20.28 -4.06 -32.26
CA LEU A 447 -20.03 -3.01 -31.28
C LEU A 447 -21.34 -2.64 -30.57
N VAL A 448 -21.40 -2.77 -29.24
CA VAL A 448 -22.59 -2.45 -28.44
C VAL A 448 -22.35 -1.15 -27.69
N LEU A 449 -23.17 -0.13 -27.96
CA LEU A 449 -23.00 1.21 -27.38
C LEU A 449 -23.65 1.29 -25.99
N ILE A 450 -22.84 1.57 -24.96
CA ILE A 450 -23.35 1.73 -23.59
C ILE A 450 -24.10 3.06 -23.41
N SER A 451 -25.16 3.06 -22.62
CA SER A 451 -25.83 4.30 -22.22
C SER A 451 -25.02 5.03 -21.14
N ASP A 452 -25.18 6.35 -21.03
CA ASP A 452 -24.46 7.11 -20.00
C ASP A 452 -24.93 6.75 -18.58
N GLU A 453 -26.19 6.32 -18.42
CA GLU A 453 -26.73 5.85 -17.13
C GLU A 453 -26.11 4.53 -16.66
N ALA A 454 -25.75 3.64 -17.59
CA ALA A 454 -25.10 2.37 -17.30
C ALA A 454 -23.57 2.49 -17.20
N ARG A 455 -22.99 3.66 -17.47
CA ARG A 455 -21.54 3.90 -17.49
C ARG A 455 -20.97 4.25 -16.11
N VAL A 456 -21.45 3.57 -15.08
CA VAL A 456 -21.05 3.74 -13.66
C VAL A 456 -20.98 2.38 -12.96
N ALA A 457 -20.20 2.26 -11.89
CA ALA A 457 -20.11 1.01 -11.15
C ALA A 457 -21.42 0.72 -10.40
N GLY A 458 -22.05 -0.43 -10.66
CA GLY A 458 -23.29 -0.84 -10.03
C GLY A 458 -24.16 -1.72 -10.92
N PRO A 459 -25.40 -2.03 -10.47
CA PRO A 459 -26.31 -2.93 -11.18
C PRO A 459 -26.61 -2.49 -12.61
N ALA A 460 -26.72 -1.18 -12.85
CA ALA A 460 -27.00 -0.65 -14.19
C ALA A 460 -25.95 -1.06 -15.24
N LEU A 461 -24.67 -1.17 -14.84
CA LEU A 461 -23.62 -1.67 -15.72
C LEU A 461 -23.77 -3.18 -15.92
N THR A 462 -23.83 -3.97 -14.86
CA THR A 462 -23.86 -5.44 -14.96
C THR A 462 -25.12 -5.96 -15.65
N ASP A 463 -26.27 -5.34 -15.40
CA ASP A 463 -27.54 -5.65 -16.08
C ASP A 463 -27.43 -5.39 -17.58
N PHE A 464 -26.83 -4.25 -17.97
CA PHE A 464 -26.58 -3.93 -19.37
C PHE A 464 -25.63 -4.96 -20.02
N LEU A 465 -24.55 -5.34 -19.33
CA LEU A 465 -23.59 -6.32 -19.82
C LEU A 465 -24.28 -7.69 -20.06
N ALA A 466 -25.13 -8.11 -19.13
CA ALA A 466 -25.87 -9.36 -19.21
C ALA A 466 -26.97 -9.33 -20.29
N GLU A 467 -27.81 -8.29 -20.31
CA GLU A 467 -28.89 -8.11 -21.29
C GLU A 467 -28.36 -8.17 -22.73
N HIS A 468 -27.24 -7.49 -22.98
CA HIS A 468 -26.62 -7.45 -24.29
C HIS A 468 -25.63 -8.60 -24.53
N GLY A 469 -25.38 -9.47 -23.55
CA GLY A 469 -24.49 -10.63 -23.64
C GLY A 469 -23.05 -10.26 -24.04
N ILE A 470 -22.51 -9.20 -23.45
CA ILE A 470 -21.18 -8.67 -23.79
C ILE A 470 -20.10 -9.73 -23.57
N SER A 471 -19.28 -9.98 -24.59
CA SER A 471 -18.19 -10.97 -24.52
C SER A 471 -16.81 -10.34 -24.34
N HIS A 472 -16.59 -9.11 -24.84
CA HIS A 472 -15.30 -8.43 -24.74
C HIS A 472 -15.49 -6.98 -24.27
N MET A 473 -14.71 -6.56 -23.29
CA MET A 473 -14.76 -5.19 -22.76
C MET A 473 -13.40 -4.74 -22.23
N ILE A 474 -13.18 -3.43 -22.27
CA ILE A 474 -12.02 -2.78 -21.68
C ILE A 474 -12.55 -1.85 -20.59
N LEU A 475 -12.22 -2.13 -19.33
CA LEU A 475 -12.75 -1.40 -18.19
C LEU A 475 -11.62 -0.87 -17.29
N PRO A 476 -11.74 0.36 -16.74
CA PRO A 476 -10.79 0.87 -15.76
C PRO A 476 -10.76 -0.01 -14.49
N PRO A 477 -9.59 -0.33 -13.92
CA PRO A 477 -9.48 -1.10 -12.68
C PRO A 477 -10.30 -0.50 -11.53
N SER A 478 -10.29 0.83 -11.40
CA SER A 478 -11.05 1.59 -10.39
C SER A 478 -12.55 1.34 -10.48
N LEU A 479 -13.11 1.30 -11.70
CA LEU A 479 -14.52 1.01 -11.95
C LEU A 479 -14.87 -0.43 -11.56
N VAL A 480 -14.03 -1.39 -11.96
CA VAL A 480 -14.22 -2.82 -11.66
C VAL A 480 -14.11 -3.07 -10.15
N SER A 481 -13.16 -2.42 -9.47
CA SER A 481 -13.03 -2.47 -8.00
C SER A 481 -14.24 -1.89 -7.29
N ALA A 482 -14.87 -0.85 -7.85
CA ALA A 482 -16.02 -0.17 -7.26
C ALA A 482 -17.36 -0.92 -7.46
N LEU A 483 -17.39 -2.05 -8.18
CA LEU A 483 -18.59 -2.86 -8.32
C LEU A 483 -19.06 -3.36 -6.93
N PRO A 484 -20.32 -3.08 -6.50
CA PRO A 484 -20.87 -3.58 -5.25
C PRO A 484 -20.93 -5.12 -5.20
N SER A 485 -21.10 -5.70 -4.01
CA SER A 485 -21.42 -7.13 -3.85
C SER A 485 -22.74 -7.46 -4.57
N GLY A 486 -22.80 -8.60 -5.28
CA GLY A 486 -23.95 -9.01 -6.09
C GLY A 486 -23.98 -8.47 -7.53
N CYS A 487 -23.06 -7.57 -7.91
CA CYS A 487 -22.85 -7.15 -9.29
C CYS A 487 -21.80 -8.06 -9.95
N GLU A 488 -22.26 -9.01 -10.77
CA GLU A 488 -21.40 -9.98 -11.45
C GLU A 488 -21.07 -9.56 -12.90
N LEU A 489 -19.85 -9.91 -13.33
CA LEU A 489 -19.45 -9.77 -14.73
C LEU A 489 -19.98 -10.98 -15.53
N PRO A 490 -20.28 -10.83 -16.84
CA PRO A 490 -20.77 -11.94 -17.63
C PRO A 490 -19.79 -13.12 -17.62
N GLU A 491 -20.30 -14.31 -17.33
CA GLU A 491 -19.51 -15.54 -17.30
C GLU A 491 -18.81 -15.80 -18.64
N GLY A 492 -17.52 -16.11 -18.59
CA GLY A 492 -16.68 -16.36 -19.76
C GLY A 492 -16.30 -15.12 -20.57
N SER A 493 -16.71 -13.91 -20.17
CA SER A 493 -16.31 -12.69 -20.85
C SER A 493 -14.82 -12.39 -20.69
N THR A 494 -14.21 -11.79 -21.71
CA THR A 494 -12.83 -11.30 -21.66
C THR A 494 -12.82 -9.82 -21.28
N ILE A 495 -12.04 -9.49 -20.25
CA ILE A 495 -12.00 -8.15 -19.67
C ILE A 495 -10.54 -7.70 -19.62
N LEU A 496 -10.26 -6.64 -20.38
CA LEU A 496 -8.99 -5.95 -20.29
C LEU A 496 -9.07 -4.89 -19.19
N VAL A 497 -8.20 -5.00 -18.18
CA VAL A 497 -8.03 -4.02 -17.11
C VAL A 497 -6.65 -3.39 -17.22
N GLY A 498 -6.58 -2.07 -17.35
CA GLY A 498 -5.32 -1.37 -17.61
C GLY A 498 -5.44 0.13 -17.40
N THR A 499 -4.47 0.90 -17.89
CA THR A 499 -4.40 2.39 -17.77
C THR A 499 -4.17 2.94 -16.35
N GLU A 500 -4.44 2.13 -15.32
CA GLU A 500 -4.15 2.39 -13.91
C GLU A 500 -3.32 1.26 -13.29
N THR A 501 -2.90 1.45 -12.03
CA THR A 501 -2.27 0.35 -11.29
C THR A 501 -3.38 -0.67 -10.99
N VAL A 502 -3.22 -1.91 -11.43
CA VAL A 502 -4.23 -2.95 -11.27
C VAL A 502 -4.06 -3.63 -9.90
N PRO A 503 -5.06 -3.57 -9.00
CA PRO A 503 -5.02 -4.29 -7.74
C PRO A 503 -5.00 -5.81 -7.99
N PRO A 504 -4.12 -6.60 -7.33
CA PRO A 504 -4.10 -8.06 -7.43
C PRO A 504 -5.47 -8.69 -7.17
N ASP A 505 -6.19 -8.13 -6.19
CA ASP A 505 -7.53 -8.48 -5.75
C ASP A 505 -8.60 -8.57 -6.85
N LEU A 506 -8.44 -7.83 -7.96
CA LEU A 506 -9.36 -7.90 -9.09
C LEU A 506 -9.34 -9.27 -9.77
N PHE A 507 -8.14 -9.86 -9.92
CA PHE A 507 -7.98 -11.18 -10.52
C PHE A 507 -8.51 -12.29 -9.62
N GLU A 508 -8.53 -12.08 -8.31
CA GLU A 508 -9.15 -13.03 -7.38
C GLU A 508 -10.68 -12.95 -7.45
N ARG A 509 -11.22 -11.73 -7.41
CA ARG A 509 -12.67 -11.50 -7.39
C ARG A 509 -13.34 -11.94 -8.68
N PHE A 510 -12.74 -11.60 -9.82
CA PHE A 510 -13.39 -11.81 -11.12
C PHE A 510 -12.68 -12.81 -12.03
N GLY A 511 -11.43 -13.18 -11.73
CA GLY A 511 -10.66 -14.10 -12.58
C GLY A 511 -11.18 -15.53 -12.57
N ALA A 512 -12.10 -15.88 -11.67
CA ALA A 512 -12.84 -17.14 -11.70
C ALA A 512 -13.87 -17.19 -12.83
N THR A 513 -14.66 -16.12 -12.93
CA THR A 513 -15.87 -15.98 -13.79
C THR A 513 -15.55 -15.38 -15.15
N ALA A 514 -14.59 -14.46 -15.22
CA ALA A 514 -14.19 -13.76 -16.44
C ALA A 514 -12.69 -13.92 -16.71
N ASN A 515 -12.30 -13.84 -17.99
CA ASN A 515 -10.92 -13.84 -18.42
C ASN A 515 -10.33 -12.43 -18.23
N LEU A 516 -9.83 -12.15 -17.02
CA LEU A 516 -9.17 -10.87 -16.73
C LEU A 516 -7.75 -10.85 -17.29
N ILE A 517 -7.43 -9.76 -17.97
CA ILE A 517 -6.12 -9.53 -18.59
C ILE A 517 -5.63 -8.14 -18.15
N CYS A 518 -4.45 -8.08 -17.53
CA CYS A 518 -3.78 -6.82 -17.21
C CYS A 518 -3.17 -6.25 -18.50
N ALA A 519 -3.45 -4.99 -18.79
CA ALA A 519 -2.96 -4.29 -19.96
C ALA A 519 -2.09 -3.10 -19.59
N TYR A 520 -0.98 -2.96 -20.31
CA TYR A 520 -0.18 -1.75 -20.32
C TYR A 520 0.00 -1.26 -21.75
N GLY A 521 -0.16 0.04 -21.89
CA GLY A 521 -0.11 0.71 -23.16
C GLY A 521 -0.08 2.22 -23.00
N LEU A 522 0.23 2.87 -24.10
CA LEU A 522 0.44 4.30 -24.17
C LEU A 522 0.05 4.79 -25.57
N THR A 523 -0.45 6.02 -25.65
CA THR A 523 -0.98 6.59 -26.88
C THR A 523 0.07 6.67 -27.98
N GLU A 524 1.34 6.90 -27.62
CA GLU A 524 2.45 6.93 -28.57
C GLU A 524 2.80 5.56 -29.22
N ALA A 525 2.20 4.47 -28.75
CA ALA A 525 2.40 3.10 -29.24
C ALA A 525 1.09 2.37 -29.61
N THR A 526 0.04 3.13 -30.00
CA THR A 526 -1.25 2.59 -30.47
C THR A 526 -1.97 1.73 -29.43
N VAL A 527 -2.47 2.41 -28.40
CA VAL A 527 -3.35 1.88 -27.34
C VAL A 527 -2.67 0.91 -26.38
N ASN A 528 -2.21 -0.24 -26.85
CA ASN A 528 -1.71 -1.34 -26.03
C ASN A 528 -0.33 -1.80 -26.50
N SER A 529 0.49 -2.29 -25.57
CA SER A 529 1.85 -2.76 -25.87
C SER A 529 2.20 -4.07 -25.19
N THR A 530 1.65 -4.35 -24.01
CA THR A 530 1.88 -5.61 -23.29
C THR A 530 0.60 -6.10 -22.62
N LEU A 531 0.46 -7.42 -22.50
CA LEU A 531 -0.65 -8.08 -21.80
C LEU A 531 -0.15 -9.16 -20.84
N TRP A 532 -0.71 -9.19 -19.64
CA TRP A 532 -0.55 -10.28 -18.68
C TRP A 532 -1.87 -10.98 -18.43
N HIS A 533 -1.85 -12.31 -18.45
CA HIS A 533 -3.03 -13.13 -18.24
C HIS A 533 -2.98 -13.79 -16.88
N SER A 534 -4.09 -13.74 -16.14
CA SER A 534 -4.24 -14.55 -14.93
C SER A 534 -4.40 -16.04 -15.23
N ARG A 535 -4.81 -16.40 -16.46
CA ARG A 535 -5.00 -17.78 -16.93
C ARG A 535 -4.28 -17.98 -18.27
N PRO A 536 -3.00 -18.39 -18.28
CA PRO A 536 -2.37 -18.86 -19.51
C PRO A 536 -3.14 -20.08 -20.06
N SER A 537 -3.39 -20.13 -21.37
CA SER A 537 -4.20 -21.17 -22.00
C SER A 537 -3.79 -22.59 -21.56
N GLY A 538 -4.73 -23.33 -20.97
CA GLY A 538 -4.54 -24.71 -20.54
C GLY A 538 -3.96 -24.90 -19.13
N GLN A 539 -3.84 -23.84 -18.32
CA GLN A 539 -3.38 -23.90 -16.93
C GLN A 539 -4.42 -23.31 -15.96
N ALA A 540 -4.33 -23.72 -14.69
CA ALA A 540 -5.12 -23.11 -13.63
C ALA A 540 -4.75 -21.63 -13.47
N ALA A 541 -5.68 -20.82 -12.97
CA ALA A 541 -5.44 -19.40 -12.73
C ALA A 541 -4.21 -19.23 -11.83
N THR A 542 -3.21 -18.52 -12.32
CA THR A 542 -2.00 -18.18 -11.57
C THR A 542 -2.23 -16.89 -10.82
N ARG A 543 -2.21 -16.95 -9.49
CA ARG A 543 -2.17 -15.76 -8.62
C ARG A 543 -0.85 -15.03 -8.85
N PRO A 544 -0.85 -13.69 -9.03
CA PRO A 544 0.39 -12.93 -8.97
C PRO A 544 0.84 -12.89 -7.50
N GLY A 545 1.99 -13.51 -7.19
CA GLY A 545 2.60 -13.47 -5.84
C GLY A 545 3.22 -12.11 -5.52
N GLY A 546 2.41 -11.05 -5.52
CA GLY A 546 2.83 -9.65 -5.32
C GLY A 546 2.20 -8.71 -6.35
N ARG A 547 2.97 -7.74 -6.86
CA ARG A 547 2.48 -6.79 -7.88
C ARG A 547 2.06 -7.51 -9.16
N VAL A 548 0.92 -7.09 -9.72
CA VAL A 548 0.41 -7.58 -11.02
C VAL A 548 1.40 -7.17 -12.12
N PRO A 549 1.96 -8.13 -12.89
CA PRO A 549 2.80 -7.81 -14.04
C PRO A 549 2.02 -7.05 -15.12
N ILE A 550 2.73 -6.24 -15.91
CA ILE A 550 2.18 -5.69 -17.14
C ILE A 550 2.32 -6.66 -18.33
N GLY A 551 3.01 -7.78 -18.11
CA GLY A 551 2.97 -8.94 -18.99
C GLY A 551 4.03 -8.96 -20.07
N ILE A 552 3.72 -9.62 -21.19
CA ILE A 552 4.66 -9.82 -22.30
C ILE A 552 4.30 -8.89 -23.48
N PRO A 553 5.27 -8.51 -24.35
CA PRO A 553 4.99 -7.62 -25.48
C PRO A 553 3.98 -8.22 -26.46
N ASP A 554 3.13 -7.38 -27.04
CA ASP A 554 2.08 -7.77 -27.98
C ASP A 554 2.61 -8.14 -29.37
N PRO A 555 1.80 -8.81 -30.22
CA PRO A 555 2.15 -9.06 -31.61
C PRO A 555 2.74 -7.84 -32.31
N ASN A 556 3.90 -8.01 -32.95
CA ASN A 556 4.67 -6.97 -33.64
C ASN A 556 5.12 -5.77 -32.77
N THR A 557 5.14 -5.95 -31.44
CA THR A 557 5.65 -4.99 -30.47
C THR A 557 6.90 -5.55 -29.80
N LEU A 558 7.93 -4.72 -29.66
CA LEU A 558 9.18 -5.06 -28.97
C LEU A 558 9.30 -4.17 -27.74
N CYS A 559 9.72 -4.73 -26.61
CA CYS A 559 10.01 -3.98 -25.40
C CYS A 559 11.49 -4.13 -25.04
N TYR A 560 12.13 -3.03 -24.66
CA TYR A 560 13.49 -3.04 -24.14
C TYR A 560 13.50 -2.38 -22.76
N VAL A 561 14.16 -3.03 -21.81
CA VAL A 561 14.48 -2.42 -20.51
C VAL A 561 15.94 -2.02 -20.57
N LEU A 562 16.18 -0.71 -20.63
CA LEU A 562 17.49 -0.14 -20.91
C LEU A 562 17.99 0.72 -19.73
N ASP A 563 19.30 0.82 -19.60
CA ASP A 563 19.94 1.79 -18.72
C ASP A 563 19.97 3.21 -19.34
N ASP A 564 20.58 4.16 -18.64
CA ASP A 564 20.71 5.56 -19.05
C ASP A 564 21.60 5.76 -20.30
N ARG A 565 22.27 4.70 -20.77
CA ARG A 565 23.12 4.68 -21.97
C ARG A 565 22.51 3.93 -23.12
N LEU A 566 21.24 3.54 -23.01
CA LEU A 566 20.57 2.68 -23.98
C LEU A 566 21.34 1.36 -24.14
N ALA A 567 21.77 0.73 -23.05
CA ALA A 567 22.24 -0.64 -23.04
C ALA A 567 21.21 -1.54 -22.32
N PRO A 568 21.02 -2.80 -22.75
CA PRO A 568 20.05 -3.68 -22.11
C PRO A 568 20.51 -4.05 -20.70
N VAL A 569 19.56 -4.19 -19.78
CA VAL A 569 19.82 -4.69 -18.42
C VAL A 569 19.35 -6.14 -18.29
N PRO A 570 19.99 -6.97 -17.43
CA PRO A 570 19.59 -8.36 -17.26
C PRO A 570 18.23 -8.50 -16.55
N PRO A 571 17.56 -9.66 -16.68
CA PRO A 571 16.36 -9.95 -15.91
C PRO A 571 16.61 -9.77 -14.40
N GLY A 572 15.65 -9.18 -13.70
CA GLY A 572 15.82 -8.82 -12.28
C GLY A 572 16.32 -7.37 -12.05
N VAL A 573 16.80 -6.67 -13.07
CA VAL A 573 17.29 -5.28 -12.95
C VAL A 573 16.28 -4.26 -13.42
N VAL A 574 16.19 -3.16 -12.68
CA VAL A 574 15.36 -2.03 -13.04
C VAL A 574 16.05 -1.16 -14.08
N GLY A 575 15.37 -0.89 -15.18
CA GLY A 575 15.77 0.10 -16.19
C GLY A 575 14.57 0.94 -16.63
N GLU A 576 14.76 1.78 -17.64
CA GLU A 576 13.69 2.51 -18.31
C GLU A 576 13.12 1.65 -19.45
N LEU A 577 11.80 1.65 -19.59
CA LEU A 577 11.08 0.92 -20.63
C LEU A 577 11.07 1.70 -21.95
N TYR A 578 11.41 1.00 -23.03
CA TYR A 578 11.31 1.48 -24.40
C TYR A 578 10.43 0.52 -25.20
N VAL A 579 9.56 1.08 -26.05
CA VAL A 579 8.66 0.31 -26.92
C VAL A 579 9.02 0.55 -28.38
N SER A 580 9.13 -0.50 -29.19
CA SER A 580 9.41 -0.45 -30.62
C SER A 580 8.40 -1.31 -31.39
N GLY A 581 8.37 -1.18 -32.71
CA GLY A 581 7.51 -1.97 -33.59
C GLY A 581 6.44 -1.16 -34.34
N ARG A 582 5.48 -1.88 -34.93
CA ARG A 582 4.49 -1.31 -35.88
C ARG A 582 3.48 -0.37 -35.21
N GLY A 583 3.29 -0.50 -33.90
CA GLY A 583 2.36 0.34 -33.12
C GLY A 583 2.84 1.77 -32.89
N LEU A 584 4.07 2.12 -33.25
CA LEU A 584 4.58 3.47 -32.97
C LEU A 584 3.84 4.56 -33.75
N ALA A 585 3.46 5.61 -33.02
CA ALA A 585 2.92 6.81 -33.61
C ALA A 585 3.92 7.46 -34.58
N ARG A 586 3.40 8.28 -35.50
CA ARG A 586 4.23 9.12 -36.36
C ARG A 586 5.08 10.07 -35.51
N GLY A 587 4.46 10.61 -34.46
CA GLY A 587 5.05 11.52 -33.49
C GLY A 587 3.99 12.47 -32.92
N TYR A 588 4.46 13.58 -32.37
CA TYR A 588 3.60 14.65 -31.88
C TYR A 588 3.35 15.70 -32.98
N LEU A 589 2.09 16.08 -33.17
CA LEU A 589 1.62 16.98 -34.22
C LEU A 589 2.34 18.33 -34.13
N GLY A 590 3.09 18.70 -35.17
CA GLY A 590 3.80 19.98 -35.22
C GLY A 590 4.93 20.14 -34.20
N ARG A 591 5.35 19.06 -33.51
CA ARG A 591 6.37 19.10 -32.43
C ARG A 591 7.54 18.16 -32.75
N SER A 592 8.31 18.48 -33.79
CA SER A 592 9.44 17.64 -34.23
C SER A 592 10.53 17.49 -33.15
N GLY A 593 10.86 18.55 -32.40
CA GLY A 593 11.84 18.49 -31.30
C GLY A 593 11.46 17.46 -30.23
N LEU A 594 10.27 17.61 -29.65
CA LEU A 594 9.73 16.67 -28.66
C LEU A 594 9.59 15.25 -29.24
N THR A 595 9.23 15.15 -30.52
CA THR A 595 9.16 13.85 -31.21
C THR A 595 10.54 13.19 -31.25
N SER A 596 11.60 13.90 -31.62
CA SER A 596 12.96 13.35 -31.67
C SER A 596 13.54 13.03 -30.29
N GLU A 597 13.08 13.69 -29.23
CA GLU A 597 13.48 13.38 -27.84
C GLU A 597 12.85 12.08 -27.31
N ARG A 598 11.64 11.74 -27.76
CA ARG A 598 10.89 10.58 -27.27
C ARG A 598 10.90 9.40 -28.23
N PHE A 599 10.78 9.63 -29.53
CA PHE A 599 10.86 8.62 -30.59
C PHE A 599 12.29 8.57 -31.13
N VAL A 600 13.16 7.90 -30.38
CA VAL A 600 14.59 7.81 -30.68
C VAL A 600 14.89 6.68 -31.68
N ALA A 601 16.09 6.67 -32.24
CA ALA A 601 16.55 5.57 -33.08
C ALA A 601 16.66 4.28 -32.26
N ASP A 602 16.22 3.16 -32.82
CA ASP A 602 16.30 1.85 -32.18
C ASP A 602 17.58 1.13 -32.65
N PRO A 603 18.59 0.95 -31.76
CA PRO A 603 19.86 0.33 -32.12
C PRO A 603 19.78 -1.21 -32.19
N TYR A 604 18.66 -1.81 -31.77
CA TYR A 604 18.47 -3.26 -31.69
C TYR A 604 17.55 -3.79 -32.79
N GLY A 605 16.70 -2.92 -33.35
CA GLY A 605 15.83 -3.25 -34.47
C GLY A 605 16.52 -3.15 -35.85
N PRO A 606 15.75 -3.39 -36.93
CA PRO A 606 16.24 -3.24 -38.30
C PRO A 606 16.70 -1.81 -38.62
N PRO A 607 17.62 -1.61 -39.58
CA PRO A 607 18.07 -0.28 -39.96
C PRO A 607 16.91 0.69 -40.28
N GLY A 608 16.84 1.80 -39.55
CA GLY A 608 15.80 2.82 -39.70
C GLY A 608 14.60 2.65 -38.74
N SER A 609 14.58 1.62 -37.89
CA SER A 609 13.57 1.50 -36.84
C SER A 609 13.74 2.57 -35.76
N ARG A 610 12.66 2.79 -35.01
CA ARG A 610 12.56 3.75 -33.92
C ARG A 610 12.02 3.05 -32.69
N MET A 611 12.36 3.55 -31.52
CA MET A 611 11.79 3.15 -30.24
C MET A 611 11.27 4.39 -29.51
N TYR A 612 10.17 4.23 -28.80
CA TYR A 612 9.57 5.26 -27.94
C TYR A 612 10.06 5.09 -26.50
N ARG A 613 10.65 6.15 -25.96
CA ARG A 613 11.07 6.29 -24.58
C ARG A 613 9.88 6.60 -23.69
N THR A 614 9.43 5.66 -22.86
CA THR A 614 8.17 5.80 -22.13
C THR A 614 8.28 6.72 -20.90
N GLY A 615 9.47 6.80 -20.31
CA GLY A 615 9.68 7.45 -19.00
C GLY A 615 9.23 6.58 -17.82
N ASP A 616 8.93 5.30 -18.06
CA ASP A 616 8.49 4.34 -17.04
C ASP A 616 9.65 3.43 -16.63
N ARG A 617 9.77 3.18 -15.32
CA ARG A 617 10.71 2.21 -14.76
C ARG A 617 10.10 0.82 -14.82
N ALA A 618 10.81 -0.11 -15.43
CA ALA A 618 10.38 -1.49 -15.56
C ALA A 618 11.51 -2.47 -15.28
N ARG A 619 11.15 -3.74 -15.15
CA ARG A 619 12.10 -4.85 -14.98
C ARG A 619 11.55 -6.10 -15.64
N TRP A 620 12.40 -6.79 -16.39
CA TRP A 620 12.10 -8.14 -16.87
C TRP A 620 12.12 -9.14 -15.71
N ARG A 621 11.06 -9.95 -15.62
CA ARG A 621 11.07 -11.21 -14.89
C ARG A 621 11.74 -12.30 -15.75
N ARG A 622 12.18 -13.39 -15.13
CA ARG A 622 12.80 -14.52 -15.85
C ARG A 622 11.83 -15.27 -16.77
N ASP A 623 10.54 -15.23 -16.46
CA ASP A 623 9.48 -15.84 -17.27
C ASP A 623 9.11 -14.99 -18.51
N GLY A 624 9.75 -13.83 -18.69
CA GLY A 624 9.48 -12.92 -19.78
C GLY A 624 8.35 -11.94 -19.51
N ASN A 625 7.75 -11.92 -18.33
CA ASN A 625 6.80 -10.87 -17.95
C ASN A 625 7.54 -9.59 -17.51
N LEU A 626 6.92 -8.43 -17.72
CA LEU A 626 7.42 -7.14 -17.26
C LEU A 626 6.73 -6.71 -15.97
N ASP A 627 7.53 -6.21 -15.02
CA ASP A 627 7.07 -5.46 -13.86
C ASP A 627 7.09 -3.96 -14.16
N PHE A 628 6.00 -3.25 -13.84
CA PHE A 628 5.98 -1.78 -13.78
C PHE A 628 6.32 -1.30 -12.36
N LEU A 629 7.30 -0.40 -12.25
CA LEU A 629 7.89 0.03 -10.97
C LEU A 629 7.72 1.54 -10.68
N GLY A 630 6.96 2.26 -11.51
CA GLY A 630 6.73 3.69 -11.39
C GLY A 630 7.37 4.49 -12.52
N ARG A 631 7.41 5.82 -12.41
CA ARG A 631 7.96 6.71 -13.44
C ARG A 631 9.34 7.25 -13.07
N VAL A 632 10.09 7.65 -14.10
CA VAL A 632 11.36 8.39 -13.98
C VAL A 632 11.11 9.89 -13.76
N ASP A 633 9.94 10.40 -14.14
CA ASP A 633 9.55 11.81 -14.02
C ASP A 633 8.53 12.08 -12.88
N ASN A 634 8.25 13.36 -12.63
CA ASN A 634 7.44 13.87 -11.50
C ASN A 634 5.92 13.76 -11.70
N GLN A 635 5.44 12.91 -12.62
CA GLN A 635 4.01 12.70 -12.78
C GLN A 635 3.38 12.10 -11.54
N VAL A 636 2.25 12.66 -11.10
CA VAL A 636 1.54 12.22 -9.89
C VAL A 636 0.20 11.60 -10.25
N LYS A 637 -0.16 10.53 -9.54
CA LYS A 637 -1.52 10.00 -9.54
C LYS A 637 -2.27 10.59 -8.34
N ILE A 638 -3.34 11.35 -8.60
CA ILE A 638 -4.21 11.92 -7.56
C ILE A 638 -5.63 11.41 -7.83
N ARG A 639 -6.24 10.75 -6.84
CA ARG A 639 -7.62 10.23 -6.92
C ARG A 639 -7.89 9.32 -8.15
N GLY A 640 -6.90 8.54 -8.56
CA GLY A 640 -6.98 7.66 -9.75
C GLY A 640 -6.59 8.31 -11.08
N PHE A 641 -6.39 9.62 -11.14
CA PHE A 641 -6.05 10.35 -12.37
C PHE A 641 -4.55 10.57 -12.53
N ARG A 642 -4.01 10.31 -13.72
CA ARG A 642 -2.62 10.62 -14.10
C ARG A 642 -2.51 12.11 -14.41
N ILE A 643 -1.76 12.84 -13.60
CA ILE A 643 -1.61 14.29 -13.72
C ILE A 643 -0.17 14.64 -14.07
N GLU A 644 -0.01 15.36 -15.18
CA GLU A 644 1.22 16.05 -15.54
C GLU A 644 1.22 17.41 -14.83
N LEU A 645 2.12 17.61 -13.87
CA LEU A 645 2.21 18.91 -13.17
C LEU A 645 2.49 20.05 -14.15
N GLY A 646 3.24 19.75 -15.23
CA GLY A 646 3.49 20.68 -16.33
C GLY A 646 2.21 21.20 -16.99
N GLU A 647 1.14 20.41 -17.10
CA GLU A 647 -0.17 20.84 -17.65
C GLU A 647 -0.79 21.97 -16.85
N ILE A 648 -0.69 21.85 -15.54
CA ILE A 648 -1.14 22.87 -14.62
C ILE A 648 -0.23 24.10 -14.74
N GLU A 649 1.08 23.91 -14.83
CA GLU A 649 2.05 25.00 -15.03
C GLU A 649 1.81 25.78 -16.33
N ALA A 650 1.51 25.14 -17.46
CA ALA A 650 1.26 25.93 -18.67
C ALA A 650 -0.11 26.61 -18.69
N ALA A 651 -1.13 26.02 -18.06
CA ALA A 651 -2.40 26.69 -17.86
C ALA A 651 -2.22 27.95 -16.99
N LEU A 652 -1.42 27.83 -15.92
CA LEU A 652 -1.00 28.96 -15.08
C LEU A 652 -0.22 30.01 -15.87
N ALA A 653 0.77 29.60 -16.67
CA ALA A 653 1.56 30.49 -17.52
C ALA A 653 0.74 31.15 -18.66
N GLY A 654 -0.44 30.61 -18.98
CA GLY A 654 -1.37 31.18 -19.94
C GLY A 654 -2.13 32.40 -19.41
N HIS A 655 -2.12 32.61 -18.10
CA HIS A 655 -2.81 33.74 -17.48
C HIS A 655 -2.00 35.05 -17.68
N PRO A 656 -2.60 36.17 -18.14
CA PRO A 656 -1.87 37.42 -18.45
C PRO A 656 -1.12 38.07 -17.28
N ALA A 657 -1.41 37.63 -16.06
CA ALA A 657 -0.77 38.12 -14.84
C ALA A 657 0.41 37.24 -14.38
N VAL A 658 0.69 36.10 -15.02
CA VAL A 658 1.73 35.14 -14.60
C VAL A 658 2.86 35.10 -15.63
N SER A 659 4.09 35.36 -15.20
CA SER A 659 5.31 35.35 -16.04
C SER A 659 6.12 34.05 -15.94
N GLN A 660 6.10 33.38 -14.78
CA GLN A 660 6.72 32.06 -14.54
C GLN A 660 5.86 31.28 -13.55
N THR A 661 5.94 29.95 -13.56
CA THR A 661 5.23 29.11 -12.58
C THR A 661 5.87 27.75 -12.40
N ALA A 662 5.63 27.13 -11.24
CA ALA A 662 5.97 25.74 -10.94
C ALA A 662 4.85 25.10 -10.11
N VAL A 663 4.50 23.85 -10.37
CA VAL A 663 3.48 23.11 -9.62
C VAL A 663 4.14 21.89 -8.99
N VAL A 664 3.94 21.73 -7.68
CA VAL A 664 4.54 20.64 -6.91
C VAL A 664 3.47 19.90 -6.11
N PRO A 665 3.64 18.59 -5.88
CA PRO A 665 2.84 17.88 -4.91
C PRO A 665 3.39 18.16 -3.51
N ASP A 666 2.55 18.66 -2.62
CA ASP A 666 2.82 18.68 -1.19
C ASP A 666 2.32 17.37 -0.57
N ARG A 667 3.20 16.70 0.19
CA ARG A 667 2.94 15.37 0.76
C ARG A 667 3.19 15.41 2.26
N ASP A 668 2.16 15.12 3.05
CA ASP A 668 2.26 14.96 4.50
C ASP A 668 1.55 13.66 4.91
N GLY A 669 2.35 12.60 5.09
CA GLY A 669 1.85 11.23 5.28
C GLY A 669 1.13 10.70 4.04
N ASP A 670 -0.09 10.21 4.20
CA ASP A 670 -0.95 9.70 3.11
C ASP A 670 -1.70 10.81 2.34
N ILE A 671 -1.55 12.07 2.77
CA ILE A 671 -2.25 13.22 2.18
C ILE A 671 -1.39 13.83 1.07
N VAL A 672 -1.93 13.91 -0.15
CA VAL A 672 -1.27 14.54 -1.31
C VAL A 672 -2.09 15.74 -1.80
N ARG A 673 -1.50 16.92 -1.82
CA ARG A 673 -2.10 18.19 -2.28
C ARG A 673 -1.27 18.80 -3.42
N LEU A 674 -1.89 19.55 -4.32
CA LEU A 674 -1.17 20.28 -5.37
C LEU A 674 -0.99 21.74 -4.98
N VAL A 675 0.24 22.24 -5.08
CA VAL A 675 0.61 23.65 -4.83
C VAL A 675 1.18 24.24 -6.10
N ALA A 676 0.68 25.41 -6.50
CA ALA A 676 1.18 26.19 -7.62
C ALA A 676 1.93 27.44 -7.15
N TYR A 677 3.18 27.62 -7.54
CA TYR A 677 3.96 28.84 -7.32
C TYR A 677 3.95 29.69 -8.60
N VAL A 678 3.56 30.95 -8.52
CA VAL A 678 3.39 31.85 -9.68
C VAL A 678 4.21 33.12 -9.51
N VAL A 679 4.91 33.57 -10.55
CA VAL A 679 5.63 34.86 -10.58
C VAL A 679 4.77 35.87 -11.35
N PRO A 680 4.46 37.06 -10.80
CA PRO A 680 3.68 38.08 -11.50
C PRO A 680 4.34 38.63 -12.78
N GLU A 681 3.55 39.05 -13.77
CA GLU A 681 4.01 39.74 -14.98
C GLU A 681 4.28 41.24 -14.70
N GLN A 682 5.49 41.73 -15.01
CA GLN A 682 5.86 43.14 -14.85
C GLN A 682 5.70 43.92 -16.16
N SER A 683 4.51 44.46 -16.43
CA SER A 683 4.31 45.35 -17.59
C SER A 683 4.68 46.81 -17.28
N SER A 684 5.66 47.35 -18.01
CA SER A 684 6.12 48.75 -17.95
C SER A 684 5.12 49.81 -18.46
N LEU A 685 3.92 49.44 -18.89
CA LEU A 685 2.98 50.32 -19.59
C LEU A 685 1.66 50.61 -18.85
N VAL A 686 1.48 50.15 -17.61
CA VAL A 686 0.31 50.51 -16.78
C VAL A 686 0.78 50.88 -15.37
N PRO A 687 0.45 52.09 -14.86
CA PRO A 687 0.80 52.50 -13.51
C PRO A 687 -0.25 51.95 -12.53
N GLU A 688 -0.04 50.73 -12.05
CA GLU A 688 -0.42 50.18 -10.73
C GLU A 688 -0.10 48.67 -10.75
N HIS A 689 0.50 48.14 -9.67
CA HIS A 689 0.83 46.72 -9.53
C HIS A 689 -0.43 45.87 -9.74
N ARG A 690 -0.52 45.11 -10.85
CA ARG A 690 -1.45 43.99 -10.91
C ARG A 690 -0.91 42.91 -9.98
N THR A 691 -1.38 42.89 -8.74
CA THR A 691 -1.22 41.76 -7.83
C THR A 691 -1.94 40.55 -8.43
N VAL A 692 -1.26 39.41 -8.53
CA VAL A 692 -1.87 38.15 -8.96
C VAL A 692 -2.82 37.70 -7.85
N ASP A 693 -4.12 37.66 -8.12
CA ASP A 693 -5.12 37.15 -7.18
C ASP A 693 -5.18 35.61 -7.26
N PRO A 694 -4.79 34.87 -6.20
CA PRO A 694 -4.85 33.41 -6.16
C PRO A 694 -6.25 32.82 -6.47
N GLN A 695 -7.33 33.50 -6.10
CA GLN A 695 -8.69 33.04 -6.38
C GLN A 695 -9.06 33.21 -7.86
N GLU A 696 -8.65 34.32 -8.48
CA GLU A 696 -8.83 34.55 -9.93
C GLU A 696 -8.04 33.50 -10.72
N ILE A 697 -6.82 33.17 -10.31
CA ILE A 697 -6.01 32.11 -10.92
C ILE A 697 -6.66 30.74 -10.77
N ARG A 698 -7.16 30.38 -9.58
CA ARG A 698 -7.85 29.09 -9.39
C ARG A 698 -9.15 29.01 -10.19
N ALA A 699 -9.92 30.10 -10.27
CA ALA A 699 -11.10 30.19 -11.11
C ALA A 699 -10.75 30.02 -12.59
N HIS A 700 -9.68 30.68 -13.06
CA HIS A 700 -9.14 30.50 -14.40
C HIS A 700 -8.76 29.05 -14.69
N LEU A 701 -8.00 28.41 -13.79
CA LEU A 701 -7.63 27.01 -13.91
C LEU A 701 -8.84 26.07 -13.90
N SER A 702 -9.85 26.34 -13.07
CA SER A 702 -11.08 25.54 -13.04
C SER A 702 -11.89 25.62 -14.34
N GLY A 703 -11.72 26.69 -15.11
CA GLY A 703 -12.29 26.83 -16.46
C GLY A 703 -11.48 26.11 -17.55
N LEU A 704 -10.22 25.78 -17.30
CA LEU A 704 -9.29 25.16 -18.27
C LEU A 704 -9.00 23.68 -17.98
N LEU A 705 -9.08 23.27 -16.72
CA LEU A 705 -8.65 21.98 -16.20
C LEU A 705 -9.77 21.29 -15.39
N PRO A 706 -9.81 19.94 -15.35
CA PRO A 706 -10.67 19.19 -14.44
C PRO A 706 -10.40 19.50 -12.96
N GLU A 707 -11.41 19.37 -12.09
CA GLU A 707 -11.33 19.74 -10.66
C GLU A 707 -10.15 19.10 -9.91
N TYR A 708 -9.83 17.84 -10.21
CA TYR A 708 -8.72 17.12 -9.56
C TYR A 708 -7.32 17.59 -10.01
N MET A 709 -7.21 18.37 -11.09
CA MET A 709 -5.97 19.01 -11.56
C MET A 709 -5.84 20.45 -11.08
N VAL A 710 -6.89 21.05 -10.50
CA VAL A 710 -6.81 22.42 -9.98
C VAL A 710 -6.00 22.39 -8.66
N PRO A 711 -4.89 23.13 -8.56
CA PRO A 711 -4.12 23.24 -7.33
C PRO A 711 -4.98 23.65 -6.16
N ALA A 712 -4.73 23.02 -5.02
CA ALA A 712 -5.33 23.41 -3.76
C ALA A 712 -4.90 24.84 -3.43
N LEU A 713 -3.61 25.15 -3.55
CA LEU A 713 -3.02 26.46 -3.22
C LEU A 713 -2.31 27.09 -4.43
N VAL A 714 -2.39 28.43 -4.55
CA VAL A 714 -1.60 29.25 -5.48
C VAL A 714 -0.79 30.28 -4.68
N VAL A 715 0.53 30.28 -4.82
CA VAL A 715 1.49 31.09 -4.06
C VAL A 715 2.21 32.08 -5.00
N PRO A 716 1.92 33.39 -4.92
CA PRO A 716 2.66 34.41 -5.65
C PRO A 716 4.10 34.57 -5.12
N LEU A 717 5.09 34.70 -6.01
CA LEU A 717 6.49 34.93 -5.69
C LEU A 717 6.92 36.37 -5.99
N ASP A 718 7.70 36.97 -5.10
CA ASP A 718 8.25 38.33 -5.25
C ASP A 718 9.46 38.41 -6.20
N GLY A 719 9.95 37.27 -6.68
CA GLY A 719 11.12 37.14 -7.55
C GLY A 719 11.02 35.94 -8.50
N PRO A 720 12.03 35.71 -9.36
CA PRO A 720 12.01 34.60 -10.31
C PRO A 720 12.01 33.24 -9.58
N LEU A 721 11.58 32.19 -10.27
CA LEU A 721 11.66 30.83 -9.72
C LEU A 721 13.11 30.49 -9.31
N PRO A 722 13.33 29.95 -8.10
CA PRO A 722 14.66 29.60 -7.64
C PRO A 722 15.17 28.38 -8.43
N LEU A 723 16.38 28.48 -8.97
CA LEU A 723 17.01 27.42 -9.75
C LEU A 723 18.31 26.98 -9.07
N THR A 724 18.58 25.68 -9.11
CA THR A 724 19.87 25.09 -8.74
C THR A 724 20.99 25.56 -9.69
N PRO A 725 22.29 25.40 -9.34
CA PRO A 725 23.41 25.71 -10.24
C PRO A 725 23.36 25.02 -11.62
N ASN A 726 22.59 23.92 -11.72
CA ASN A 726 22.38 23.16 -12.96
C ASN A 726 21.13 23.61 -13.75
N GLY A 727 20.47 24.70 -13.35
CA GLY A 727 19.32 25.28 -14.05
C GLY A 727 17.99 24.56 -13.84
N LYS A 728 17.91 23.59 -12.91
CA LYS A 728 16.65 22.93 -12.49
C LYS A 728 15.99 23.67 -11.34
N LEU A 729 14.66 23.62 -11.22
CA LEU A 729 13.90 24.15 -10.08
C LEU A 729 14.50 23.66 -8.75
N ASP A 730 14.89 24.60 -7.89
CA ASP A 730 15.37 24.30 -6.56
C ASP A 730 14.17 24.18 -5.62
N HIS A 731 13.63 22.96 -5.51
CA HIS A 731 12.49 22.65 -4.66
C HIS A 731 12.71 23.03 -3.19
N LYS A 732 13.96 23.08 -2.72
CA LYS A 732 14.28 23.45 -1.34
C LYS A 732 14.29 24.96 -1.11
N ALA A 733 14.43 25.73 -2.19
CA ALA A 733 14.46 27.19 -2.15
C ALA A 733 13.10 27.83 -2.48
N LEU A 734 12.09 27.02 -2.84
CA LEU A 734 10.72 27.49 -2.93
C LEU A 734 10.22 27.87 -1.52
N PRO A 735 9.46 28.98 -1.38
CA PRO A 735 8.81 29.30 -0.11
C PRO A 735 7.94 28.13 0.33
N ALA A 736 7.92 27.85 1.63
CA ALA A 736 6.97 26.89 2.16
C ALA A 736 5.54 27.37 1.82
N PRO A 737 4.63 26.48 1.38
CA PRO A 737 3.27 26.86 1.07
C PRO A 737 2.59 27.42 2.31
N ASP A 738 2.23 28.70 2.25
CA ASP A 738 1.39 29.33 3.26
C ASP A 738 -0.07 29.04 2.92
N TRP A 739 -0.66 28.13 3.69
CA TRP A 739 -2.03 27.67 3.49
C TRP A 739 -3.08 28.65 4.02
N SER A 740 -2.68 29.72 4.73
CA SER A 740 -3.61 30.71 5.30
C SER A 740 -4.48 31.41 4.24
N GLY A 741 -3.94 31.59 3.02
CA GLY A 741 -4.60 32.25 1.90
C GLY A 741 -5.63 31.42 1.11
N MET A 742 -5.84 30.13 1.42
CA MET A 742 -6.85 29.28 0.76
C MET A 742 -8.27 29.45 1.31
N THR A 743 -8.39 30.13 2.44
CA THR A 743 -9.63 30.23 3.21
C THR A 743 -10.52 31.31 2.61
N GLY A 744 -11.77 30.96 2.28
CA GLY A 744 -12.72 31.93 1.75
C GLY A 744 -13.00 33.06 2.77
N ASP A 745 -13.12 34.29 2.27
CA ASP A 745 -13.40 35.57 2.99
C ASP A 745 -14.64 35.58 3.92
N ALA A 746 -15.39 34.47 4.01
CA ALA A 746 -16.47 34.34 4.96
C ALA A 746 -15.89 34.08 6.36
N ARG A 747 -15.59 35.19 7.06
CA ARG A 747 -15.24 35.14 8.48
C ARG A 747 -16.32 34.35 9.23
N PRO A 748 -15.93 33.51 10.20
CA PRO A 748 -16.86 32.89 11.12
C PRO A 748 -17.92 33.87 11.60
N ALA A 749 -19.18 33.55 11.33
CA ALA A 749 -20.30 34.38 11.79
C ALA A 749 -20.58 34.15 13.29
N THR A 750 -20.07 33.05 13.85
CA THR A 750 -20.20 32.66 15.24
C THR A 750 -18.86 32.24 15.83
N GLU A 751 -18.68 32.38 17.15
CA GLU A 751 -17.49 31.89 17.87
C GLU A 751 -17.29 30.38 17.65
N THR A 752 -18.38 29.63 17.52
CA THR A 752 -18.36 28.19 17.23
C THR A 752 -17.71 27.86 15.88
N GLN A 753 -18.08 28.60 14.82
CA GLN A 753 -17.48 28.44 13.51
C GLN A 753 -15.99 28.81 13.53
N ALA A 754 -15.59 29.80 14.34
CA ALA A 754 -14.21 30.24 14.42
C ALA A 754 -13.33 29.16 15.02
N ARG A 755 -13.80 28.55 16.10
CA ARG A 755 -13.03 27.52 16.78
C ARG A 755 -13.03 26.18 16.00
N LEU A 756 -14.09 25.87 15.25
CA LEU A 756 -14.12 24.67 14.40
C LEU A 756 -13.16 24.78 13.21
N ALA A 757 -13.03 25.99 12.65
CA ALA A 757 -12.03 26.31 11.65
C ALA A 757 -10.61 26.08 12.20
N GLU A 758 -10.33 26.53 13.42
CA GLU A 758 -9.03 26.28 14.08
C GLU A 758 -8.75 24.78 14.24
N LEU A 759 -9.75 23.96 14.60
CA LEU A 759 -9.60 22.51 14.71
C LEU A 759 -9.36 21.80 13.37
N PHE A 760 -10.06 22.21 12.32
CA PHE A 760 -9.78 21.73 10.97
C PHE A 760 -8.33 22.05 10.59
N GLY A 761 -7.89 23.26 10.92
CA GLY A 761 -6.52 23.71 10.74
C GLY A 761 -5.53 22.78 11.42
N GLU A 762 -5.66 22.52 12.71
CA GLU A 762 -4.71 21.67 13.45
C GLU A 762 -4.62 20.24 12.91
N ILE A 763 -5.75 19.65 12.50
CA ILE A 763 -5.82 18.22 12.10
C ILE A 763 -5.37 18.02 10.67
N LEU A 764 -5.72 18.96 9.80
CA LEU A 764 -5.28 18.98 8.41
C LEU A 764 -3.90 19.65 8.27
N LYS A 765 -3.36 20.18 9.38
CA LYS A 765 -2.10 20.91 9.50
C LYS A 765 -2.05 22.16 8.59
N LEU A 766 -3.10 22.97 8.65
CA LEU A 766 -3.28 24.24 7.97
C LEU A 766 -3.38 25.36 9.01
N GLU A 767 -2.80 26.54 8.74
CA GLU A 767 -2.79 27.66 9.70
C GLU A 767 -4.17 28.31 9.88
N ASP A 768 -4.96 28.46 8.81
CA ASP A 768 -6.33 28.97 8.83
C ASP A 768 -7.25 28.06 7.99
N VAL A 769 -8.55 27.99 8.33
CA VAL A 769 -9.60 27.29 7.56
C VAL A 769 -10.88 28.14 7.44
N GLY A 770 -11.46 28.26 6.25
CA GLY A 770 -12.70 29.00 6.00
C GLY A 770 -13.95 28.20 6.34
N ILE A 771 -15.06 28.89 6.65
CA ILE A 771 -16.27 28.20 7.16
C ILE A 771 -16.96 27.29 6.14
N HIS A 772 -16.71 27.47 4.85
CA HIS A 772 -17.27 26.64 3.78
C HIS A 772 -16.27 25.67 3.17
N ASP A 773 -15.06 25.60 3.74
CA ASP A 773 -14.02 24.75 3.21
C ASP A 773 -14.33 23.28 3.51
N ASN A 774 -14.21 22.45 2.47
CA ASN A 774 -14.54 21.05 2.55
C ASN A 774 -13.38 20.25 3.17
N PHE A 775 -13.66 19.53 4.26
CA PHE A 775 -12.68 18.77 5.03
C PHE A 775 -11.86 17.79 4.17
N PHE A 776 -12.51 17.12 3.22
CA PHE A 776 -11.89 16.13 2.33
C PHE A 776 -11.17 16.78 1.14
N ALA A 777 -11.65 17.93 0.66
CA ALA A 777 -10.96 18.72 -0.37
C ALA A 777 -9.62 19.26 0.15
N LEU A 778 -9.53 19.52 1.45
CA LEU A 778 -8.32 19.91 2.16
C LEU A 778 -7.45 18.71 2.59
N GLY A 779 -7.79 17.48 2.19
CA GLY A 779 -6.98 16.28 2.44
C GLY A 779 -7.41 15.42 3.62
N GLY A 780 -8.59 15.65 4.22
CA GLY A 780 -9.14 14.79 5.27
C GLY A 780 -9.46 13.36 4.80
N HIS A 781 -9.33 12.40 5.71
CA HIS A 781 -9.66 10.97 5.55
C HIS A 781 -10.20 10.40 6.88
N SER A 782 -10.68 9.15 6.90
CA SER A 782 -11.41 8.59 8.05
C SER A 782 -10.68 8.67 9.41
N MET A 783 -9.35 8.50 9.46
CA MET A 783 -8.56 8.70 10.69
C MET A 783 -8.42 10.17 11.09
N ALA A 784 -8.32 11.10 10.13
CA ALA A 784 -8.37 12.53 10.40
C ALA A 784 -9.75 12.94 10.95
N SER A 785 -10.83 12.33 10.45
CA SER A 785 -12.19 12.54 10.95
C SER A 785 -12.35 12.09 12.42
N MET A 786 -11.72 10.97 12.82
CA MET A 786 -11.76 10.52 14.21
C MET A 786 -11.02 11.48 15.17
N ARG A 787 -9.86 12.01 14.74
CA ARG A 787 -9.13 13.04 15.51
C ARG A 787 -9.93 14.34 15.65
N LEU A 788 -10.69 14.70 14.60
CA LEU A 788 -11.56 15.87 14.60
C LEU A 788 -12.67 15.78 15.63
N LEU A 789 -13.30 14.61 15.74
CA LEU A 789 -14.31 14.36 16.76
C LEU A 789 -13.75 14.49 18.19
N GLY A 790 -12.55 13.95 18.44
CA GLY A 790 -11.89 14.05 19.74
C GLY A 790 -11.63 15.50 20.16
N ARG A 791 -11.19 16.33 19.22
CA ARG A 791 -10.92 17.76 19.46
C ARG A 791 -12.20 18.59 19.63
N ILE A 792 -13.22 18.37 18.79
CA ILE A 792 -14.53 19.03 18.92
C ILE A 792 -15.10 18.81 20.32
N ARG A 793 -14.99 17.58 20.84
CA ARG A 793 -15.43 17.24 22.19
C ARG A 793 -14.73 18.04 23.27
N SER A 794 -13.41 18.18 23.18
CA SER A 794 -12.61 18.89 24.19
C SER A 794 -12.92 20.40 24.26
N GLU A 795 -13.29 21.01 23.13
CA GLU A 795 -13.35 22.47 23.02
C GLU A 795 -14.76 23.04 23.08
N PHE A 796 -15.71 22.41 22.41
CA PHE A 796 -17.10 22.89 22.38
C PHE A 796 -17.93 22.33 23.51
N GLY A 797 -17.37 21.37 24.25
CA GLY A 797 -18.10 20.72 25.30
C GLY A 797 -19.36 20.05 24.74
N VAL A 798 -19.29 19.46 23.54
CA VAL A 798 -20.36 18.64 22.94
C VAL A 798 -19.82 17.41 22.22
N GLU A 799 -20.62 16.33 22.13
CA GLU A 799 -20.20 15.06 21.53
C GLU A 799 -20.90 14.85 20.17
N LEU A 800 -20.13 14.60 19.10
CA LEU A 800 -20.62 14.31 17.74
C LEU A 800 -20.25 12.89 17.32
N SER A 801 -21.06 12.26 16.46
CA SER A 801 -20.76 10.92 15.93
C SER A 801 -19.88 11.00 14.67
N ILE A 802 -19.18 9.92 14.33
CA ILE A 802 -18.42 9.85 13.07
C ILE A 802 -19.31 10.00 11.83
N ARG A 803 -20.57 9.55 11.92
CA ARG A 803 -21.57 9.76 10.88
C ARG A 803 -21.83 11.25 10.65
N ASP A 804 -21.74 12.08 11.69
CA ASP A 804 -22.01 13.50 11.58
C ASP A 804 -21.00 14.27 10.72
N VAL A 805 -19.72 13.84 10.73
CA VAL A 805 -18.64 14.44 9.94
C VAL A 805 -18.76 14.11 8.45
N PHE A 806 -19.30 12.93 8.12
CA PHE A 806 -19.51 12.52 6.72
C PHE A 806 -20.75 13.16 6.10
N ASP A 807 -21.79 13.40 6.89
CA ASP A 807 -23.00 14.08 6.39
C ASP A 807 -22.83 15.60 6.28
N ALA A 808 -21.85 16.18 6.98
CA ALA A 808 -21.60 17.62 7.02
C ALA A 808 -20.12 17.93 6.74
N LEU A 809 -19.79 18.14 5.46
CA LEU A 809 -18.42 18.18 4.96
C LEU A 809 -17.65 19.49 5.21
N THR A 810 -18.27 20.52 5.80
CA THR A 810 -17.70 21.87 5.97
C THR A 810 -17.81 22.36 7.41
N VAL A 811 -16.97 23.32 7.82
CA VAL A 811 -17.03 23.95 9.16
C VAL A 811 -18.43 24.48 9.49
N ALA A 812 -19.11 25.14 8.54
CA ALA A 812 -20.47 25.64 8.71
C ALA A 812 -21.50 24.49 8.84
N GLY A 813 -21.29 23.40 8.09
CA GLY A 813 -22.12 22.20 8.18
C GLY A 813 -21.99 21.51 9.55
N ILE A 814 -20.77 21.37 10.05
CA ILE A 814 -20.50 20.78 11.37
C ILE A 814 -21.01 21.72 12.48
N ALA A 815 -20.81 23.03 12.34
CA ALA A 815 -21.34 24.02 13.28
C ALA A 815 -22.86 23.93 13.43
N ALA A 816 -23.59 23.70 12.33
CA ALA A 816 -25.05 23.52 12.36
C ALA A 816 -25.49 22.25 13.10
N LYS A 817 -24.62 21.23 13.21
CA LYS A 817 -24.87 20.01 13.98
C LYS A 817 -24.54 20.15 15.47
N LEU A 818 -23.75 21.15 15.86
CA LEU A 818 -23.40 21.40 17.28
C LEU A 818 -24.59 21.90 18.11
N ASP A 819 -25.51 22.69 17.52
CA ASP A 819 -26.69 23.24 18.22
C ASP A 819 -27.69 22.17 18.70
N GLY A 820 -27.58 20.93 18.21
CA GLY A 820 -28.36 19.76 18.63
C GLY A 820 -27.55 18.66 19.32
N ALA A 821 -26.26 18.88 19.58
CA ALA A 821 -25.35 17.90 20.15
C ALA A 821 -25.45 17.82 21.68
N SER A 822 -25.23 16.63 22.26
CA SER A 822 -25.25 16.44 23.71
C SER A 822 -24.04 17.09 24.38
N ALA A 823 -24.21 17.63 25.60
CA ALA A 823 -23.12 18.22 26.38
C ALA A 823 -21.98 17.22 26.63
N ALA A 824 -20.73 17.69 26.55
CA ALA A 824 -19.53 16.89 26.72
C ALA A 824 -19.28 16.53 28.19
N ARG A 825 -18.45 15.51 28.31
CA ARG A 825 -17.90 14.99 29.55
C ARG A 825 -17.02 16.05 30.25
N PRO A 826 -16.97 16.07 31.59
CA PRO A 826 -15.99 16.87 32.34
C PRO A 826 -14.55 16.62 31.85
N PRO A 827 -13.65 17.61 31.85
CA PRO A 827 -12.25 17.42 31.44
C PRO A 827 -11.42 16.74 32.54
N LEU A 828 -10.48 15.88 32.15
CA LEU A 828 -9.52 15.26 33.07
C LEU A 828 -8.52 16.30 33.57
N ARG A 829 -8.46 16.48 34.90
CA ARG A 829 -7.63 17.50 35.56
C ARG A 829 -6.96 16.91 36.80
N PRO A 830 -5.76 17.40 37.17
CA PRO A 830 -5.16 17.06 38.44
C PRO A 830 -6.07 17.46 39.61
N VAL A 831 -6.43 16.48 40.45
CA VAL A 831 -7.21 16.68 41.66
C VAL A 831 -6.28 16.40 42.83
N GLY A 832 -5.91 17.45 43.57
CA GLY A 832 -5.02 17.31 44.73
C GLY A 832 -5.55 16.28 45.72
N HIS A 833 -4.94 15.09 45.76
CA HIS A 833 -5.30 14.02 46.67
C HIS A 833 -4.33 14.03 47.86
N THR A 834 -4.81 13.66 49.05
CA THR A 834 -3.95 13.59 50.24
C THR A 834 -3.24 12.24 50.25
N GLU A 835 -1.91 12.27 50.14
CA GLU A 835 -1.07 11.06 50.19
C GLU A 835 -1.42 10.19 51.41
N GLY A 836 -1.65 8.89 51.17
CA GLY A 836 -1.88 7.88 52.21
C GLY A 836 -3.34 7.67 52.64
N LEU A 837 -4.31 8.46 52.15
CA LEU A 837 -5.73 8.15 52.36
C LEU A 837 -6.22 7.08 51.37
N PRO A 838 -7.01 6.08 51.82
CA PRO A 838 -7.63 5.12 50.91
C PRO A 838 -8.55 5.81 49.90
N LEU A 839 -8.29 5.61 48.61
CA LEU A 839 -9.13 6.09 47.52
C LEU A 839 -10.08 4.98 47.08
N PRO A 840 -11.35 5.26 46.73
CA PRO A 840 -12.15 4.24 46.05
C PRO A 840 -11.45 3.81 44.75
N VAL A 841 -11.60 2.56 44.33
CA VAL A 841 -11.07 2.13 43.04
C VAL A 841 -11.78 2.84 41.88
N ALA A 842 -11.12 2.93 40.73
CA ALA A 842 -11.74 3.39 39.50
C ALA A 842 -12.94 2.49 39.14
N PRO A 843 -14.00 3.02 38.50
CA PRO A 843 -15.19 2.24 38.17
C PRO A 843 -14.87 0.92 37.42
N VAL A 844 -13.91 0.94 36.49
CA VAL A 844 -13.45 -0.22 35.70
C VAL A 844 -12.67 -1.27 36.52
N GLN A 845 -11.97 -0.87 37.59
CA GLN A 845 -11.25 -1.80 38.48
C GLN A 845 -12.18 -2.69 39.31
N ARG A 846 -13.45 -2.31 39.50
CA ARG A 846 -14.41 -3.09 40.30
C ARG A 846 -14.62 -4.49 39.74
N TRP A 847 -14.72 -4.62 38.41
CA TRP A 847 -14.84 -5.92 37.77
C TRP A 847 -13.58 -6.77 37.99
N GLN A 848 -12.40 -6.15 37.86
CA GLN A 848 -11.12 -6.84 38.06
C GLN A 848 -10.94 -7.29 39.52
N TRP A 849 -11.40 -6.51 40.50
CA TRP A 849 -11.43 -6.93 41.90
C TRP A 849 -12.39 -8.09 42.14
N SER A 850 -13.61 -8.02 41.60
CA SER A 850 -14.58 -9.11 41.65
C SER A 850 -14.02 -10.38 41.00
N SER A 851 -13.28 -10.24 39.89
CA SER A 851 -12.58 -11.33 39.22
C SER A 851 -11.45 -11.91 40.08
N TYR A 852 -10.61 -11.06 40.68
CA TYR A 852 -9.54 -11.45 41.61
C TYR A 852 -10.08 -12.25 42.81
N ARG A 853 -11.17 -11.79 43.41
CA ARG A 853 -11.82 -12.47 44.54
C ARG A 853 -12.33 -13.86 44.20
N ARG A 854 -12.67 -14.09 42.93
CA ARG A 854 -12.95 -15.42 42.43
C ARG A 854 -11.62 -16.15 42.26
N HIS A 855 -10.70 -15.59 41.48
CA HIS A 855 -9.41 -16.19 41.17
C HIS A 855 -8.24 -15.25 41.41
N SER A 856 -7.37 -15.63 42.34
CA SER A 856 -6.27 -14.79 42.81
C SER A 856 -4.98 -14.90 41.99
N GLY A 857 -4.99 -15.46 40.78
CA GLY A 857 -3.82 -15.59 39.90
C GLY A 857 -3.42 -14.29 39.22
N PHE A 858 -2.20 -14.22 38.69
CA PHE A 858 -1.79 -13.13 37.80
C PHE A 858 -2.54 -13.18 36.45
N ASP A 859 -2.63 -12.03 35.81
CA ASP A 859 -3.26 -11.89 34.50
C ASP A 859 -2.24 -12.00 33.36
N HIS A 860 -1.02 -11.50 33.58
CA HIS A 860 0.08 -11.56 32.63
C HIS A 860 1.36 -12.01 33.31
N ALA A 861 2.17 -12.76 32.56
CA ALA A 861 3.54 -13.05 32.90
C ALA A 861 4.42 -12.86 31.66
N LEU A 862 5.45 -12.03 31.76
CA LEU A 862 6.39 -11.73 30.68
C LEU A 862 7.80 -12.07 31.13
N VAL A 863 8.59 -12.70 30.28
CA VAL A 863 9.97 -13.06 30.55
C VAL A 863 10.93 -12.35 29.60
N LEU A 864 11.92 -11.66 30.14
CA LEU A 864 13.00 -11.01 29.40
C LEU A 864 14.27 -11.86 29.49
N ARG A 865 14.81 -12.32 28.36
CA ARG A 865 16.01 -13.17 28.28
C ARG A 865 17.15 -12.43 27.60
N SER A 866 18.26 -12.21 28.31
CA SER A 866 19.43 -11.53 27.75
C SER A 866 20.57 -12.51 27.42
N PRO A 867 21.07 -12.53 26.17
CA PRO A 867 22.23 -13.36 25.80
C PRO A 867 23.53 -12.93 26.50
N GLY A 868 23.64 -11.66 26.91
CA GLY A 868 24.84 -11.07 27.51
C GLY A 868 24.87 -11.09 29.05
N GLY A 869 23.84 -11.63 29.70
CA GLY A 869 23.62 -11.48 31.15
C GLY A 869 23.09 -10.08 31.52
N LEU A 870 22.52 -9.96 32.73
CA LEU A 870 21.90 -8.74 33.23
C LEU A 870 22.59 -8.25 34.52
N ASP A 871 22.81 -6.94 34.63
CA ASP A 871 23.27 -6.32 35.87
C ASP A 871 22.11 -6.25 36.86
N ALA A 872 22.13 -7.17 37.83
CA ALA A 872 21.06 -7.32 38.81
C ALA A 872 20.88 -6.10 39.72
N ASP A 873 21.94 -5.33 39.98
CA ASP A 873 21.88 -4.15 40.85
C ASP A 873 21.31 -2.95 40.07
N ALA A 874 21.74 -2.76 38.81
CA ALA A 874 21.16 -1.76 37.93
C ALA A 874 19.67 -2.03 37.63
N LEU A 875 19.30 -3.30 37.43
CA LEU A 875 17.91 -3.71 37.23
C LEU A 875 17.05 -3.46 38.46
N SER A 876 17.58 -3.75 39.66
CA SER A 876 16.87 -3.45 40.91
C SER A 876 16.64 -1.96 41.11
N ALA A 877 17.62 -1.11 40.77
CA ALA A 877 17.48 0.34 40.86
C ALA A 877 16.48 0.87 39.82
N ALA A 878 16.52 0.35 38.60
CA ALA A 878 15.62 0.72 37.51
C ALA A 878 14.15 0.39 37.82
N LEU A 879 13.90 -0.80 38.38
CA LEU A 879 12.57 -1.18 38.87
C LEU A 879 12.06 -0.18 39.91
N GLY A 880 12.93 0.25 40.84
CA GLY A 880 12.61 1.27 41.83
C GLY A 880 12.17 2.61 41.21
N ASP A 881 12.86 3.07 40.15
CA ASP A 881 12.51 4.32 39.46
C ASP A 881 11.14 4.24 38.76
N VAL A 882 10.87 3.14 38.07
CA VAL A 882 9.60 2.91 37.36
C VAL A 882 8.43 2.80 38.33
N VAL A 883 8.59 2.07 39.43
CA VAL A 883 7.58 1.95 40.48
C VAL A 883 7.32 3.29 41.18
N ALA A 884 8.34 4.13 41.34
CA ALA A 884 8.16 5.47 41.87
C ALA A 884 7.34 6.36 40.93
N ARG A 885 7.58 6.26 39.62
CA ARG A 885 6.88 7.01 38.57
C ARG A 885 5.41 6.62 38.42
N HIS A 886 5.09 5.33 38.54
CA HIS A 886 3.75 4.79 38.26
C HIS A 886 3.05 4.28 39.52
N GLU A 887 2.14 5.11 40.09
CA GLU A 887 1.43 4.83 41.35
C GLU A 887 0.76 3.44 41.41
N PRO A 888 0.09 2.93 40.35
CA PRO A 888 -0.58 1.63 40.42
C PRO A 888 0.34 0.45 40.71
N LEU A 889 1.64 0.54 40.37
CA LEU A 889 2.61 -0.52 40.61
C LEU A 889 2.97 -0.71 42.10
N ARG A 890 2.61 0.25 42.95
CA ARG A 890 2.85 0.26 44.41
C ARG A 890 1.56 0.43 45.20
N THR A 891 0.48 -0.19 44.73
CA THR A 891 -0.87 -0.03 45.27
C THR A 891 -1.48 -1.38 45.64
N VAL A 892 -2.01 -1.50 46.86
CA VAL A 892 -2.80 -2.65 47.34
C VAL A 892 -4.28 -2.31 47.43
N PHE A 893 -5.11 -3.35 47.49
CA PHE A 893 -6.56 -3.23 47.44
C PHE A 893 -7.19 -3.80 48.70
N THR A 894 -8.07 -3.03 49.34
CA THR A 894 -8.80 -3.45 50.55
C THR A 894 -10.28 -3.19 50.39
N GLU A 895 -11.11 -4.04 50.97
CA GLU A 895 -12.57 -3.89 50.94
C GLU A 895 -13.07 -3.41 52.31
N ARG A 896 -13.83 -2.30 52.34
CA ARG A 896 -14.44 -1.72 53.54
C ARG A 896 -15.87 -1.33 53.24
N ASP A 897 -16.81 -1.76 54.08
CA ASP A 897 -18.25 -1.45 53.94
C ASP A 897 -18.84 -1.77 52.55
N GLY A 898 -18.30 -2.80 51.87
CA GLY A 898 -18.73 -3.22 50.53
C GLY A 898 -18.15 -2.40 49.37
N ALA A 899 -17.29 -1.41 49.65
CA ALA A 899 -16.52 -0.65 48.67
C ALA A 899 -15.06 -1.10 48.65
N VAL A 900 -14.47 -1.14 47.45
CA VAL A 900 -13.06 -1.48 47.25
C VAL A 900 -12.27 -0.18 47.22
N HIS A 901 -11.20 -0.15 47.99
CA HIS A 901 -10.29 0.97 48.10
C HIS A 901 -8.88 0.57 47.69
N GLN A 902 -8.20 1.48 47.02
CA GLN A 902 -6.79 1.41 46.71
C GLN A 902 -5.97 2.21 47.73
N GLN A 903 -4.83 1.66 48.16
CA GLN A 903 -3.94 2.27 49.15
C GLN A 903 -2.48 2.04 48.74
N ALA A 904 -1.61 3.03 48.99
CA ALA A 904 -0.18 2.87 48.77
C ALA A 904 0.41 1.73 49.62
N ALA A 905 1.29 0.94 49.01
CA ALA A 905 2.01 -0.17 49.62
C ALA A 905 3.53 0.01 49.50
N GLU A 906 4.29 -0.91 50.09
CA GLU A 906 5.72 -0.98 49.83
C GLU A 906 5.98 -1.34 48.35
N PRO A 907 6.93 -0.68 47.68
CA PRO A 907 7.24 -0.93 46.27
C PRO A 907 7.76 -2.36 46.07
N PRO A 908 7.43 -3.06 44.96
CA PRO A 908 7.98 -4.36 44.69
C PRO A 908 9.51 -4.28 44.49
N ALA A 909 10.22 -5.27 45.02
CA ALA A 909 11.67 -5.43 44.87
C ALA A 909 12.00 -6.53 43.85
N LEU A 910 13.20 -6.46 43.27
CA LEU A 910 13.73 -7.52 42.40
C LEU A 910 14.20 -8.71 43.25
N GLU A 911 13.46 -9.82 43.20
CA GLU A 911 13.91 -11.08 43.81
C GLU A 911 14.94 -11.78 42.91
N ARG A 912 15.93 -12.47 43.49
CA ARG A 912 16.99 -13.18 42.77
C ARG A 912 17.00 -14.65 43.17
N GLU A 913 16.96 -15.56 42.21
CA GLU A 913 16.88 -17.00 42.46
C GLU A 913 17.75 -17.80 41.48
N HIS A 914 18.44 -18.83 41.97
CA HIS A 914 19.16 -19.81 41.15
C HIS A 914 18.34 -21.09 41.03
N CYS A 915 18.22 -21.63 39.83
CA CYS A 915 17.41 -22.82 39.55
C CYS A 915 18.14 -23.81 38.63
N ALA A 916 17.79 -25.10 38.74
CA ALA A 916 18.37 -26.16 37.92
C ALA A 916 17.80 -26.17 36.49
N ASP A 917 16.50 -25.88 36.35
CA ASP A 917 15.77 -25.81 35.09
C ASP A 917 15.06 -24.44 35.04
N LEU A 918 15.50 -23.58 34.13
CA LEU A 918 15.03 -22.21 34.01
C LEU A 918 13.58 -22.15 33.52
N ASP A 919 13.24 -22.94 32.50
CA ASP A 919 11.93 -22.89 31.85
C ASP A 919 10.84 -23.51 32.72
N ALA A 920 11.14 -24.63 33.38
CA ALA A 920 10.22 -25.23 34.36
C ALA A 920 9.93 -24.26 35.52
N ARG A 921 10.95 -23.53 35.98
CA ARG A 921 10.81 -22.59 37.08
C ARG A 921 10.04 -21.32 36.69
N LEU A 922 10.26 -20.80 35.48
CA LEU A 922 9.48 -19.70 34.92
C LEU A 922 7.99 -20.04 34.87
N ALA A 923 7.65 -21.23 34.37
CA ALA A 923 6.25 -21.69 34.29
C ALA A 923 5.61 -21.85 35.68
N GLU A 924 6.35 -22.39 36.65
CA GLU A 924 5.86 -22.54 38.04
C GLU A 924 5.59 -21.17 38.69
N LEU A 925 6.49 -20.21 38.52
CA LEU A 925 6.37 -18.86 39.10
C LEU A 925 5.25 -18.05 38.43
N ALA A 926 5.09 -18.18 37.11
CA ALA A 926 4.01 -17.52 36.35
C ALA A 926 2.61 -17.99 36.77
N ALA A 927 2.48 -19.23 37.27
CA ALA A 927 1.23 -19.81 37.75
C ALA A 927 0.89 -19.46 39.22
N GLN A 928 1.73 -18.69 39.91
CA GLN A 928 1.49 -18.31 41.31
C GLN A 928 0.42 -17.22 41.45
N ALA A 929 -0.26 -17.23 42.59
CA ALA A 929 -1.26 -16.24 42.96
C ALA A 929 -0.68 -15.09 43.79
N PRO A 930 -0.91 -13.82 43.43
CA PRO A 930 -0.67 -12.68 44.32
C PRO A 930 -1.68 -12.57 45.48
N ASP A 931 -1.22 -12.05 46.61
CA ASP A 931 -2.08 -11.50 47.67
C ASP A 931 -2.18 -9.97 47.49
N LEU A 932 -3.13 -9.50 46.67
CA LEU A 932 -3.27 -8.08 46.34
C LEU A 932 -3.79 -7.21 47.50
N ILE A 933 -4.06 -7.83 48.65
CA ILE A 933 -4.40 -7.12 49.89
C ILE A 933 -3.13 -6.68 50.61
N GLN A 934 -2.03 -7.44 50.48
CA GLN A 934 -0.76 -7.20 51.17
C GLN A 934 0.38 -6.83 50.23
N GLU A 935 0.31 -7.26 48.97
CA GLU A 935 1.38 -7.16 47.99
C GLU A 935 0.93 -6.35 46.76
N PRO A 936 1.84 -5.56 46.18
CA PRO A 936 1.56 -4.82 44.96
C PRO A 936 1.30 -5.75 43.76
N PRO A 937 0.64 -5.26 42.70
CA PRO A 937 0.12 -6.11 41.62
C PRO A 937 1.17 -6.44 40.55
N LEU A 938 2.45 -6.15 40.84
CA LEU A 938 3.64 -6.44 40.04
C LEU A 938 4.63 -7.22 40.91
N ARG A 939 5.14 -8.36 40.43
CA ARG A 939 6.34 -9.01 40.98
C ARG A 939 7.40 -9.12 39.90
N ALA A 940 8.67 -8.96 40.30
CA ALA A 940 9.83 -9.05 39.43
C ALA A 940 10.86 -10.04 39.99
N ARG A 941 11.28 -11.02 39.18
CA ARG A 941 12.23 -12.06 39.59
C ARG A 941 13.32 -12.25 38.54
N LEU A 942 14.59 -12.14 38.94
CA LEU A 942 15.74 -12.53 38.12
C LEU A 942 16.12 -13.99 38.44
N LEU A 943 15.96 -14.87 37.47
CA LEU A 943 16.32 -16.27 37.53
C LEU A 943 17.65 -16.52 36.83
N THR A 944 18.50 -17.36 37.43
CA THR A 944 19.77 -17.80 36.82
C THR A 944 19.82 -19.33 36.75
N GLY A 945 19.94 -19.88 35.54
CA GLY A 945 20.05 -21.31 35.26
C GLY A 945 21.42 -21.91 35.61
N ALA A 946 21.50 -23.24 35.61
CA ALA A 946 22.73 -23.97 35.94
C ALA A 946 23.89 -23.75 34.93
N ASP A 947 23.55 -23.38 33.70
CA ASP A 947 24.47 -23.02 32.61
C ASP A 947 24.86 -21.52 32.62
N GLY A 948 24.35 -20.75 33.59
CA GLY A 948 24.58 -19.30 33.71
C GLY A 948 23.62 -18.43 32.90
N THR A 949 22.65 -19.01 32.18
CA THR A 949 21.61 -18.24 31.49
C THR A 949 20.74 -17.47 32.48
N GLN A 950 20.34 -16.25 32.12
CA GLN A 950 19.53 -15.38 32.97
C GLN A 950 18.23 -14.95 32.29
N ALA A 951 17.16 -14.89 33.09
CA ALA A 951 15.86 -14.41 32.65
C ALA A 951 15.16 -13.61 33.75
N VAL A 952 14.49 -12.51 33.38
CA VAL A 952 13.68 -11.69 34.29
C VAL A 952 12.21 -11.97 34.05
N LEU A 953 11.52 -12.51 35.03
CA LEU A 953 10.08 -12.72 35.01
C LEU A 953 9.36 -11.54 35.67
N LEU A 954 8.45 -10.90 34.94
CA LEU A 954 7.51 -9.90 35.44
C LEU A 954 6.11 -10.49 35.44
N THR A 955 5.49 -10.65 36.61
CA THR A 955 4.10 -11.10 36.74
C THR A 955 3.21 -9.96 37.21
N MET A 956 2.10 -9.73 36.52
CA MET A 956 1.27 -8.52 36.65
C MET A 956 -0.22 -8.84 36.71
N HIS A 957 -0.99 -8.00 37.42
CA HIS A 957 -2.45 -8.09 37.49
C HIS A 957 -3.12 -6.86 36.86
N TYR A 958 -4.27 -7.07 36.20
CA TYR A 958 -5.08 -6.04 35.53
C TYR A 958 -5.61 -4.94 36.44
N LEU A 959 -5.42 -5.06 37.76
CA LEU A 959 -5.79 -4.02 38.70
C LEU A 959 -4.83 -2.84 38.67
N ALA A 960 -3.61 -3.02 38.12
CA ALA A 960 -2.62 -1.95 37.97
C ALA A 960 -2.00 -1.86 36.58
N VAL A 961 -1.98 -2.94 35.79
CA VAL A 961 -1.36 -2.94 34.46
C VAL A 961 -2.31 -3.59 33.47
N ASP A 962 -2.89 -2.78 32.58
CA ASP A 962 -3.62 -3.27 31.41
C ASP A 962 -2.73 -3.51 30.18
N GLU A 963 -3.31 -4.05 29.10
CA GLU A 963 -2.55 -4.43 27.90
C GLU A 963 -1.82 -3.22 27.29
N TRP A 964 -2.49 -2.06 27.22
CA TRP A 964 -1.88 -0.82 26.73
C TRP A 964 -0.81 -0.26 27.68
N SER A 965 -0.88 -0.55 28.98
CA SER A 965 0.11 -0.13 29.98
C SER A 965 1.44 -0.87 29.87
N VAL A 966 1.49 -2.00 29.17
CA VAL A 966 2.75 -2.75 28.96
C VAL A 966 3.76 -1.91 28.18
N VAL A 967 3.32 -1.12 27.18
CA VAL A 967 4.21 -0.25 26.39
C VAL A 967 4.96 0.78 27.26
N PRO A 968 4.27 1.71 27.97
CA PRO A 968 4.96 2.70 28.79
C PRO A 968 5.73 2.05 29.94
N LEU A 969 5.26 0.92 30.50
CA LEU A 969 5.96 0.20 31.56
C LEU A 969 7.35 -0.28 31.10
N PHE A 970 7.44 -0.95 29.95
CA PHE A 970 8.72 -1.46 29.44
C PHE A 970 9.60 -0.36 28.88
N ARG A 971 9.02 0.63 28.18
CA ARG A 971 9.77 1.82 27.73
C ARG A 971 10.46 2.45 28.91
N ASP A 972 9.73 2.59 30.01
CA ASP A 972 10.25 3.28 31.16
C ASP A 972 11.30 2.40 31.87
N LEU A 973 11.08 1.09 31.99
CA LEU A 973 12.04 0.15 32.57
C LEU A 973 13.36 0.08 31.80
N THR A 974 13.32 0.04 30.47
CA THR A 974 14.54 0.05 29.64
C THR A 974 15.31 1.35 29.82
N THR A 975 14.62 2.50 29.80
CA THR A 975 15.23 3.82 30.00
C THR A 975 15.90 3.95 31.37
N ALA A 976 15.24 3.46 32.43
CA ALA A 976 15.81 3.44 33.77
C ALA A 976 17.01 2.48 33.89
N TYR A 977 16.93 1.29 33.29
CA TYR A 977 18.02 0.32 33.30
C TYR A 977 19.27 0.86 32.61
N GLU A 978 19.11 1.49 31.44
CA GLU A 978 20.23 2.14 30.74
C GLU A 978 20.83 3.28 31.56
N ALA A 979 20.02 4.11 32.23
CA ALA A 979 20.55 5.16 33.09
C ALA A 979 21.34 4.57 34.29
N ARG A 980 20.79 3.54 34.95
CA ARG A 980 21.37 2.95 36.16
C ARG A 980 22.64 2.14 35.87
N THR A 981 22.74 1.45 34.73
CA THR A 981 23.99 0.80 34.28
C THR A 981 25.13 1.80 34.06
N HIS A 982 24.81 3.05 33.72
CA HIS A 982 25.77 4.15 33.61
C HIS A 982 25.94 4.97 34.90
N GLY A 983 25.38 4.51 36.03
CA GLY A 983 25.51 5.17 37.34
C GLY A 983 24.77 6.51 37.48
N ARG A 984 23.73 6.75 36.66
CA ARG A 984 22.94 8.00 36.63
C ARG A 984 21.46 7.73 36.89
N GLU A 985 20.72 8.75 37.30
CA GLU A 985 19.26 8.69 37.43
C GLU A 985 18.59 8.91 36.06
N PRO A 986 17.42 8.28 35.78
CA PRO A 986 16.72 8.48 34.52
C PRO A 986 16.11 9.88 34.40
N ALA A 987 16.18 10.45 33.20
CA ALA A 987 15.70 11.79 32.90
C ALA A 987 14.41 11.73 32.06
N TRP A 988 13.28 12.11 32.66
CA TRP A 988 11.96 12.08 32.05
C TRP A 988 11.05 13.18 32.60
N GLU A 989 10.11 13.62 31.76
CA GLU A 989 9.11 14.62 32.14
C GLU A 989 8.10 14.02 33.14
N PRO A 990 7.62 14.80 34.13
CA PRO A 990 6.55 14.38 35.02
C PRO A 990 5.27 14.06 34.24
N LEU A 991 4.51 13.05 34.70
CA LEU A 991 3.21 12.75 34.12
C LEU A 991 2.23 13.91 34.38
N PRO A 992 1.40 14.30 33.39
CA PRO A 992 0.51 15.45 33.51
C PRO A 992 -0.64 15.22 34.50
N VAL A 993 -1.02 13.96 34.71
CA VAL A 993 -2.06 13.49 35.63
C VAL A 993 -1.63 12.17 36.25
N THR A 994 -2.20 11.82 37.41
CA THR A 994 -1.98 10.52 38.05
C THR A 994 -3.18 9.58 37.87
N TYR A 995 -3.00 8.30 38.22
CA TYR A 995 -4.10 7.35 38.19
C TYR A 995 -5.19 7.68 39.22
N ALA A 996 -4.84 8.35 40.32
CA ALA A 996 -5.79 8.90 41.28
C ALA A 996 -6.65 10.03 40.66
N ASP A 997 -6.08 10.86 39.80
CA ASP A 997 -6.81 11.90 39.07
C ASP A 997 -7.83 11.27 38.10
N TYR A 998 -7.38 10.27 37.33
CA TYR A 998 -8.25 9.46 36.48
C TYR A 998 -9.40 8.82 37.27
N THR A 999 -9.11 8.27 38.44
CA THR A 999 -10.10 7.62 39.29
C THR A 999 -11.24 8.58 39.67
N HIS A 1000 -10.91 9.80 40.10
CA HIS A 1000 -11.92 10.82 40.43
C HIS A 1000 -12.71 11.24 39.20
N TRP A 1001 -12.00 11.53 38.10
CA TRP A 1001 -12.61 11.94 36.85
C TRP A 1001 -13.57 10.88 36.29
N ALA A 1002 -13.19 9.60 36.33
CA ALA A 1002 -14.03 8.51 35.85
C ALA A 1002 -15.36 8.41 36.62
N HIS A 1003 -15.34 8.64 37.94
CA HIS A 1003 -16.58 8.73 38.75
C HIS A 1003 -17.42 9.97 38.39
N GLU A 1004 -16.78 11.11 38.14
CA GLU A 1004 -17.47 12.35 37.75
C GLU A 1004 -18.13 12.25 36.37
N VAL A 1005 -17.42 11.69 35.38
CA VAL A 1005 -17.91 11.49 34.01
C VAL A 1005 -19.08 10.52 33.97
N LEU A 1006 -19.00 9.43 34.72
CA LEU A 1006 -20.06 8.41 34.74
C LEU A 1006 -21.33 8.96 35.41
N GLY A 1007 -21.17 9.78 36.45
CA GLY A 1007 -22.27 10.32 37.25
C GLY A 1007 -23.01 9.24 38.04
N ASP A 1008 -24.18 9.58 38.59
CA ASP A 1008 -25.02 8.63 39.30
C ASP A 1008 -25.72 7.70 38.30
N LEU A 1009 -25.40 6.40 38.35
CA LEU A 1009 -26.02 5.38 37.49
C LEU A 1009 -27.54 5.24 37.70
N THR A 1010 -28.08 5.71 38.83
CA THR A 1010 -29.52 5.71 39.12
C THR A 1010 -30.25 6.92 38.56
N ASP A 1011 -29.51 7.97 38.17
CA ASP A 1011 -30.06 9.13 37.49
C ASP A 1011 -30.14 8.85 35.97
N PRO A 1012 -31.36 8.74 35.38
CA PRO A 1012 -31.51 8.48 33.94
C PRO A 1012 -30.96 9.60 33.05
N ASP A 1013 -30.73 10.79 33.60
CA ASP A 1013 -30.17 11.94 32.89
C ASP A 1013 -28.64 12.05 33.04
N SER A 1014 -27.98 11.14 33.78
CA SER A 1014 -26.52 11.02 33.79
C SER A 1014 -26.01 10.24 32.56
N LEU A 1015 -24.73 10.39 32.21
CA LEU A 1015 -24.12 9.63 31.11
C LEU A 1015 -24.20 8.12 31.39
N GLY A 1016 -23.81 7.71 32.59
CA GLY A 1016 -23.84 6.33 33.02
C GLY A 1016 -25.25 5.76 33.11
N GLY A 1017 -26.23 6.53 33.57
CA GLY A 1017 -27.64 6.12 33.61
C GLY A 1017 -28.22 5.88 32.20
N ARG A 1018 -27.96 6.78 31.24
CA ARG A 1018 -28.37 6.61 29.84
C ARG A 1018 -27.73 5.39 29.18
N GLN A 1019 -26.43 5.23 29.32
CA GLN A 1019 -25.72 4.08 28.75
C GLN A 1019 -26.12 2.76 29.43
N LEU A 1020 -26.35 2.76 30.76
CA LEU A 1020 -26.81 1.59 31.49
C LEU A 1020 -28.22 1.17 31.06
N ALA A 1021 -29.11 2.13 30.80
CA ALA A 1021 -30.45 1.85 30.26
C ALA A 1021 -30.38 1.18 28.87
N TYR A 1022 -29.45 1.61 28.01
CA TYR A 1022 -29.18 0.91 26.76
C TYR A 1022 -28.75 -0.53 27.01
N TRP A 1023 -27.78 -0.77 27.90
CA TRP A 1023 -27.32 -2.14 28.18
C TRP A 1023 -28.42 -3.03 28.77
N GLN A 1024 -29.26 -2.48 29.65
CA GLN A 1024 -30.44 -3.19 30.19
C GLN A 1024 -31.42 -3.61 29.09
N GLN A 1025 -31.63 -2.74 28.09
CA GLN A 1025 -32.53 -3.03 26.99
C GLN A 1025 -31.92 -4.01 25.96
N THR A 1026 -30.67 -3.78 25.57
CA THR A 1026 -29.94 -4.57 24.55
C THR A 1026 -29.67 -5.99 25.02
N LEU A 1027 -29.30 -6.15 26.29
CA LEU A 1027 -28.93 -7.44 26.89
C LEU A 1027 -30.12 -8.15 27.56
N LYS A 1028 -31.33 -7.62 27.38
CA LYS A 1028 -32.55 -8.21 27.91
C LYS A 1028 -32.80 -9.59 27.30
N ASP A 1029 -33.19 -10.54 28.17
CA ASP A 1029 -33.56 -11.91 27.80
C ASP A 1029 -32.44 -12.72 27.12
N LEU A 1030 -31.16 -12.33 27.30
CA LEU A 1030 -30.02 -13.10 26.80
C LEU A 1030 -29.97 -14.52 27.41
N PRO A 1031 -29.47 -15.51 26.65
CA PRO A 1031 -29.20 -16.83 27.20
C PRO A 1031 -28.15 -16.73 28.30
N ARG A 1032 -28.45 -17.36 29.44
CA ARG A 1032 -27.54 -17.39 30.60
C ARG A 1032 -26.38 -18.37 30.45
N GLU A 1033 -26.55 -19.35 29.58
CA GLU A 1033 -25.57 -20.40 29.34
C GLU A 1033 -25.60 -20.80 27.85
N LEU A 1034 -24.43 -20.76 27.21
CA LEU A 1034 -24.22 -21.22 25.85
C LEU A 1034 -23.91 -22.72 25.82
N ALA A 1035 -24.49 -23.44 24.87
CA ALA A 1035 -24.19 -24.84 24.62
C ALA A 1035 -22.92 -24.99 23.77
N LEU A 1036 -21.77 -24.63 24.34
CA LEU A 1036 -20.48 -24.68 23.66
C LEU A 1036 -20.06 -26.12 23.27
N PRO A 1037 -19.22 -26.30 22.22
CA PRO A 1037 -18.71 -27.60 21.76
C PRO A 1037 -17.72 -28.27 22.72
N MET A 1038 -18.16 -28.56 23.94
CA MET A 1038 -17.36 -29.18 25.00
C MET A 1038 -17.21 -30.70 24.78
N ASP A 1039 -16.03 -31.26 25.05
CA ASP A 1039 -15.79 -32.71 25.06
C ASP A 1039 -15.96 -33.33 26.46
N ARG A 1040 -16.17 -32.49 27.48
CA ARG A 1040 -16.34 -32.87 28.89
C ARG A 1040 -17.62 -32.24 29.46
N PRO A 1041 -18.34 -32.96 30.36
CA PRO A 1041 -19.52 -32.40 31.00
C PRO A 1041 -19.14 -31.24 31.91
N ARG A 1042 -19.91 -30.16 31.86
CA ARG A 1042 -19.74 -29.00 32.75
C ARG A 1042 -19.76 -29.47 34.22
N PRO A 1043 -18.76 -29.13 35.05
CA PRO A 1043 -18.75 -29.51 36.45
C PRO A 1043 -20.01 -29.03 37.19
N ALA A 1044 -20.62 -29.89 38.00
CA ALA A 1044 -21.88 -29.61 38.70
C ALA A 1044 -21.77 -28.57 39.84
N ALA A 1045 -20.57 -28.05 40.12
CA ALA A 1045 -20.35 -27.02 41.14
C ALA A 1045 -20.41 -25.63 40.50
N PRO A 1046 -21.41 -24.79 40.84
CA PRO A 1046 -21.41 -23.39 40.43
C PRO A 1046 -20.26 -22.67 41.16
N GLY A 1047 -19.31 -22.14 40.40
CA GLY A 1047 -18.27 -21.24 40.92
C GLY A 1047 -16.84 -21.78 41.00
N LEU A 1048 -16.38 -22.61 40.05
CA LEU A 1048 -14.93 -22.72 39.87
C LEU A 1048 -14.40 -21.39 39.28
N PRO A 1049 -13.30 -20.82 39.81
CA PRO A 1049 -13.12 -19.37 39.78
C PRO A 1049 -12.25 -18.84 38.63
N ARG A 1050 -11.49 -19.71 37.98
CA ARG A 1050 -10.95 -19.60 36.61
C ARG A 1050 -10.85 -21.03 36.11
N HIS A 1051 -10.94 -21.18 34.81
CA HIS A 1051 -10.64 -22.45 34.20
C HIS A 1051 -9.12 -22.68 34.17
N SER A 1052 -8.69 -23.93 34.34
CA SER A 1052 -7.31 -24.26 33.99
C SER A 1052 -7.19 -24.03 32.50
N GLY A 1053 -6.33 -23.11 32.08
CA GLY A 1053 -6.30 -22.61 30.71
C GLY A 1053 -5.15 -23.21 29.92
N ASP A 1054 -5.41 -23.60 28.69
CA ASP A 1054 -4.38 -23.92 27.71
C ASP A 1054 -4.73 -23.19 26.40
N HIS A 1055 -3.80 -23.15 25.44
CA HIS A 1055 -4.00 -22.46 24.19
C HIS A 1055 -3.50 -23.26 22.99
N VAL A 1056 -4.15 -23.03 21.84
CA VAL A 1056 -3.70 -23.50 20.53
C VAL A 1056 -3.47 -22.29 19.66
N GLY A 1057 -2.22 -22.08 19.25
CA GLY A 1057 -1.82 -21.05 18.31
C GLY A 1057 -2.05 -21.50 16.87
N PHE A 1058 -2.47 -20.58 16.02
CA PHE A 1058 -2.59 -20.76 14.58
C PHE A 1058 -2.33 -19.43 13.88
N VAL A 1059 -2.08 -19.48 12.57
CA VAL A 1059 -1.69 -18.29 11.81
C VAL A 1059 -2.62 -18.15 10.62
N LEU A 1060 -3.21 -16.98 10.46
CA LEU A 1060 -3.76 -16.58 9.17
C LEU A 1060 -2.55 -16.24 8.31
N ASP A 1061 -2.18 -17.14 7.42
CA ASP A 1061 -1.10 -16.90 6.47
C ASP A 1061 -1.34 -15.60 5.69
N GLU A 1062 -0.29 -15.05 5.08
CA GLU A 1062 -0.36 -13.76 4.40
C GLU A 1062 -1.51 -13.67 3.39
N GLN A 1063 -1.84 -14.79 2.75
CA GLN A 1063 -2.96 -14.87 1.82
C GLN A 1063 -4.31 -14.80 2.53
N LEU A 1064 -4.54 -15.61 3.56
CA LEU A 1064 -5.77 -15.59 4.34
C LEU A 1064 -5.94 -14.26 5.09
N HIS A 1065 -4.85 -13.65 5.56
CA HIS A 1065 -4.86 -12.30 6.09
C HIS A 1065 -5.38 -11.33 5.03
N ALA A 1066 -4.74 -11.23 3.86
CA ALA A 1066 -5.16 -10.33 2.79
C ALA A 1066 -6.62 -10.57 2.37
N ASP A 1067 -7.04 -11.84 2.26
CA ASP A 1067 -8.41 -12.23 1.90
C ASP A 1067 -9.44 -11.74 2.94
N VAL A 1068 -9.13 -11.90 4.23
CA VAL A 1068 -9.98 -11.38 5.33
C VAL A 1068 -9.96 -9.85 5.38
N ASP A 1069 -8.81 -9.22 5.10
CA ASP A 1069 -8.62 -7.79 5.15
C ASP A 1069 -9.34 -7.06 4.00
N LYS A 1070 -9.39 -7.72 2.84
CA LYS A 1070 -10.21 -7.36 1.70
C LYS A 1070 -11.70 -7.51 2.00
N LEU A 1071 -12.11 -8.62 2.64
CA LEU A 1071 -13.50 -8.82 3.09
C LEU A 1071 -13.92 -7.72 4.08
N ALA A 1072 -13.06 -7.37 5.02
CA ALA A 1072 -13.27 -6.28 5.96
C ALA A 1072 -13.47 -4.94 5.23
N ARG A 1073 -12.56 -4.58 4.31
CA ARG A 1073 -12.66 -3.35 3.50
C ARG A 1073 -13.91 -3.31 2.62
N ALA A 1074 -14.26 -4.41 1.96
CA ALA A 1074 -15.42 -4.51 1.07
C ALA A 1074 -16.75 -4.32 1.80
N THR A 1075 -16.84 -4.76 3.06
CA THR A 1075 -18.05 -4.67 3.89
C THR A 1075 -18.06 -3.44 4.81
N GLY A 1076 -17.01 -2.61 4.77
CA GLY A 1076 -16.82 -1.50 5.69
C GLY A 1076 -16.73 -1.94 7.15
N THR A 1077 -16.16 -3.12 7.39
CA THR A 1077 -15.90 -3.72 8.70
C THR A 1077 -14.39 -3.78 8.98
N SER A 1078 -13.99 -4.31 10.13
CA SER A 1078 -12.58 -4.52 10.51
C SER A 1078 -12.24 -6.00 10.67
N MET A 1079 -10.94 -6.34 10.68
CA MET A 1079 -10.44 -7.69 11.00
C MET A 1079 -11.11 -8.29 12.26
N PHE A 1080 -11.22 -7.48 13.32
CA PHE A 1080 -11.96 -7.82 14.54
C PHE A 1080 -13.39 -8.28 14.25
N MET A 1081 -14.15 -7.52 13.46
CA MET A 1081 -15.55 -7.84 13.13
C MET A 1081 -15.64 -9.12 12.29
N VAL A 1082 -14.67 -9.38 11.41
CA VAL A 1082 -14.65 -10.61 10.61
C VAL A 1082 -14.35 -11.84 11.45
N LEU A 1083 -13.32 -11.79 12.30
CA LEU A 1083 -13.00 -12.88 13.22
C LEU A 1083 -14.10 -13.12 14.25
N HIS A 1084 -14.76 -12.05 14.71
CA HIS A 1084 -15.95 -12.14 15.57
C HIS A 1084 -17.10 -12.87 14.87
N SER A 1085 -17.42 -12.49 13.63
CA SER A 1085 -18.48 -13.12 12.83
C SER A 1085 -18.17 -14.59 12.56
N ALA A 1086 -16.91 -14.91 12.23
CA ALA A 1086 -16.44 -16.27 12.00
C ALA A 1086 -16.59 -17.14 13.25
N LEU A 1087 -16.17 -16.65 14.42
CA LEU A 1087 -16.36 -17.36 15.69
C LEU A 1087 -17.84 -17.54 16.02
N SER A 1088 -18.66 -16.52 15.82
CA SER A 1088 -20.11 -16.56 16.07
C SER A 1088 -20.78 -17.63 15.22
N ALA A 1089 -20.50 -17.63 13.92
CA ALA A 1089 -21.01 -18.61 13.00
C ALA A 1089 -20.56 -20.02 13.44
N LEU A 1090 -19.27 -20.22 13.72
CA LEU A 1090 -18.72 -21.51 14.16
C LEU A 1090 -19.44 -22.05 15.40
N LEU A 1091 -19.65 -21.20 16.40
CA LEU A 1091 -20.36 -21.59 17.62
C LEU A 1091 -21.82 -21.95 17.34
N THR A 1092 -22.51 -21.20 16.48
CA THR A 1092 -23.88 -21.54 16.06
C THR A 1092 -23.94 -22.91 15.38
N ALA A 1093 -22.99 -23.24 14.49
CA ALA A 1093 -22.93 -24.53 13.83
C ALA A 1093 -22.71 -25.71 14.79
N HIS A 1094 -21.95 -25.47 15.85
CA HIS A 1094 -21.75 -26.43 16.93
C HIS A 1094 -22.89 -26.46 17.97
N GLY A 1095 -23.99 -25.75 17.71
CA GLY A 1095 -25.20 -25.81 18.53
C GLY A 1095 -25.22 -24.88 19.74
N ALA A 1096 -24.35 -23.87 19.80
CA ALA A 1096 -24.34 -22.89 20.89
C ALA A 1096 -25.59 -21.99 20.94
N GLY A 1097 -26.42 -22.03 19.89
CA GLY A 1097 -27.59 -21.19 19.69
C GLY A 1097 -27.36 -20.10 18.65
N THR A 1098 -28.38 -19.28 18.41
CA THR A 1098 -28.33 -18.19 17.43
C THR A 1098 -28.26 -16.78 18.04
N ASP A 1099 -28.42 -16.66 19.36
CA ASP A 1099 -28.31 -15.39 20.09
C ASP A 1099 -27.09 -15.49 21.02
N LEU A 1100 -25.96 -14.95 20.58
CA LEU A 1100 -24.65 -15.17 21.20
C LEU A 1100 -24.13 -13.90 21.89
N PRO A 1101 -24.01 -13.88 23.24
CA PRO A 1101 -23.34 -12.82 23.96
C PRO A 1101 -21.82 -13.05 23.97
N ILE A 1102 -21.10 -12.35 23.09
CA ILE A 1102 -19.64 -12.45 22.98
C ILE A 1102 -18.98 -11.23 23.61
N GLY A 1103 -18.05 -11.44 24.53
CA GLY A 1103 -17.32 -10.37 25.20
C GLY A 1103 -16.12 -9.86 24.38
N THR A 1104 -15.81 -8.59 24.49
CA THR A 1104 -14.53 -8.03 24.01
C THR A 1104 -13.99 -6.98 24.98
N MET A 1105 -12.72 -6.62 24.83
CA MET A 1105 -12.06 -5.60 25.64
C MET A 1105 -11.91 -4.31 24.83
N VAL A 1106 -12.12 -3.17 25.48
CA VAL A 1106 -11.94 -1.83 24.90
C VAL A 1106 -10.94 -1.05 25.73
N ALA A 1107 -10.09 -0.24 25.09
CA ALA A 1107 -8.95 0.41 25.76
C ALA A 1107 -9.33 1.34 26.92
N GLY A 1108 -10.50 1.99 26.86
CA GLY A 1108 -10.98 2.91 27.90
C GLY A 1108 -10.14 4.19 28.08
N ARG A 1109 -9.19 4.46 27.18
CA ARG A 1109 -8.33 5.66 27.15
C ARG A 1109 -8.95 6.75 26.27
N THR A 1110 -10.02 7.36 26.75
CA THR A 1110 -10.80 8.34 25.97
C THR A 1110 -10.25 9.77 26.01
N ASP A 1111 -9.16 10.00 26.75
CA ASP A 1111 -8.43 11.28 26.86
C ASP A 1111 -6.94 11.08 26.57
N ASP A 1112 -6.33 11.96 25.76
CA ASP A 1112 -4.95 11.84 25.31
C ASP A 1112 -3.93 11.88 26.47
N GLN A 1113 -4.27 12.54 27.58
CA GLN A 1113 -3.41 12.59 28.77
C GLN A 1113 -3.24 11.22 29.44
N LEU A 1114 -4.08 10.23 29.09
CA LEU A 1114 -3.99 8.86 29.60
C LEU A 1114 -2.98 8.01 28.84
N ALA A 1115 -2.47 8.44 27.68
CA ALA A 1115 -1.65 7.58 26.81
C ALA A 1115 -0.40 7.02 27.48
N ASP A 1116 0.28 7.83 28.31
CA ASP A 1116 1.53 7.46 28.99
C ASP A 1116 1.35 6.89 30.40
N LEU A 1117 0.11 6.79 30.91
CA LEU A 1117 -0.16 6.26 32.24
C LEU A 1117 -0.17 4.72 32.24
N VAL A 1118 0.48 4.15 33.24
CA VAL A 1118 0.31 2.74 33.63
C VAL A 1118 -0.86 2.64 34.60
N GLY A 1119 -1.85 1.79 34.30
CA GLY A 1119 -3.07 1.66 35.09
C GLY A 1119 -4.08 0.67 34.50
N CYS A 1120 -5.24 0.53 35.15
CA CYS A 1120 -6.37 -0.24 34.64
C CYS A 1120 -7.39 0.71 33.98
N PHE A 1121 -7.37 0.79 32.65
CA PHE A 1121 -8.30 1.66 31.91
C PHE A 1121 -9.33 0.86 31.12
N PHE A 1122 -8.95 -0.34 30.67
CA PHE A 1122 -9.81 -1.14 29.81
C PHE A 1122 -11.14 -1.52 30.47
N ASN A 1123 -12.18 -1.60 29.65
CA ASN A 1123 -13.48 -2.12 30.05
C ASN A 1123 -13.83 -3.37 29.23
N THR A 1124 -14.81 -4.14 29.71
CA THR A 1124 -15.37 -5.28 28.97
C THR A 1124 -16.77 -4.91 28.47
N VAL A 1125 -17.01 -5.12 27.18
CA VAL A 1125 -18.33 -4.91 26.56
C VAL A 1125 -18.85 -6.23 25.99
N VAL A 1126 -20.17 -6.41 26.00
CA VAL A 1126 -20.83 -7.62 25.47
C VAL A 1126 -21.52 -7.28 24.17
N LEU A 1127 -21.08 -7.93 23.11
CA LEU A 1127 -21.64 -7.81 21.77
C LEU A 1127 -22.67 -8.93 21.58
N ARG A 1128 -23.96 -8.56 21.63
CA ARG A 1128 -25.06 -9.48 21.33
C ARG A 1128 -25.12 -9.74 19.83
N THR A 1129 -24.77 -10.95 19.43
CA THR A 1129 -24.64 -11.33 18.03
C THR A 1129 -25.78 -12.27 17.66
N ASP A 1130 -26.60 -11.84 16.70
CA ASP A 1130 -27.76 -12.60 16.22
C ASP A 1130 -27.47 -13.26 14.88
N THR A 1131 -27.31 -14.59 14.90
CA THR A 1131 -27.12 -15.46 13.74
C THR A 1131 -28.42 -16.18 13.33
N ALA A 1132 -29.57 -15.77 13.86
CA ALA A 1132 -30.86 -16.36 13.51
C ALA A 1132 -31.25 -16.05 12.06
N GLU A 1133 -32.15 -16.89 11.53
CA GLU A 1133 -32.67 -16.83 10.16
C GLU A 1133 -31.66 -17.23 9.07
N ASP A 1134 -30.53 -17.83 9.47
CA ASP A 1134 -29.48 -18.33 8.57
C ASP A 1134 -28.98 -17.25 7.60
N PRO A 1135 -28.47 -16.11 8.13
CA PRO A 1135 -28.06 -14.98 7.31
C PRO A 1135 -26.88 -15.35 6.42
N THR A 1136 -26.59 -14.54 5.41
CA THR A 1136 -25.28 -14.64 4.74
C THR A 1136 -24.16 -14.19 5.67
N PHE A 1137 -22.91 -14.55 5.39
CA PHE A 1137 -21.79 -14.05 6.19
C PHE A 1137 -21.65 -12.52 6.11
N ALA A 1138 -21.95 -11.90 4.96
CA ALA A 1138 -21.98 -10.45 4.78
C ALA A 1138 -23.11 -9.76 5.57
N GLU A 1139 -24.29 -10.39 5.64
CA GLU A 1139 -25.38 -9.94 6.51
C GLU A 1139 -24.99 -10.03 7.99
N LEU A 1140 -24.36 -11.14 8.41
CA LEU A 1140 -23.83 -11.28 9.76
C LEU A 1140 -22.78 -10.20 10.07
N LEU A 1141 -21.86 -9.92 9.14
CA LEU A 1141 -20.87 -8.84 9.26
C LEU A 1141 -21.53 -7.47 9.46
N THR A 1142 -22.61 -7.20 8.71
CA THR A 1142 -23.37 -5.95 8.85
C THR A 1142 -24.03 -5.88 10.23
N ARG A 1143 -24.63 -6.97 10.72
CA ARG A 1143 -25.20 -7.06 12.07
C ARG A 1143 -24.13 -6.83 13.14
N VAL A 1144 -22.99 -7.51 13.03
CA VAL A 1144 -21.86 -7.38 13.96
C VAL A 1144 -21.28 -5.96 13.94
N ARG A 1145 -21.18 -5.32 12.78
CA ARG A 1145 -20.74 -3.92 12.64
C ARG A 1145 -21.65 -2.97 13.40
N GLU A 1146 -22.97 -3.05 13.17
CA GLU A 1146 -23.93 -2.17 13.85
C GLU A 1146 -23.95 -2.40 15.37
N THR A 1147 -23.87 -3.66 15.82
CA THR A 1147 -23.75 -4.00 17.24
C THR A 1147 -22.45 -3.46 17.84
N THR A 1148 -21.32 -3.61 17.14
CA THR A 1148 -20.01 -3.16 17.60
C THR A 1148 -19.95 -1.63 17.71
N LEU A 1149 -20.41 -0.90 16.70
CA LEU A 1149 -20.44 0.56 16.72
C LEU A 1149 -21.37 1.08 17.83
N SER A 1150 -22.56 0.48 17.97
CA SER A 1150 -23.51 0.85 19.02
C SER A 1150 -22.97 0.61 20.44
N ALA A 1151 -22.21 -0.47 20.62
CA ALA A 1151 -21.54 -0.82 21.86
C ALA A 1151 -20.38 0.15 22.20
N LEU A 1152 -19.55 0.50 21.21
CA LEU A 1152 -18.42 1.41 21.38
C LEU A 1152 -18.86 2.83 21.76
N ASP A 1153 -19.97 3.31 21.21
CA ASP A 1153 -20.58 4.60 21.61
C ASP A 1153 -21.03 4.63 23.08
N ARG A 1154 -21.16 3.46 23.74
CA ARG A 1154 -21.77 3.29 25.06
C ARG A 1154 -20.89 2.46 26.00
N GLN A 1155 -19.58 2.53 25.78
CA GLN A 1155 -18.58 1.68 26.43
C GLN A 1155 -18.15 2.16 27.84
N ASP A 1156 -18.64 3.31 28.31
CA ASP A 1156 -18.12 3.96 29.51
C ASP A 1156 -18.69 3.37 30.82
N VAL A 1157 -19.83 2.68 30.74
CA VAL A 1157 -20.41 2.00 31.89
C VAL A 1157 -19.57 0.76 32.24
N PRO A 1158 -19.04 0.65 33.48
CA PRO A 1158 -18.22 -0.47 33.88
C PRO A 1158 -18.99 -1.80 33.77
N PHE A 1159 -18.30 -2.84 33.31
CA PHE A 1159 -18.92 -4.14 33.10
C PHE A 1159 -19.58 -4.73 34.37
N ASP A 1160 -19.02 -4.46 35.55
CA ASP A 1160 -19.60 -4.89 36.84
C ASP A 1160 -21.02 -4.34 37.05
N ASP A 1161 -21.29 -3.10 36.63
CA ASP A 1161 -22.62 -2.50 36.71
C ASP A 1161 -23.58 -3.11 35.68
N VAL A 1162 -23.08 -3.39 34.47
CA VAL A 1162 -23.85 -4.07 33.43
C VAL A 1162 -24.28 -5.46 33.91
N VAL A 1163 -23.37 -6.24 34.51
CA VAL A 1163 -23.66 -7.58 35.07
C VAL A 1163 -24.74 -7.49 36.15
N ARG A 1164 -24.60 -6.55 37.10
CA ARG A 1164 -25.60 -6.33 38.17
C ARG A 1164 -26.97 -5.95 37.62
N ALA A 1165 -27.01 -5.12 36.58
CA ALA A 1165 -28.24 -4.57 36.04
C ALA A 1165 -28.97 -5.51 35.06
N THR A 1166 -28.26 -6.40 34.38
CA THR A 1166 -28.81 -7.26 33.32
C THR A 1166 -29.00 -8.71 33.79
N GLY A 1167 -28.36 -9.13 34.88
CA GLY A 1167 -28.41 -10.51 35.35
C GLY A 1167 -27.58 -11.47 34.49
N LEU A 1168 -26.60 -10.95 33.75
CA LEU A 1168 -25.54 -11.75 33.12
C LEU A 1168 -24.81 -12.63 34.15
N PRO A 1169 -24.16 -13.73 33.72
CA PRO A 1169 -23.41 -14.58 34.63
C PRO A 1169 -22.37 -13.79 35.44
N PRO A 1170 -22.28 -13.99 36.77
CA PRO A 1170 -21.33 -13.28 37.62
C PRO A 1170 -19.87 -13.63 37.30
N ALA A 1171 -19.62 -14.69 36.53
CA ALA A 1171 -18.30 -15.10 36.04
C ALA A 1171 -17.83 -14.29 34.82
N GLY A 1172 -18.72 -13.54 34.16
CA GLY A 1172 -18.42 -12.79 32.93
C GLY A 1172 -18.87 -13.52 31.67
N PRO A 1173 -18.45 -13.03 30.47
CA PRO A 1173 -18.77 -13.66 29.20
C PRO A 1173 -18.16 -15.06 29.09
N GLN A 1174 -18.91 -16.03 28.57
CA GLN A 1174 -18.42 -17.40 28.36
C GLN A 1174 -17.49 -17.49 27.14
N VAL A 1175 -17.69 -16.60 26.17
CA VAL A 1175 -16.90 -16.50 24.93
C VAL A 1175 -16.37 -15.08 24.80
N MET A 1176 -15.10 -14.95 24.40
CA MET A 1176 -14.49 -13.65 24.12
C MET A 1176 -13.75 -13.61 22.78
N VAL A 1177 -13.71 -12.42 22.18
CA VAL A 1177 -12.82 -12.08 21.06
C VAL A 1177 -11.95 -10.90 21.49
N ILE A 1178 -10.63 -11.05 21.43
CA ILE A 1178 -9.66 -10.08 21.90
C ILE A 1178 -8.69 -9.76 20.76
N HIS A 1179 -8.62 -8.49 20.39
CA HIS A 1179 -7.60 -7.96 19.50
C HIS A 1179 -6.52 -7.27 20.33
N HIS A 1180 -5.27 -7.67 20.16
CA HIS A 1180 -4.13 -7.04 20.83
C HIS A 1180 -3.47 -6.02 19.91
N GLU A 1181 -3.56 -4.74 20.24
CA GLU A 1181 -2.76 -3.70 19.57
C GLU A 1181 -1.28 -3.85 19.99
N GLN A 1182 -0.38 -4.04 19.03
CA GLN A 1182 1.03 -4.22 19.35
C GLN A 1182 1.66 -2.95 19.95
N ALA A 1183 2.11 -3.10 21.19
CA ALA A 1183 3.39 -2.62 21.62
C ALA A 1183 4.49 -3.20 20.72
N GLN A 1184 5.37 -2.39 20.12
CA GLN A 1184 6.59 -2.90 19.51
C GLN A 1184 7.55 -3.37 20.62
N LEU A 1185 7.26 -4.54 21.20
CA LEU A 1185 8.06 -5.14 22.27
C LEU A 1185 9.48 -5.52 21.79
N ALA A 1186 9.65 -5.73 20.48
CA ALA A 1186 10.95 -5.90 19.83
C ALA A 1186 11.71 -4.56 19.63
N GLU A 1187 11.04 -3.40 19.71
CA GLU A 1187 11.70 -2.08 19.65
C GLU A 1187 12.06 -1.52 21.03
N LEU A 1188 11.69 -2.23 22.10
CA LEU A 1188 12.12 -1.93 23.47
C LEU A 1188 13.56 -2.41 23.75
N GLU A 1189 14.25 -2.90 22.73
CA GLU A 1189 15.62 -3.41 22.72
C GLU A 1189 16.69 -2.31 22.84
N GLY A 1190 16.74 -1.67 24.01
CA GLY A 1190 17.97 -1.03 24.51
C GLY A 1190 19.10 -2.05 24.81
N GLY A 1191 19.20 -3.15 24.05
CA GLY A 1191 20.17 -4.22 24.24
C GLY A 1191 19.86 -5.20 25.39
N VAL A 1192 18.63 -5.24 25.92
CA VAL A 1192 18.32 -5.98 27.17
C VAL A 1192 17.88 -7.44 26.93
N GLY A 1193 17.54 -7.88 25.71
CA GLY A 1193 17.22 -9.29 25.40
C GLY A 1193 15.87 -9.51 24.71
N SER A 1194 15.44 -10.77 24.53
CA SER A 1194 14.13 -11.13 23.97
C SER A 1194 13.03 -11.13 25.03
N LEU A 1195 11.83 -10.65 24.68
CA LEU A 1195 10.67 -10.64 25.58
C LEU A 1195 9.62 -11.67 25.12
N ASP A 1196 9.36 -12.67 25.96
CA ASP A 1196 8.38 -13.74 25.68
C ASP A 1196 7.20 -13.68 26.68
N VAL A 1197 6.01 -14.08 26.24
CA VAL A 1197 4.85 -14.26 27.14
C VAL A 1197 4.91 -15.66 27.76
N VAL A 1198 4.74 -15.75 29.07
CA VAL A 1198 4.64 -17.03 29.79
C VAL A 1198 3.17 -17.28 30.15
N PRO A 1199 2.58 -18.44 29.79
CA PRO A 1199 1.23 -18.76 30.20
C PRO A 1199 1.09 -18.79 31.73
N THR A 1200 0.09 -18.09 32.27
CA THR A 1200 -0.27 -18.15 33.69
C THR A 1200 -1.08 -19.42 34.04
N GLY A 1201 -1.36 -20.27 33.05
CA GLY A 1201 -2.07 -21.54 33.20
C GLY A 1201 -3.58 -21.40 33.43
N SER A 1202 -4.17 -20.26 33.05
CA SER A 1202 -5.55 -19.95 33.40
C SER A 1202 -6.29 -19.21 32.29
N ALA A 1203 -7.59 -19.48 32.12
CA ALA A 1203 -8.42 -18.86 31.08
C ALA A 1203 -9.50 -17.95 31.69
N LYS A 1204 -9.72 -16.78 31.07
CA LYS A 1204 -10.70 -15.76 31.52
C LYS A 1204 -12.14 -16.08 31.14
N ALA A 1205 -12.32 -16.82 30.06
CA ALA A 1205 -13.59 -17.29 29.56
C ALA A 1205 -13.47 -18.79 29.24
N GLU A 1206 -14.59 -19.44 28.93
CA GLU A 1206 -14.60 -20.86 28.55
C GLU A 1206 -13.90 -21.07 27.20
N LEU A 1207 -14.03 -20.09 26.30
CA LEU A 1207 -13.34 -20.00 25.02
C LEU A 1207 -12.99 -18.54 24.69
N THR A 1208 -11.78 -18.27 24.24
CA THR A 1208 -11.35 -16.94 23.79
C THR A 1208 -10.59 -17.05 22.48
N LEU A 1209 -11.01 -16.29 21.47
CA LEU A 1209 -10.22 -16.04 20.27
C LEU A 1209 -9.39 -14.78 20.48
N SER A 1210 -8.08 -14.94 20.57
CA SER A 1210 -7.10 -13.85 20.69
C SER A 1210 -6.34 -13.73 19.37
N PHE A 1211 -6.08 -12.51 18.90
CA PHE A 1211 -5.25 -12.29 17.72
C PHE A 1211 -4.50 -10.95 17.75
N TYR A 1212 -3.43 -10.85 16.96
CA TYR A 1212 -2.73 -9.60 16.69
C TYR A 1212 -2.31 -9.48 15.22
N GLU A 1213 -2.31 -8.25 14.71
CA GLU A 1213 -1.89 -7.89 13.34
C GLU A 1213 -0.48 -7.26 13.37
N PRO A 1214 0.47 -7.69 12.53
CA PRO A 1214 1.79 -7.06 12.44
C PRO A 1214 1.69 -5.66 11.80
N ARG A 1215 2.54 -4.72 12.22
CA ARG A 1215 2.65 -3.39 11.56
C ARG A 1215 3.32 -3.54 10.19
N GLY A 1216 2.53 -3.64 9.12
CA GLY A 1216 2.99 -3.82 7.74
C GLY A 1216 2.36 -5.04 7.06
N ASP A 1217 2.92 -5.48 5.93
CA ASP A 1217 2.50 -6.73 5.27
C ASP A 1217 3.09 -7.93 6.05
N GLY A 1218 2.26 -8.92 6.42
CA GLY A 1218 2.68 -10.11 7.17
C GLY A 1218 1.49 -10.94 7.71
N PRO A 1219 1.69 -12.15 8.26
CA PRO A 1219 0.59 -13.01 8.72
C PRO A 1219 -0.05 -12.55 10.04
N VAL A 1220 -1.35 -12.83 10.24
CA VAL A 1220 -2.05 -12.58 11.53
C VAL A 1220 -1.85 -13.77 12.44
N HIS A 1221 -1.38 -13.52 13.66
CA HIS A 1221 -1.17 -14.58 14.64
C HIS A 1221 -2.39 -14.65 15.57
N CYS A 1222 -2.98 -15.83 15.65
CA CYS A 1222 -4.18 -16.11 16.42
C CYS A 1222 -3.92 -17.20 17.47
N ALA A 1223 -4.71 -17.19 18.54
CA ALA A 1223 -4.74 -18.25 19.53
C ALA A 1223 -6.17 -18.49 20.03
N LEU A 1224 -6.57 -19.77 20.13
CA LEU A 1224 -7.74 -20.17 20.91
C LEU A 1224 -7.27 -20.51 22.32
N ILE A 1225 -7.67 -19.69 23.30
CA ILE A 1225 -7.45 -19.95 24.73
C ILE A 1225 -8.73 -20.60 25.27
N TYR A 1226 -8.62 -21.76 25.90
CA TYR A 1226 -9.78 -22.55 26.30
C TYR A 1226 -9.65 -23.11 27.72
N ALA A 1227 -10.81 -23.35 28.33
CA ALA A 1227 -10.94 -24.04 29.60
C ALA A 1227 -10.64 -25.53 29.44
N THR A 1228 -9.49 -25.99 29.94
CA THR A 1228 -9.05 -27.38 29.80
C THR A 1228 -9.99 -28.38 30.47
N GLU A 1229 -10.75 -28.01 31.49
CA GLU A 1229 -11.77 -28.90 32.07
C GLU A 1229 -13.01 -29.09 31.18
N LEU A 1230 -13.23 -28.23 30.19
CA LEU A 1230 -14.39 -28.25 29.28
C LEU A 1230 -14.02 -28.71 27.86
N LEU A 1231 -12.83 -28.34 27.38
CA LEU A 1231 -12.30 -28.68 26.07
C LEU A 1231 -10.91 -29.32 26.19
N GLY A 1232 -10.71 -30.48 25.56
CA GLY A 1232 -9.40 -31.06 25.32
C GLY A 1232 -8.67 -30.37 24.15
N ARG A 1233 -7.33 -30.43 24.17
CA ARG A 1233 -6.46 -29.82 23.14
C ARG A 1233 -6.81 -30.21 21.71
N ALA A 1234 -7.06 -31.49 21.46
CA ALA A 1234 -7.44 -31.97 20.12
C ALA A 1234 -8.74 -31.33 19.61
N LYS A 1235 -9.71 -31.07 20.50
CA LYS A 1235 -10.96 -30.38 20.14
C LYS A 1235 -10.72 -28.89 19.87
N ALA A 1236 -9.82 -28.25 20.62
CA ALA A 1236 -9.41 -26.87 20.38
C ALA A 1236 -8.64 -26.71 19.05
N GLU A 1237 -7.74 -27.65 18.73
CA GLU A 1237 -7.06 -27.72 17.42
C GLU A 1237 -8.07 -27.88 16.28
N GLN A 1238 -9.05 -28.79 16.44
CA GLN A 1238 -10.15 -28.94 15.47
C GLN A 1238 -10.93 -27.63 15.27
N LEU A 1239 -11.29 -26.93 16.34
CA LEU A 1239 -12.02 -25.66 16.24
C LEU A 1239 -11.18 -24.56 15.57
N ALA A 1240 -9.86 -24.54 15.78
CA ALA A 1240 -8.95 -23.61 15.10
C ALA A 1240 -8.87 -23.88 13.59
N ASP A 1241 -8.81 -25.15 13.20
CA ASP A 1241 -8.82 -25.56 11.79
C ASP A 1241 -10.16 -25.26 11.11
N GLU A 1242 -11.27 -25.55 11.79
CA GLU A 1242 -12.62 -25.23 11.30
C GLU A 1242 -12.84 -23.72 11.19
N LEU A 1243 -12.33 -22.92 12.13
CA LEU A 1243 -12.38 -21.46 12.07
C LEU A 1243 -11.59 -20.93 10.86
N GLN A 1244 -10.40 -21.44 10.60
CA GLN A 1244 -9.61 -21.07 9.42
C GLN A 1244 -10.28 -21.49 8.12
N MET A 1245 -10.88 -22.68 8.07
CA MET A 1245 -11.66 -23.12 6.91
C MET A 1245 -12.90 -22.24 6.70
N LEU A 1246 -13.62 -21.90 7.76
CA LEU A 1246 -14.74 -20.98 7.68
C LEU A 1246 -14.30 -19.62 7.17
N LEU A 1247 -13.21 -19.05 7.69
CA LEU A 1247 -12.66 -17.79 7.22
C LEU A 1247 -12.28 -17.85 5.74
N ARG A 1248 -11.66 -18.94 5.29
CA ARG A 1248 -11.37 -19.16 3.86
C ARG A 1248 -12.64 -19.22 3.02
N ASN A 1249 -13.67 -19.94 3.49
CA ASN A 1249 -14.94 -20.07 2.78
C ASN A 1249 -15.69 -18.74 2.73
N ALA A 1250 -15.74 -18.02 3.86
CA ALA A 1250 -16.41 -16.73 4.00
C ALA A 1250 -15.69 -15.59 3.25
N ALA A 1251 -14.34 -15.62 3.19
CA ALA A 1251 -13.56 -14.68 2.39
C ALA A 1251 -13.65 -14.99 0.88
N ALA A 1252 -13.83 -16.27 0.53
CA ALA A 1252 -14.08 -16.68 -0.86
C ALA A 1252 -15.49 -16.29 -1.33
N ASP A 1253 -16.50 -16.43 -0.47
CA ASP A 1253 -17.89 -16.10 -0.77
C ASP A 1253 -18.66 -15.69 0.49
N SER A 1254 -18.73 -14.37 0.74
CA SER A 1254 -19.43 -13.83 1.90
C SER A 1254 -20.96 -13.83 1.76
N GLU A 1255 -21.49 -14.10 0.57
CA GLU A 1255 -22.94 -14.15 0.33
C GLU A 1255 -23.53 -15.55 0.58
N GLN A 1256 -22.69 -16.55 0.93
CA GLN A 1256 -23.19 -17.85 1.34
C GLN A 1256 -23.92 -17.78 2.69
N PRO A 1257 -25.10 -18.41 2.80
CA PRO A 1257 -25.78 -18.61 4.08
C PRO A 1257 -24.86 -19.32 5.08
N LEU A 1258 -24.97 -18.98 6.36
CA LEU A 1258 -24.13 -19.58 7.40
C LEU A 1258 -24.18 -21.11 7.33
N SER A 1259 -25.36 -21.72 7.17
CA SER A 1259 -25.54 -23.18 7.12
C SER A 1259 -24.77 -23.88 5.99
N GLU A 1260 -24.49 -23.19 4.88
CA GLU A 1260 -23.77 -23.74 3.73
C GLU A 1260 -22.25 -23.64 3.91
N LEU A 1261 -21.78 -22.61 4.63
CA LEU A 1261 -20.37 -22.44 5.02
C LEU A 1261 -19.87 -23.56 5.94
N PHE A 1262 -20.79 -24.26 6.62
CA PHE A 1262 -20.54 -25.40 7.51
C PHE A 1262 -20.57 -26.77 6.85
N THR A 1263 -20.53 -26.86 5.52
CA THR A 1263 -20.52 -28.17 4.83
C THR A 1263 -19.23 -28.95 5.13
N VAL A 1264 -19.26 -29.68 6.25
CA VAL A 1264 -18.18 -30.53 6.77
C VAL A 1264 -17.88 -31.64 5.76
N THR A 1265 -16.62 -31.67 5.31
CA THR A 1265 -16.00 -32.93 4.88
C THR A 1265 -15.88 -33.79 6.13
N SER A 1266 -16.81 -34.74 6.30
CA SER A 1266 -16.69 -35.81 7.28
C SER A 1266 -15.41 -36.59 6.97
N MET A 1267 -14.32 -36.34 7.70
CA MET A 1267 -13.30 -37.37 7.89
C MET A 1267 -13.96 -38.48 8.71
N ARG A 1268 -14.53 -39.45 8.00
CA ARG A 1268 -14.80 -40.77 8.54
C ARG A 1268 -13.47 -41.32 9.06
N SER A 1269 -13.45 -41.62 10.35
CA SER A 1269 -12.50 -42.58 10.91
C SER A 1269 -12.75 -43.93 10.21
N ASP A 1270 -11.92 -44.26 9.23
CA ASP A 1270 -11.63 -45.65 8.92
C ASP A 1270 -10.25 -45.96 9.50
N ASP A 1271 -10.27 -46.95 10.40
CA ASP A 1271 -9.17 -47.75 10.97
C ASP A 1271 -8.47 -47.33 12.29
N VAL A 1272 -8.90 -48.06 13.34
CA VAL A 1272 -8.23 -48.52 14.60
C VAL A 1272 -8.37 -47.68 15.86
#